data_AF-A0A414SZI2-F1
#
_entry.id   AF-A0A414SZI2-F1
#
_cell.length_a   1.000
_cell.length_b   1.000
_cell.length_c   1.000
_cell.angle_alpha   90.00
_cell.angle_beta   90.00
_cell.angle_gamma   90.00
#
_symmetry.space_group_name_H-M   'P 1'
#
loop_
_entity.id
_entity.type
_entity.pdbx_description
1 polymer ?
#
loop_
_entity_poly.entity_id
_entity_poly.type
_entity_poly.pdbx_seq_one_letter_code
_entity_poly.pdbx_strand_id
1 'polypeptide(L)'
;MKKKEMKTKVMAVAMSATMAASICPAVPAMAVTKDQVAKDGTYTSTKHVTDEQEDGWSEYDVNVSVQVSGGKIAGIEVTPGATYDKESDSYFNWAKDGKTIKGVTYPGYTSLIGKAATEDTINNWDVVSKATCTSHAVKQAALAAIQSAPGASTAVTVDTSALEASITKAKVLKESDYTAETWSALKTALMSAETALADKKSQDAVDTAKRNLDSAIGNLKAVAKETYSYVYVGMTWAEYWANEGVYQAGNTASSNEKDSRGESDKGAFDVVTRATANHGLHRGSFQCIATIYDVEGNVYKLAGWKSETELVLTDGSTVAFDSKNKTIAGKTLDHYEVSGLKYVPVKVKTSDLTSLKEKYTVVENGETMFGGFGELKLSSYTEKANVTANTYGLKEAVKSGDGFTFTERKNEGTESGIKDQALKTATGVEPTVKDASGSYGEFLRVDINGNYGDLGANMQAVTWTYYGNDSTYSTPLRTFGTKFASDNWMHKSMGIQLGLTDSLRCQLPEGTDGTGYWKLTVRALGYEDYVYKFEAKAENIVAKEQTATAEEIAALRSKVTEAEALNGSDYTAESWRNLQTELTESKDLLAKDKPTESEVKEQTTHLTDAINNLVKAEKDVYVLMNIPYDVFYKAETTNNDVKVDAFTSATKNKTRTGSLAGGSYHVNADGSDITGITYPVKVDSSVDLSKYKQVTDSDSVSITVTNRGKTTTTEYKGKDALFENESYAYYTLSETPVNYKEVSADAGGNLVFSEVKGQEATKLEGVTAELLTESSYGDYQLNLDGLPEDKITSSNVNAVVVKTTDGTSYGMRHLENIWRGNELAWSTGFTDAVHNCPTSSEHYKSMMGKTIDSIEYYTTDGIYTMDIADLYVPVKFAKADSAVRVSDADVSDGKTTIEKNLPDDFDPEYSVDGLDVTLEGSTLTYKKADAVTPGKYTLTVKDKAGKYADIKVSFLLTTKDMPAAYDTENKKLVEAEGSDADALNAYIKNISSVNVDGKDYAASGRGAVTIIDKDGTLKTDATPFAGAEAGKEFQITVTATGYTTPLTFTYKVAGETPAPSQIDTSALEAAIAEADGLKESDYTADSWAAYQTALANAKAALEAKESQEAVDQAKTALDKAKAALAKAEEPTKEVSTDALEKAIKAAGALKESDYTADSWKVLQSALAEADTALKEKKDQDTVDKATEKLNKAISVLVKKDAGQKVSGTNGTTGTSGKSGKTGSTSNTKSGKAAKTGDPSSMFAWLGLAVTSLGAGIGGFSLKRKKRKDEE
;
A
#
# COMPACT_ATOMS: atom_id res chain seq x y z
N MET A 1 37.94 -48.25 16.18
CA MET A 1 39.18 -48.78 16.83
C MET A 1 40.34 -48.81 15.82
N LYS A 2 41.56 -49.18 16.23
CA LYS A 2 42.84 -48.86 15.55
C LYS A 2 43.32 -49.87 14.48
N LYS A 3 44.17 -49.37 13.56
CA LYS A 3 45.18 -50.08 12.71
C LYS A 3 44.59 -50.93 11.56
N LYS A 4 45.28 -51.12 10.41
CA LYS A 4 46.71 -50.93 10.08
C LYS A 4 46.92 -50.67 8.57
N GLU A 5 48.13 -50.21 8.21
CA GLU A 5 48.56 -49.91 6.83
C GLU A 5 48.61 -51.13 5.88
N MET A 6 48.43 -50.91 4.58
CA MET A 6 48.87 -51.82 3.52
C MET A 6 49.66 -51.10 2.41
N LYS A 7 50.95 -51.44 2.29
CA LYS A 7 51.64 -51.52 1.00
C LYS A 7 51.66 -53.00 0.59
N THR A 8 51.42 -53.34 -0.67
CA THR A 8 52.27 -54.28 -1.46
C THR A 8 51.83 -54.37 -2.93
N LYS A 9 52.85 -54.34 -3.78
CA LYS A 9 52.98 -54.73 -5.19
C LYS A 9 51.93 -55.73 -5.75
N VAL A 10 51.54 -55.51 -7.00
CA VAL A 10 51.24 -56.59 -7.97
C VAL A 10 51.81 -56.22 -9.35
N MET A 11 52.76 -57.00 -9.84
CA MET A 11 52.67 -57.61 -11.18
C MET A 11 53.75 -58.67 -11.33
N ALA A 12 53.30 -59.89 -11.60
CA ALA A 12 54.13 -61.04 -11.93
C ALA A 12 53.26 -62.02 -12.75
N VAL A 13 53.95 -62.95 -13.42
CA VAL A 13 53.42 -64.19 -14.03
C VAL A 13 52.82 -64.06 -15.44
N ALA A 14 53.21 -64.86 -16.45
CA ALA A 14 54.41 -65.71 -16.61
C ALA A 14 54.52 -66.32 -18.03
N MET A 15 55.70 -66.92 -18.30
CA MET A 15 55.91 -68.20 -19.01
C MET A 15 55.79 -68.21 -20.55
N SER A 16 56.59 -69.01 -21.30
CA SER A 16 57.46 -70.15 -20.93
C SER A 16 58.57 -70.44 -21.99
N ALA A 17 59.35 -71.52 -21.76
CA ALA A 17 60.19 -72.28 -22.72
C ALA A 17 61.71 -71.98 -22.84
N THR A 18 62.45 -72.55 -21.89
CA THR A 18 63.74 -73.28 -22.04
C THR A 18 64.33 -73.55 -23.45
N MET A 19 65.64 -73.33 -23.64
CA MET A 19 66.67 -74.41 -23.72
C MET A 19 68.09 -73.90 -24.04
N ALA A 20 69.08 -74.49 -23.34
CA ALA A 20 70.48 -74.80 -23.69
C ALA A 20 71.34 -73.94 -24.66
N ALA A 21 72.60 -73.73 -24.22
CA ALA A 21 73.78 -73.30 -24.99
C ALA A 21 73.74 -71.85 -25.55
N SER A 22 74.83 -71.08 -25.53
CA SER A 22 76.23 -71.49 -25.54
C SER A 22 77.14 -70.48 -24.83
N ILE A 23 78.27 -70.99 -24.32
CA ILE A 23 79.47 -70.20 -24.09
C ILE A 23 79.88 -69.63 -25.46
N CYS A 24 79.74 -68.31 -25.67
CA CYS A 24 80.49 -67.66 -26.74
C CYS A 24 81.93 -67.51 -26.24
N PRO A 25 82.93 -68.11 -26.93
CA PRO A 25 84.30 -68.09 -26.44
C PRO A 25 84.85 -66.68 -26.36
N ALA A 26 85.86 -66.47 -25.51
CA ALA A 26 86.91 -65.55 -25.90
C ALA A 26 87.40 -66.03 -27.28
N VAL A 27 87.26 -65.18 -28.31
CA VAL A 27 87.76 -65.49 -29.66
C VAL A 27 89.20 -65.95 -29.48
N PRO A 28 89.58 -67.18 -29.88
CA PRO A 28 90.96 -67.59 -29.80
C PRO A 28 91.72 -66.56 -30.63
N ALA A 29 92.58 -65.78 -29.97
CA ALA A 29 93.30 -64.70 -30.64
C ALA A 29 94.09 -65.37 -31.76
N MET A 30 93.65 -65.15 -33.00
CA MET A 30 94.15 -65.97 -34.09
C MET A 30 95.65 -65.73 -34.21
N ALA A 31 96.36 -66.84 -34.36
CA ALA A 31 97.75 -66.88 -34.77
C ALA A 31 98.01 -65.82 -35.84
N VAL A 32 99.07 -65.03 -35.67
CA VAL A 32 99.51 -64.06 -36.69
C VAL A 32 99.62 -64.77 -38.03
N THR A 33 98.91 -64.24 -39.02
CA THR A 33 99.01 -64.69 -40.41
C THR A 33 99.47 -63.54 -41.31
N LYS A 34 100.42 -63.84 -42.20
CA LYS A 34 100.99 -62.94 -43.23
C LYS A 34 101.52 -61.61 -42.67
N ASP A 35 100.83 -60.51 -42.97
CA ASP A 35 101.19 -59.13 -42.68
C ASP A 35 100.72 -58.66 -41.30
N GLN A 36 99.95 -59.48 -40.57
CA GLN A 36 99.53 -59.16 -39.21
C GLN A 36 100.73 -59.00 -38.28
N VAL A 37 100.69 -57.93 -37.46
CA VAL A 37 101.73 -57.64 -36.48
C VAL A 37 101.44 -58.42 -35.19
N ALA A 38 102.43 -59.19 -34.73
CA ALA A 38 102.41 -59.84 -33.43
C ALA A 38 102.29 -58.82 -32.30
N LYS A 39 101.50 -59.19 -31.29
CA LYS A 39 101.41 -58.46 -30.03
C LYS A 39 102.77 -58.46 -29.32
N ASP A 40 103.00 -57.42 -28.52
CA ASP A 40 104.16 -57.34 -27.64
C ASP A 40 104.21 -58.55 -26.69
N GLY A 41 105.35 -59.22 -26.63
CA GLY A 41 105.52 -60.51 -25.96
C GLY A 41 106.83 -61.21 -26.34
N THR A 42 107.08 -62.38 -25.76
CA THR A 42 108.19 -63.27 -26.15
C THR A 42 107.63 -64.60 -26.57
N TYR A 43 107.98 -65.05 -27.78
CA TYR A 43 107.42 -66.24 -28.42
C TYR A 43 108.54 -67.23 -28.73
N THR A 44 108.36 -68.49 -28.37
CA THR A 44 109.41 -69.51 -28.50
C THR A 44 108.98 -70.65 -29.41
N SER A 45 109.92 -71.24 -30.13
CA SER A 45 109.73 -72.48 -30.86
C SER A 45 111.03 -73.26 -30.97
N THR A 46 110.93 -74.58 -31.03
CA THR A 46 112.05 -75.49 -31.16
C THR A 46 111.97 -76.21 -32.51
N LYS A 47 113.08 -76.32 -33.22
CA LYS A 47 113.19 -77.13 -34.44
C LYS A 47 114.43 -77.99 -34.42
N HIS A 48 114.28 -79.24 -34.83
CA HIS A 48 115.40 -80.13 -35.05
C HIS A 48 116.15 -79.71 -36.32
N VAL A 49 117.47 -79.74 -36.26
CA VAL A 49 118.36 -79.52 -37.40
C VAL A 49 118.77 -80.89 -37.91
N THR A 50 118.28 -81.26 -39.09
CA THR A 50 118.60 -82.53 -39.77
C THR A 50 119.40 -82.26 -41.04
N ASP A 51 120.25 -83.19 -41.46
CA ASP A 51 120.93 -83.16 -42.76
C ASP A 51 120.61 -84.44 -43.54
N GLU A 52 120.06 -84.29 -44.75
CA GLU A 52 119.75 -85.43 -45.62
C GLU A 52 120.92 -85.78 -46.58
N GLN A 53 122.03 -85.00 -46.60
CA GLN A 53 123.05 -85.09 -47.66
C GLN A 53 124.52 -84.80 -47.24
N GLU A 54 125.04 -85.26 -46.10
CA GLU A 54 126.47 -85.66 -45.96
C GLU A 54 126.78 -86.44 -44.65
N ASP A 55 127.75 -87.37 -44.70
CA ASP A 55 128.18 -88.17 -43.54
C ASP A 55 129.17 -87.38 -42.65
N GLY A 56 128.89 -87.28 -41.34
CA GLY A 56 129.86 -86.83 -40.33
C GLY A 56 129.44 -85.68 -39.41
N TRP A 57 128.15 -85.47 -39.18
CA TRP A 57 127.62 -84.36 -38.37
C TRP A 57 126.53 -84.82 -37.39
N SER A 58 126.42 -84.17 -36.22
CA SER A 58 125.46 -84.54 -35.16
C SER A 58 124.19 -83.69 -35.22
N GLU A 59 123.02 -84.33 -35.34
CA GLU A 59 121.73 -83.62 -35.31
C GLU A 59 121.43 -82.99 -33.93
N TYR A 60 120.90 -81.76 -33.93
CA TYR A 60 120.55 -81.04 -32.70
C TYR A 60 119.33 -80.14 -32.85
N ASP A 61 118.67 -79.85 -31.73
CA ASP A 61 117.60 -78.86 -31.67
C ASP A 61 118.13 -77.43 -31.63
N VAL A 62 117.46 -76.50 -32.30
CA VAL A 62 117.58 -75.06 -32.07
C VAL A 62 116.31 -74.54 -31.40
N ASN A 63 116.47 -73.97 -30.21
CA ASN A 63 115.42 -73.25 -29.50
C ASN A 63 115.53 -71.77 -29.88
N VAL A 64 114.51 -71.23 -30.52
CA VAL A 64 114.45 -69.82 -30.95
C VAL A 64 113.41 -69.08 -30.11
N SER A 65 113.80 -67.93 -29.59
CA SER A 65 112.99 -66.99 -28.81
C SER A 65 112.94 -65.65 -29.52
N VAL A 66 111.76 -65.28 -30.04
CA VAL A 66 111.51 -64.01 -30.73
C VAL A 66 110.79 -63.07 -29.78
N GLN A 67 111.46 -61.96 -29.44
CA GLN A 67 110.91 -60.89 -28.60
C GLN A 67 110.26 -59.83 -29.49
N VAL A 68 109.05 -59.42 -29.15
CA VAL A 68 108.26 -58.41 -29.86
C VAL A 68 107.95 -57.24 -28.92
N SER A 69 108.24 -56.01 -29.36
CA SER A 69 107.83 -54.80 -28.66
C SER A 69 107.55 -53.65 -29.64
N GLY A 70 106.50 -52.87 -29.38
CA GLY A 70 106.03 -51.81 -30.28
C GLY A 70 105.65 -52.34 -31.66
N GLY A 71 105.18 -53.59 -31.76
CA GLY A 71 104.89 -54.26 -33.03
C GLY A 71 106.12 -54.59 -33.90
N LYS A 72 107.32 -54.54 -33.32
CA LYS A 72 108.60 -54.86 -33.99
C LYS A 72 109.34 -55.98 -33.28
N ILE A 73 110.17 -56.71 -34.01
CA ILE A 73 111.09 -57.71 -33.44
C ILE A 73 112.14 -56.95 -32.63
N ALA A 74 112.03 -56.99 -31.31
CA ALA A 74 112.94 -56.32 -30.37
C ALA A 74 114.23 -57.11 -30.15
N GLY A 75 114.19 -58.43 -30.32
CA GLY A 75 115.33 -59.33 -30.17
C GLY A 75 115.02 -60.73 -30.69
N ILE A 76 116.06 -61.47 -31.09
CA ILE A 76 115.98 -62.90 -31.35
C ILE A 76 117.14 -63.57 -30.62
N GLU A 77 116.80 -64.49 -29.71
CA GLU A 77 117.75 -65.34 -29.01
C GLU A 77 117.63 -66.77 -29.56
N VAL A 78 118.76 -67.39 -29.87
CA VAL A 78 118.82 -68.78 -30.33
C VAL A 78 119.75 -69.53 -29.38
N THR A 79 119.30 -70.67 -28.88
CA THR A 79 120.09 -71.54 -28.01
C THR A 79 120.07 -72.98 -28.56
N PRO A 80 121.25 -73.62 -28.71
CA PRO A 80 121.31 -75.00 -29.17
C PRO A 80 120.87 -75.98 -28.08
N GLY A 81 120.35 -77.13 -28.49
CA GLY A 81 119.86 -78.20 -27.63
C GLY A 81 120.97 -79.10 -27.08
N ALA A 82 120.58 -80.10 -26.29
CA ALA A 82 121.50 -80.92 -25.49
C ALA A 82 122.46 -81.82 -26.30
N THR A 83 122.20 -82.06 -27.58
CA THR A 83 123.05 -82.87 -28.48
C THR A 83 124.04 -82.05 -29.32
N TYR A 84 124.10 -80.74 -29.12
CA TYR A 84 124.97 -79.83 -29.86
C TYR A 84 126.46 -80.05 -29.57
N ASP A 85 127.27 -80.15 -30.63
CA ASP A 85 128.72 -80.21 -30.59
C ASP A 85 129.39 -78.89 -30.98
N LYS A 86 130.68 -78.74 -30.66
CA LYS A 86 131.47 -77.55 -31.03
C LYS A 86 131.83 -77.50 -32.52
N GLU A 87 131.73 -78.61 -33.25
CA GLU A 87 132.02 -78.65 -34.68
C GLU A 87 130.96 -77.83 -35.46
N SER A 88 129.77 -77.73 -34.87
CA SER A 88 128.63 -76.93 -35.33
C SER A 88 128.73 -75.41 -35.10
N ASP A 89 129.73 -74.91 -34.36
CA ASP A 89 129.88 -73.48 -34.03
C ASP A 89 129.96 -72.57 -35.26
N SER A 90 130.55 -73.03 -36.36
CA SER A 90 130.64 -72.25 -37.60
C SER A 90 129.26 -72.00 -38.23
N TYR A 91 128.41 -73.04 -38.27
CA TYR A 91 127.05 -72.98 -38.80
C TYR A 91 126.12 -72.14 -37.92
N PHE A 92 126.29 -72.23 -36.59
CA PHE A 92 125.53 -71.44 -35.63
C PHE A 92 125.83 -69.94 -35.75
N ASN A 93 127.11 -69.57 -35.87
CA ASN A 93 127.52 -68.19 -36.09
C ASN A 93 127.02 -67.64 -37.44
N TRP A 94 127.02 -68.46 -38.51
CA TRP A 94 126.45 -68.06 -39.80
C TRP A 94 124.92 -67.83 -39.75
N ALA A 95 124.18 -68.59 -38.94
CA ALA A 95 122.75 -68.34 -38.72
C ALA A 95 122.50 -67.00 -38.02
N LYS A 96 123.41 -66.60 -37.11
CA LYS A 96 123.32 -65.37 -36.31
C LYS A 96 123.73 -64.10 -37.06
N ASP A 97 124.94 -64.09 -37.60
CA ASP A 97 125.57 -62.89 -38.17
C ASP A 97 125.49 -62.85 -39.71
N GLY A 98 125.18 -63.98 -40.35
CA GLY A 98 125.07 -64.14 -41.81
C GLY A 98 126.34 -64.67 -42.46
N LYS A 99 126.30 -64.85 -43.79
CA LYS A 99 127.42 -65.37 -44.58
C LYS A 99 127.37 -64.90 -46.03
N THR A 100 128.52 -64.52 -46.58
CA THR A 100 128.67 -64.30 -48.02
C THR A 100 129.15 -65.56 -48.72
N ILE A 101 128.42 -66.04 -49.74
CA ILE A 101 128.75 -67.21 -50.56
C ILE A 101 128.70 -66.79 -52.03
N LYS A 102 129.80 -67.02 -52.77
CA LYS A 102 129.90 -66.76 -54.22
C LYS A 102 129.40 -65.37 -54.66
N GLY A 103 129.66 -64.35 -53.84
CA GLY A 103 129.28 -62.96 -54.10
C GLY A 103 127.86 -62.54 -53.63
N VAL A 104 127.05 -63.48 -53.12
CA VAL A 104 125.73 -63.18 -52.52
C VAL A 104 125.87 -63.19 -51.00
N THR A 105 125.44 -62.11 -50.34
CA THR A 105 125.46 -61.98 -48.88
C THR A 105 124.08 -62.33 -48.31
N TYR A 106 124.01 -63.43 -47.57
CA TYR A 106 122.81 -63.86 -46.87
C TYR A 106 122.86 -63.36 -45.42
N PRO A 107 121.90 -62.53 -44.96
CA PRO A 107 121.91 -61.98 -43.62
C PRO A 107 121.50 -63.00 -42.54
N GLY A 108 122.13 -62.94 -41.36
CA GLY A 108 121.73 -63.74 -40.21
C GLY A 108 120.48 -63.18 -39.49
N TYR A 109 119.97 -63.90 -38.48
CA TYR A 109 118.70 -63.54 -37.81
C TYR A 109 118.75 -62.19 -37.11
N THR A 110 119.95 -61.70 -36.74
CA THR A 110 120.15 -60.36 -36.19
C THR A 110 119.63 -59.23 -37.10
N SER A 111 119.58 -59.46 -38.43
CA SER A 111 119.03 -58.51 -39.41
C SER A 111 117.53 -58.26 -39.31
N LEU A 112 116.79 -59.13 -38.61
CA LEU A 112 115.35 -59.01 -38.38
C LEU A 112 115.01 -58.06 -37.22
N ILE A 113 115.99 -57.77 -36.35
CA ILE A 113 115.79 -56.87 -35.20
C ILE A 113 115.46 -55.46 -35.71
N GLY A 114 114.39 -54.88 -35.17
CA GLY A 114 113.83 -53.58 -35.58
C GLY A 114 112.87 -53.63 -36.79
N LYS A 115 112.69 -54.79 -37.44
CA LYS A 115 111.65 -55.01 -38.48
C LYS A 115 110.28 -55.27 -37.83
N ALA A 116 109.21 -55.17 -38.61
CA ALA A 116 107.87 -55.47 -38.12
C ALA A 116 107.76 -56.94 -37.69
N ALA A 117 107.07 -57.23 -36.59
CA ALA A 117 106.93 -58.60 -36.10
C ALA A 117 105.80 -59.33 -36.83
N THR A 118 105.98 -59.60 -38.12
CA THR A 118 104.98 -60.24 -38.99
C THR A 118 105.49 -61.57 -39.53
N GLU A 119 104.58 -62.47 -39.91
CA GLU A 119 104.93 -63.72 -40.58
C GLU A 119 105.70 -63.44 -41.89
N ASP A 120 105.23 -62.47 -42.67
CA ASP A 120 105.85 -62.05 -43.93
C ASP A 120 107.28 -61.51 -43.75
N THR A 121 107.59 -60.87 -42.62
CA THR A 121 108.96 -60.39 -42.33
C THR A 121 109.93 -61.56 -42.17
N ILE A 122 109.49 -62.66 -41.55
CA ILE A 122 110.33 -63.86 -41.39
C ILE A 122 110.32 -64.71 -42.68
N ASN A 123 109.18 -64.83 -43.36
CA ASN A 123 109.10 -65.55 -44.64
C ASN A 123 110.02 -64.92 -45.71
N ASN A 124 110.09 -63.59 -45.77
CA ASN A 124 110.98 -62.86 -46.70
C ASN A 124 112.45 -62.77 -46.23
N TRP A 125 112.82 -63.35 -45.09
CA TRP A 125 114.21 -63.43 -44.65
C TRP A 125 115.00 -64.41 -45.53
N ASP A 126 115.89 -63.90 -46.39
CA ASP A 126 116.70 -64.72 -47.30
C ASP A 126 117.87 -65.40 -46.56
N VAL A 127 117.61 -66.60 -46.03
CA VAL A 127 118.62 -67.45 -45.38
C VAL A 127 119.33 -68.36 -46.38
N VAL A 128 120.52 -68.83 -46.02
CA VAL A 128 121.30 -69.86 -46.73
C VAL A 128 120.64 -71.25 -46.65
N SER A 129 119.42 -71.36 -47.16
CA SER A 129 118.53 -72.51 -47.04
C SER A 129 119.06 -73.80 -47.67
N LYS A 130 120.07 -73.71 -48.55
CA LYS A 130 120.65 -74.85 -49.29
C LYS A 130 122.12 -75.14 -48.95
N ALA A 131 122.70 -74.53 -47.91
CA ALA A 131 124.09 -74.82 -47.53
C ALA A 131 124.38 -74.76 -46.01
N THR A 132 123.37 -74.53 -45.16
CA THR A 132 123.51 -74.60 -43.69
C THR A 132 122.16 -75.02 -43.08
N CYS A 133 122.03 -76.27 -42.62
CA CYS A 133 120.78 -76.79 -42.05
C CYS A 133 120.31 -75.97 -40.84
N THR A 134 121.24 -75.51 -40.01
CA THR A 134 120.98 -74.65 -38.82
C THR A 134 120.22 -73.37 -39.17
N SER A 135 120.64 -72.63 -40.20
CA SER A 135 119.99 -71.37 -40.59
C SER A 135 118.56 -71.60 -41.10
N HIS A 136 118.32 -72.74 -41.74
CA HIS A 136 116.98 -73.13 -42.20
C HIS A 136 116.07 -73.47 -41.02
N ALA A 137 116.54 -74.28 -40.08
CA ALA A 137 115.81 -74.63 -38.86
C ALA A 137 115.52 -73.40 -37.98
N VAL A 138 116.48 -72.48 -37.83
CA VAL A 138 116.28 -71.20 -37.11
C VAL A 138 115.19 -70.35 -37.79
N LYS A 139 115.16 -70.28 -39.12
CA LYS A 139 114.07 -69.59 -39.85
C LYS A 139 112.72 -70.28 -39.61
N GLN A 140 112.65 -71.61 -39.69
CA GLN A 140 111.41 -72.34 -39.41
C GLN A 140 110.92 -72.16 -37.96
N ALA A 141 111.84 -72.14 -36.99
CA ALA A 141 111.52 -71.93 -35.58
C ALA A 141 111.08 -70.49 -35.30
N ALA A 142 111.77 -69.49 -35.85
CA ALA A 142 111.38 -68.09 -35.75
C ALA A 142 109.99 -67.83 -36.37
N LEU A 143 109.71 -68.48 -37.52
CA LEU A 143 108.42 -68.40 -38.20
C LEU A 143 107.30 -69.01 -37.35
N ALA A 144 107.50 -70.23 -36.83
CA ALA A 144 106.55 -70.90 -35.95
C ALA A 144 106.32 -70.13 -34.63
N ALA A 145 107.37 -69.50 -34.10
CA ALA A 145 107.28 -68.63 -32.93
C ALA A 145 106.38 -67.41 -33.20
N ILE A 146 106.59 -66.68 -34.29
CA ILE A 146 105.71 -65.54 -34.65
C ILE A 146 104.30 -65.98 -35.03
N GLN A 147 104.11 -67.10 -35.73
CA GLN A 147 102.78 -67.66 -35.99
C GLN A 147 102.06 -68.01 -34.67
N SER A 148 102.77 -68.44 -33.62
CA SER A 148 102.16 -68.68 -32.30
C SER A 148 101.72 -67.40 -31.55
N ALA A 149 102.12 -66.21 -32.04
CA ALA A 149 101.79 -64.95 -31.41
C ALA A 149 100.33 -64.52 -31.68
N PRO A 150 99.61 -64.01 -30.66
CA PRO A 150 98.37 -63.26 -30.87
C PRO A 150 98.63 -61.97 -31.67
N GLY A 151 97.73 -61.61 -32.59
CA GLY A 151 97.80 -60.32 -33.30
C GLY A 151 97.59 -59.08 -32.41
N ALA A 152 98.27 -57.98 -32.74
CA ALA A 152 98.15 -56.69 -32.08
C ALA A 152 96.92 -55.89 -32.58
N SER A 153 96.03 -55.48 -31.67
CA SER A 153 94.90 -54.61 -31.99
C SER A 153 95.30 -53.14 -31.92
N THR A 154 95.30 -52.43 -33.05
CA THR A 154 95.48 -50.98 -33.11
C THR A 154 94.14 -50.27 -32.89
N ALA A 155 94.03 -49.49 -31.82
CA ALA A 155 92.85 -48.67 -31.56
C ALA A 155 92.69 -47.58 -32.64
N VAL A 156 91.57 -47.57 -33.33
CA VAL A 156 91.21 -46.51 -34.28
C VAL A 156 90.73 -45.28 -33.50
N THR A 157 91.36 -44.13 -33.71
CA THR A 157 90.81 -42.85 -33.25
C THR A 157 89.64 -42.45 -34.14
N VAL A 158 88.43 -42.45 -33.58
CA VAL A 158 87.17 -42.11 -34.26
C VAL A 158 86.68 -40.75 -33.77
N ASP A 159 86.47 -39.79 -34.67
CA ASP A 159 85.89 -38.48 -34.34
C ASP A 159 84.38 -38.60 -34.18
N THR A 160 83.91 -38.34 -32.96
CA THR A 160 82.50 -38.43 -32.57
C THR A 160 81.80 -37.08 -32.47
N SER A 161 82.52 -35.96 -32.62
CA SER A 161 82.03 -34.60 -32.35
C SER A 161 80.76 -34.26 -33.14
N ALA A 162 80.71 -34.68 -34.40
CA ALA A 162 79.60 -34.42 -35.31
C ALA A 162 78.37 -35.31 -35.03
N LEU A 163 78.57 -36.53 -34.51
CA LEU A 163 77.51 -37.44 -34.08
C LEU A 163 76.91 -36.97 -32.74
N GLU A 164 77.76 -36.55 -31.79
CA GLU A 164 77.37 -35.98 -30.50
C GLU A 164 76.46 -34.76 -30.70
N ALA A 165 76.80 -33.85 -31.62
CA ALA A 165 75.97 -32.69 -31.95
C ALA A 165 74.57 -33.08 -32.49
N SER A 166 74.47 -34.12 -33.32
CA SER A 166 73.18 -34.64 -33.82
C SER A 166 72.37 -35.35 -32.72
N ILE A 167 73.03 -36.06 -31.80
CA ILE A 167 72.41 -36.65 -30.60
C ILE A 167 71.84 -35.56 -29.68
N THR A 168 72.58 -34.48 -29.44
CA THR A 168 72.09 -33.33 -28.67
C THR A 168 70.87 -32.68 -29.34
N LYS A 169 70.88 -32.51 -30.67
CA LYS A 169 69.71 -32.01 -31.42
C LYS A 169 68.50 -32.93 -31.27
N ALA A 170 68.67 -34.25 -31.37
CA ALA A 170 67.57 -35.20 -31.21
C ALA A 170 66.98 -35.19 -29.79
N LYS A 171 67.83 -35.11 -28.76
CA LYS A 171 67.42 -35.17 -27.34
C LYS A 171 66.59 -33.98 -26.84
N VAL A 172 66.64 -32.83 -27.52
CA VAL A 172 65.83 -31.65 -27.15
C VAL A 172 64.45 -31.61 -27.82
N LEU A 173 64.19 -32.52 -28.77
CA LEU A 173 62.89 -32.67 -29.41
C LEU A 173 61.91 -33.40 -28.46
N LYS A 174 60.60 -33.20 -28.67
CA LYS A 174 59.55 -33.78 -27.81
C LYS A 174 58.63 -34.70 -28.61
N GLU A 175 58.29 -35.83 -28.01
CA GLU A 175 57.37 -36.83 -28.57
C GLU A 175 56.00 -36.27 -28.94
N SER A 176 55.51 -35.29 -28.17
CA SER A 176 54.23 -34.60 -28.40
C SER A 176 54.14 -33.84 -29.71
N ASP A 177 55.28 -33.42 -30.27
CA ASP A 177 55.32 -32.42 -31.33
C ASP A 177 55.33 -33.07 -32.73
N TYR A 178 55.54 -34.39 -32.82
CA TYR A 178 55.73 -35.15 -34.06
C TYR A 178 54.89 -36.44 -34.10
N THR A 179 54.58 -36.95 -35.29
CA THR A 179 53.76 -38.15 -35.44
C THR A 179 54.46 -39.39 -34.86
N ALA A 180 53.68 -40.28 -34.22
CA ALA A 180 54.22 -41.47 -33.54
C ALA A 180 55.10 -42.35 -34.45
N GLU A 181 54.76 -42.47 -35.74
CA GLU A 181 55.55 -43.19 -36.74
C GLU A 181 56.95 -42.56 -36.93
N THR A 182 57.01 -41.25 -37.19
CA THR A 182 58.29 -40.55 -37.43
C THR A 182 59.10 -40.40 -36.14
N TRP A 183 58.43 -40.28 -34.99
CA TRP A 183 59.09 -40.26 -33.69
C TRP A 183 59.68 -41.63 -33.28
N SER A 184 59.01 -42.74 -33.61
CA SER A 184 59.55 -44.09 -33.40
C SER A 184 60.80 -44.35 -34.25
N ALA A 185 60.82 -43.84 -35.49
CA ALA A 185 62.02 -43.85 -36.33
C ALA A 185 63.16 -43.02 -35.70
N LEU A 186 62.86 -41.83 -35.16
CA LEU A 186 63.85 -41.03 -34.42
C LEU A 186 64.40 -41.76 -33.19
N LYS A 187 63.55 -42.36 -32.34
CA LYS A 187 63.99 -43.17 -31.18
C LYS A 187 64.97 -44.27 -31.60
N THR A 188 64.64 -44.98 -32.67
CA THR A 188 65.46 -46.08 -33.22
C THR A 188 66.81 -45.58 -33.73
N ALA A 189 66.82 -44.48 -34.49
CA ALA A 189 68.03 -43.85 -34.98
C ALA A 189 68.89 -43.26 -33.85
N LEU A 190 68.26 -42.69 -32.81
CA LEU A 190 68.94 -42.13 -31.65
C LEU A 190 69.61 -43.22 -30.80
N MET A 191 68.92 -44.32 -30.49
CA MET A 191 69.54 -45.47 -29.81
C MET A 191 70.71 -46.04 -30.62
N SER A 192 70.56 -46.10 -31.95
CA SER A 192 71.64 -46.56 -32.85
C SER A 192 72.84 -45.60 -32.85
N ALA A 193 72.58 -44.29 -32.80
CA ALA A 193 73.58 -43.24 -32.69
C ALA A 193 74.31 -43.25 -31.33
N GLU A 194 73.60 -43.40 -30.22
CA GLU A 194 74.19 -43.54 -28.89
C GLU A 194 75.03 -44.83 -28.77
N THR A 195 74.55 -45.93 -29.36
CA THR A 195 75.32 -47.18 -29.43
C THR A 195 76.60 -47.00 -30.26
N ALA A 196 76.53 -46.36 -31.44
CA ALA A 196 77.72 -46.09 -32.26
C ALA A 196 78.71 -45.13 -31.57
N LEU A 197 78.20 -44.15 -30.82
CA LEU A 197 78.99 -43.22 -30.01
C LEU A 197 79.71 -43.93 -28.84
N ALA A 198 79.07 -44.91 -28.21
CA ALA A 198 79.67 -45.70 -27.13
C ALA A 198 80.69 -46.72 -27.66
N ASP A 199 80.32 -47.45 -28.72
CA ASP A 199 81.11 -48.54 -29.29
C ASP A 199 82.35 -48.07 -30.06
N LYS A 200 82.29 -46.90 -30.71
CA LYS A 200 83.37 -46.27 -31.51
C LYS A 200 84.07 -47.22 -32.50
N LYS A 201 83.34 -48.19 -33.06
CA LYS A 201 83.86 -49.31 -33.87
C LYS A 201 84.67 -48.88 -35.10
N SER A 202 84.27 -47.81 -35.78
CA SER A 202 84.98 -47.19 -36.91
C SER A 202 84.39 -45.81 -37.23
N GLN A 203 85.09 -45.00 -38.03
CA GLN A 203 84.55 -43.72 -38.51
C GLN A 203 83.31 -43.93 -39.37
N ASP A 204 83.33 -44.89 -40.30
CA ASP A 204 82.16 -45.27 -41.12
C ASP A 204 80.92 -45.62 -40.27
N ALA A 205 81.09 -46.27 -39.12
CA ALA A 205 79.98 -46.59 -38.23
C ALA A 205 79.39 -45.32 -37.58
N VAL A 206 80.25 -44.39 -37.14
CA VAL A 206 79.84 -43.10 -36.55
C VAL A 206 79.20 -42.19 -37.59
N ASP A 207 79.78 -42.08 -38.79
CA ASP A 207 79.26 -41.27 -39.89
C ASP A 207 77.94 -41.83 -40.44
N THR A 208 77.78 -43.15 -40.48
CA THR A 208 76.53 -43.80 -40.87
C THR A 208 75.44 -43.61 -39.81
N ALA A 209 75.78 -43.77 -38.52
CA ALA A 209 74.84 -43.50 -37.45
C ALA A 209 74.42 -42.02 -37.41
N LYS A 210 75.35 -41.09 -37.70
CA LYS A 210 75.05 -39.66 -37.84
C LYS A 210 74.09 -39.39 -39.00
N ARG A 211 74.38 -39.92 -40.19
CA ARG A 211 73.51 -39.77 -41.38
C ARG A 211 72.11 -40.33 -41.13
N ASN A 212 72.01 -41.47 -40.46
CA ASN A 212 70.73 -42.08 -40.12
C ASN A 212 69.96 -41.23 -39.10
N LEU A 213 70.63 -40.69 -38.09
CA LEU A 213 70.01 -39.79 -37.11
C LEU A 213 69.58 -38.46 -37.73
N ASP A 214 70.42 -37.82 -38.53
CA ASP A 214 70.07 -36.57 -39.23
C ASP A 214 68.91 -36.78 -40.21
N SER A 215 68.89 -37.93 -40.91
CA SER A 215 67.77 -38.32 -41.77
C SER A 215 66.48 -38.54 -40.96
N ALA A 216 66.57 -39.19 -39.80
CA ALA A 216 65.41 -39.37 -38.93
C ALA A 216 64.88 -38.03 -38.38
N ILE A 217 65.77 -37.10 -37.98
CA ILE A 217 65.41 -35.73 -37.59
C ILE A 217 64.75 -34.98 -38.77
N GLY A 218 65.33 -35.05 -39.97
CA GLY A 218 64.82 -34.36 -41.16
C GLY A 218 63.49 -34.90 -41.70
N ASN A 219 63.17 -36.16 -41.40
CA ASN A 219 61.91 -36.81 -41.79
C ASN A 219 60.81 -36.73 -40.71
N LEU A 220 61.04 -36.02 -39.60
CA LEU A 220 60.02 -35.78 -38.59
C LEU A 220 58.85 -35.00 -39.18
N LYS A 221 57.65 -35.58 -39.09
CA LYS A 221 56.40 -34.91 -39.46
C LYS A 221 55.78 -34.32 -38.21
N ALA A 222 55.65 -32.99 -38.15
CA ALA A 222 54.96 -32.34 -37.06
C ALA A 222 53.52 -32.86 -36.94
N VAL A 223 53.00 -33.03 -35.72
CA VAL A 223 51.57 -33.23 -35.53
C VAL A 223 50.85 -31.97 -35.98
N ALA A 224 49.81 -32.10 -36.80
CA ALA A 224 48.94 -30.98 -37.11
C ALA A 224 48.32 -30.49 -35.80
N LYS A 225 48.70 -29.28 -35.36
CA LYS A 225 48.28 -28.75 -34.07
C LYS A 225 46.80 -28.42 -34.15
N GLU A 226 45.97 -29.33 -33.64
CA GLU A 226 44.52 -29.21 -33.53
C GLU A 226 44.19 -27.84 -32.91
N THR A 227 43.55 -26.97 -33.69
CA THR A 227 43.08 -25.68 -33.21
C THR A 227 41.73 -25.89 -32.54
N TYR A 228 41.57 -25.33 -31.35
CA TYR A 228 40.35 -25.44 -30.57
C TYR A 228 39.69 -24.06 -30.44
N SER A 229 38.38 -24.05 -30.60
CA SER A 229 37.51 -22.94 -30.22
C SER A 229 36.93 -23.21 -28.83
N TYR A 230 36.82 -22.16 -28.04
CA TYR A 230 36.32 -22.20 -26.66
C TYR A 230 35.05 -21.38 -26.59
N VAL A 231 33.96 -22.01 -26.18
CA VAL A 231 32.60 -21.45 -26.23
C VAL A 231 31.76 -22.00 -25.09
N TYR A 232 30.64 -21.35 -24.77
CA TYR A 232 29.59 -21.99 -23.99
C TYR A 232 28.62 -22.73 -24.91
N VAL A 233 28.13 -23.89 -24.45
CA VAL A 233 27.17 -24.73 -25.17
C VAL A 233 25.98 -25.01 -24.26
N GLY A 234 24.78 -24.84 -24.81
CA GLY A 234 23.56 -25.33 -24.18
C GLY A 234 23.45 -26.85 -24.35
N MET A 235 23.38 -27.60 -23.25
CA MET A 235 23.28 -29.07 -23.25
C MET A 235 22.00 -29.53 -22.57
N THR A 236 21.39 -30.61 -23.05
CA THR A 236 20.32 -31.29 -22.30
C THR A 236 20.84 -31.92 -21.01
N TRP A 237 19.95 -32.24 -20.07
CA TRP A 237 20.30 -32.94 -18.83
C TRP A 237 21.09 -34.24 -19.11
N ALA A 238 20.60 -35.07 -20.02
CA ALA A 238 21.25 -36.33 -20.36
C ALA A 238 22.65 -36.13 -20.97
N GLU A 239 22.82 -35.19 -21.91
CA GLU A 239 24.11 -34.92 -22.54
C GLU A 239 25.15 -34.38 -21.54
N TYR A 240 24.74 -33.49 -20.63
CA TYR A 240 25.62 -32.97 -19.61
C TYR A 240 26.11 -34.08 -18.66
N TRP A 241 25.17 -34.91 -18.18
CA TRP A 241 25.43 -35.97 -17.20
C TRP A 241 26.04 -37.26 -17.78
N ALA A 242 26.01 -37.47 -19.11
CA ALA A 242 26.40 -38.71 -19.80
C ALA A 242 27.80 -39.26 -19.42
N ASN A 243 28.77 -38.38 -19.15
CA ASN A 243 30.14 -38.76 -18.79
C ASN A 243 30.58 -38.20 -17.43
N GLU A 244 29.64 -37.90 -16.53
CA GLU A 244 29.92 -37.28 -15.22
C GLU A 244 30.03 -38.29 -14.05
N GLY A 245 30.07 -39.59 -14.34
CA GLY A 245 30.16 -40.64 -13.33
C GLY A 245 28.93 -40.76 -12.41
N VAL A 246 27.78 -40.27 -12.86
CA VAL A 246 26.50 -40.35 -12.13
C VAL A 246 25.72 -41.63 -12.47
N TYR A 247 24.86 -42.06 -11.55
CA TYR A 247 23.89 -43.13 -11.79
C TYR A 247 22.89 -42.72 -12.89
N GLN A 248 22.51 -43.67 -13.74
CA GLN A 248 21.72 -43.43 -14.96
C GLN A 248 22.30 -42.36 -15.92
N ALA A 249 23.62 -42.13 -15.93
CA ALA A 249 24.26 -41.17 -16.83
C ALA A 249 23.79 -41.32 -18.29
N GLY A 250 23.30 -40.22 -18.88
CA GLY A 250 22.82 -40.18 -20.27
C GLY A 250 21.46 -40.83 -20.53
N ASN A 251 20.80 -41.41 -19.52
CA ASN A 251 19.48 -42.03 -19.68
C ASN A 251 18.38 -40.95 -19.80
N THR A 252 17.59 -40.99 -20.88
CA THR A 252 16.49 -40.06 -21.18
C THR A 252 15.10 -40.66 -20.93
N ALA A 253 14.99 -41.78 -20.20
CA ALA A 253 13.70 -42.40 -19.90
C ALA A 253 12.83 -41.49 -19.01
N SER A 254 11.65 -41.10 -19.48
CA SER A 254 10.68 -40.35 -18.68
C SER A 254 9.83 -41.27 -17.78
N SER A 255 9.11 -40.67 -16.83
CA SER A 255 8.11 -41.37 -16.02
C SER A 255 6.75 -40.69 -16.11
N ASN A 256 5.70 -41.49 -16.29
CA ASN A 256 4.32 -41.03 -16.18
C ASN A 256 3.84 -40.96 -14.73
N GLU A 257 4.62 -41.49 -13.78
CA GLU A 257 4.30 -41.38 -12.36
C GLU A 257 4.39 -39.92 -11.91
N LYS A 258 3.32 -39.47 -11.26
CA LYS A 258 3.23 -38.14 -10.69
C LYS A 258 3.71 -38.16 -9.24
N ASP A 259 4.32 -37.07 -8.79
CA ASP A 259 4.52 -36.81 -7.37
C ASP A 259 3.19 -36.43 -6.67
N SER A 260 3.27 -36.14 -5.37
CA SER A 260 2.12 -35.73 -4.54
C SER A 260 1.47 -34.42 -5.00
N ARG A 261 2.20 -33.57 -5.73
CA ARG A 261 1.72 -32.30 -6.31
C ARG A 261 1.28 -32.44 -7.78
N GLY A 262 1.24 -33.66 -8.31
CA GLY A 262 0.70 -34.00 -9.63
C GLY A 262 1.68 -33.88 -10.80
N GLU A 263 2.99 -33.86 -10.55
CA GLU A 263 4.03 -33.54 -11.53
C GLU A 263 4.79 -34.76 -12.02
N SER A 264 5.00 -34.86 -13.34
CA SER A 264 5.58 -36.05 -14.00
C SER A 264 7.09 -35.90 -14.21
N ASP A 265 7.87 -36.00 -13.14
CA ASP A 265 9.33 -35.77 -13.20
C ASP A 265 10.19 -36.84 -12.46
N LYS A 266 9.57 -37.98 -12.17
CA LYS A 266 10.25 -39.17 -11.62
C LYS A 266 11.10 -39.93 -12.66
N GLY A 267 11.33 -39.35 -13.83
CA GLY A 267 12.16 -39.89 -14.91
C GLY A 267 13.66 -39.93 -14.59
N ALA A 268 14.47 -40.18 -15.61
CA ALA A 268 15.93 -40.10 -15.55
C ALA A 268 16.39 -38.66 -15.84
N PHE A 269 17.20 -38.45 -16.86
CA PHE A 269 17.68 -37.14 -17.32
C PHE A 269 16.91 -36.62 -18.55
N ASP A 270 15.60 -36.86 -18.54
CA ASP A 270 14.60 -36.33 -19.46
C ASP A 270 14.22 -34.86 -19.16
N VAL A 271 13.43 -34.24 -20.04
CA VAL A 271 12.96 -32.85 -19.89
C VAL A 271 12.02 -32.74 -18.69
N VAL A 272 12.26 -31.77 -17.82
CA VAL A 272 11.38 -31.43 -16.70
C VAL A 272 10.18 -30.66 -17.24
N THR A 273 8.98 -31.22 -17.16
CA THR A 273 7.74 -30.58 -17.65
C THR A 273 6.84 -30.20 -16.47
N ARG A 274 6.47 -28.93 -16.34
CA ARG A 274 5.79 -28.36 -15.16
C ARG A 274 4.50 -27.66 -15.56
N ALA A 275 3.39 -28.00 -14.89
CA ALA A 275 2.07 -27.43 -15.17
C ALA A 275 1.87 -26.10 -14.43
N THR A 276 1.46 -25.05 -15.16
CA THR A 276 1.32 -23.69 -14.59
C THR A 276 0.15 -23.59 -13.61
N ALA A 277 -0.88 -24.43 -13.78
CA ALA A 277 -2.03 -24.52 -12.89
C ALA A 277 -1.62 -24.80 -11.44
N ASN A 278 -0.63 -25.68 -11.22
CA ASN A 278 -0.17 -26.08 -9.89
C ASN A 278 0.99 -25.20 -9.40
N HIS A 279 1.91 -24.78 -10.30
CA HIS A 279 3.13 -24.08 -9.89
C HIS A 279 3.49 -22.90 -10.81
N GLY A 280 4.04 -21.83 -10.21
CA GLY A 280 4.66 -20.74 -10.96
C GLY A 280 5.97 -21.16 -11.65
N LEU A 281 6.48 -20.30 -12.53
CA LEU A 281 7.79 -20.51 -13.15
C LEU A 281 8.89 -20.56 -12.08
N HIS A 282 9.58 -21.69 -11.99
CA HIS A 282 10.60 -21.89 -10.96
C HIS A 282 11.83 -20.98 -11.18
N ARG A 283 12.34 -20.34 -10.11
CA ARG A 283 13.46 -19.38 -10.16
C ARG A 283 14.75 -19.99 -10.76
N GLY A 284 14.99 -21.29 -10.52
CA GLY A 284 16.12 -22.02 -11.10
C GLY A 284 16.04 -22.21 -12.62
N SER A 285 14.85 -22.09 -13.22
CA SER A 285 14.67 -22.17 -14.68
C SER A 285 15.47 -21.08 -15.41
N PHE A 286 15.73 -19.94 -14.77
CA PHE A 286 16.55 -18.86 -15.33
C PHE A 286 18.06 -19.16 -15.38
N GLN A 287 18.54 -20.29 -14.86
CA GLN A 287 19.89 -20.82 -15.15
C GLN A 287 19.90 -21.90 -16.24
N CYS A 288 18.72 -22.36 -16.63
CA CYS A 288 18.53 -23.55 -17.45
C CYS A 288 17.98 -23.19 -18.84
N ILE A 289 18.00 -24.16 -19.76
CA ILE A 289 17.32 -24.07 -21.05
C ILE A 289 15.82 -24.23 -20.75
N ALA A 290 15.16 -23.11 -20.52
CA ALA A 290 13.75 -23.04 -20.14
C ALA A 290 12.90 -22.46 -21.27
N THR A 291 11.78 -23.13 -21.55
CA THR A 291 10.82 -22.73 -22.59
C THR A 291 9.42 -22.67 -21.98
N ILE A 292 8.71 -21.57 -22.19
CA ILE A 292 7.30 -21.41 -21.84
C ILE A 292 6.44 -21.64 -23.07
N TYR A 293 5.30 -22.29 -22.87
CA TYR A 293 4.23 -22.44 -23.85
C TYR A 293 2.96 -21.78 -23.31
N ASP A 294 2.24 -21.03 -24.15
CA ASP A 294 0.90 -20.54 -23.84
C ASP A 294 -0.20 -21.45 -24.41
N VAL A 295 -1.44 -21.23 -23.98
CA VAL A 295 -2.61 -22.02 -24.42
C VAL A 295 -2.96 -21.86 -25.91
N GLU A 296 -2.33 -20.92 -26.61
CA GLU A 296 -2.47 -20.72 -28.06
C GLU A 296 -1.35 -21.42 -28.85
N GLY A 297 -0.37 -22.02 -28.16
CA GLY A 297 0.76 -22.74 -28.74
C GLY A 297 1.97 -21.86 -29.08
N ASN A 298 2.00 -20.60 -28.62
CA ASN A 298 3.17 -19.73 -28.80
C ASN A 298 4.31 -20.18 -27.87
N VAL A 299 5.55 -20.03 -28.34
CA VAL A 299 6.75 -20.58 -27.69
C VAL A 299 7.71 -19.45 -27.29
N TYR A 300 8.01 -19.34 -26.00
CA TYR A 300 8.85 -18.30 -25.43
C TYR A 300 10.11 -18.91 -24.79
N LYS A 301 11.25 -18.79 -25.49
CA LYS A 301 12.55 -19.31 -25.04
C LYS A 301 13.21 -18.31 -24.09
N LEU A 302 13.37 -18.68 -22.83
CA LEU A 302 13.85 -17.79 -21.78
C LEU A 302 15.37 -17.67 -21.77
N ALA A 303 15.86 -16.44 -21.65
CA ALA A 303 17.27 -16.14 -21.37
C ALA A 303 17.49 -15.77 -19.90
N GLY A 304 16.63 -14.92 -19.32
CA GLY A 304 16.85 -14.39 -17.97
C GLY A 304 15.64 -13.64 -17.43
N TRP A 305 15.78 -13.18 -16.19
CA TRP A 305 14.77 -12.38 -15.50
C TRP A 305 15.13 -10.90 -15.54
N LYS A 306 14.13 -10.02 -15.69
CA LYS A 306 14.31 -8.55 -15.70
C LYS A 306 13.53 -7.86 -14.59
N SER A 307 12.27 -8.25 -14.38
CA SER A 307 11.41 -7.73 -13.32
C SER A 307 10.25 -8.69 -13.02
N GLU A 308 9.44 -8.40 -12.00
CA GLU A 308 8.20 -9.15 -11.74
C GLU A 308 7.24 -9.19 -12.95
N THR A 309 7.34 -8.20 -13.84
CA THR A 309 6.43 -8.00 -14.98
C THR A 309 7.06 -8.22 -16.36
N GLU A 310 8.37 -8.50 -16.44
CA GLU A 310 9.08 -8.72 -17.70
C GLU A 310 10.14 -9.83 -17.61
N LEU A 311 10.17 -10.72 -18.61
CA LEU A 311 11.20 -11.73 -18.82
C LEU A 311 12.06 -11.39 -20.04
N VAL A 312 13.32 -11.83 -20.05
CA VAL A 312 14.24 -11.70 -21.20
C VAL A 312 14.22 -13.00 -22.00
N LEU A 313 14.09 -12.89 -23.32
CA LEU A 313 14.11 -14.03 -24.26
C LEU A 313 15.50 -14.25 -24.86
N THR A 314 15.73 -15.43 -25.48
CA THR A 314 17.03 -15.82 -26.04
C THR A 314 17.55 -14.95 -27.19
N ASP A 315 16.72 -14.10 -27.78
CA ASP A 315 17.10 -13.09 -28.77
C ASP A 315 17.46 -11.72 -28.14
N GLY A 316 17.37 -11.60 -26.80
CA GLY A 316 17.60 -10.37 -26.06
C GLY A 316 16.37 -9.44 -25.96
N SER A 317 15.24 -9.80 -26.57
CA SER A 317 13.98 -9.07 -26.41
C SER A 317 13.35 -9.31 -25.03
N THR A 318 12.38 -8.48 -24.65
CA THR A 318 11.60 -8.67 -23.42
C THR A 318 10.13 -8.96 -23.70
N VAL A 319 9.54 -9.82 -22.87
CA VAL A 319 8.11 -10.16 -22.95
C VAL A 319 7.44 -9.87 -21.61
N ALA A 320 6.24 -9.28 -21.67
CA ALA A 320 5.42 -9.05 -20.49
C ALA A 320 5.01 -10.39 -19.85
N PHE A 321 5.06 -10.45 -18.53
CA PHE A 321 4.76 -11.65 -17.74
C PHE A 321 3.95 -11.25 -16.51
N ASP A 322 2.94 -12.03 -16.16
CA ASP A 322 2.17 -11.85 -14.93
C ASP A 322 2.11 -13.19 -14.20
N SER A 323 2.90 -13.31 -13.15
CA SER A 323 2.97 -14.51 -12.31
C SER A 323 1.68 -14.75 -11.50
N LYS A 324 0.92 -13.70 -11.19
CA LYS A 324 -0.32 -13.76 -10.38
C LYS A 324 -1.49 -14.24 -11.23
N ASN A 325 -1.66 -13.64 -12.41
CA ASN A 325 -2.69 -14.04 -13.37
C ASN A 325 -2.26 -15.19 -14.29
N LYS A 326 -1.02 -15.68 -14.14
CA LYS A 326 -0.43 -16.77 -14.92
C LYS A 326 -0.48 -16.50 -16.43
N THR A 327 -0.02 -15.31 -16.85
CA THR A 327 0.03 -14.94 -18.28
C THR A 327 1.42 -14.56 -18.77
N ILE A 328 1.65 -14.72 -20.07
CA ILE A 328 2.81 -14.23 -20.83
C ILE A 328 2.31 -13.56 -22.09
N ALA A 329 2.83 -12.37 -22.42
CA ALA A 329 2.30 -11.51 -23.50
C ALA A 329 0.76 -11.27 -23.43
N GLY A 330 0.16 -11.35 -22.24
CA GLY A 330 -1.30 -11.28 -22.04
C GLY A 330 -2.08 -12.55 -22.39
N LYS A 331 -1.40 -13.67 -22.64
CA LYS A 331 -1.96 -15.01 -22.93
C LYS A 331 -1.76 -15.95 -21.75
N THR A 332 -2.73 -16.83 -21.48
CA THR A 332 -2.64 -17.80 -20.39
C THR A 332 -1.49 -18.78 -20.61
N LEU A 333 -0.63 -18.95 -19.60
CA LEU A 333 0.44 -19.94 -19.58
C LEU A 333 -0.15 -21.36 -19.53
N ASP A 334 0.29 -22.25 -20.41
CA ASP A 334 -0.13 -23.66 -20.41
C ASP A 334 0.82 -24.53 -19.57
N HIS A 335 2.09 -24.59 -19.98
CA HIS A 335 3.15 -25.28 -19.23
C HIS A 335 4.51 -24.65 -19.51
N TYR A 336 5.53 -25.09 -18.76
CA TYR A 336 6.92 -24.80 -19.10
C TYR A 336 7.79 -26.05 -19.00
N GLU A 337 8.86 -26.05 -19.79
CA GLU A 337 9.86 -27.11 -19.89
C GLU A 337 11.22 -26.61 -19.42
N VAL A 338 11.99 -27.47 -18.75
CA VAL A 338 13.40 -27.24 -18.41
C VAL A 338 14.23 -28.43 -18.89
N SER A 339 14.94 -28.24 -20.01
CA SER A 339 15.57 -29.34 -20.75
C SER A 339 17.05 -29.58 -20.43
N GLY A 340 17.73 -28.61 -19.81
CA GLY A 340 19.15 -28.73 -19.46
C GLY A 340 19.82 -27.41 -19.09
N LEU A 341 21.14 -27.32 -19.26
CA LEU A 341 21.98 -26.19 -18.85
C LEU A 341 22.29 -25.25 -20.02
N LYS A 342 22.19 -23.93 -19.82
CA LYS A 342 22.49 -22.94 -20.89
C LYS A 342 23.97 -22.80 -21.21
N TYR A 343 24.83 -22.79 -20.20
CA TYR A 343 26.21 -22.32 -20.31
C TYR A 343 27.20 -23.36 -19.78
N VAL A 344 27.38 -24.45 -20.53
CA VAL A 344 28.43 -25.43 -20.24
C VAL A 344 29.70 -25.04 -20.99
N PRO A 345 30.84 -24.77 -20.32
CA PRO A 345 32.07 -24.35 -21.00
C PRO A 345 32.66 -25.54 -21.77
N VAL A 346 32.93 -25.34 -23.06
CA VAL A 346 33.33 -26.38 -24.00
C VAL A 346 34.52 -25.94 -24.84
N LYS A 347 35.50 -26.84 -25.00
CA LYS A 347 36.43 -26.82 -26.13
C LYS A 347 35.91 -27.72 -27.25
N VAL A 348 35.93 -27.22 -28.47
CA VAL A 348 35.62 -27.97 -29.69
C VAL A 348 36.73 -27.74 -30.71
N LYS A 349 37.01 -28.70 -31.58
CA LYS A 349 37.90 -28.46 -32.73
C LYS A 349 37.34 -27.31 -33.55
N THR A 350 38.17 -26.32 -33.91
CA THR A 350 37.71 -25.12 -34.64
C THR A 350 37.07 -25.49 -35.99
N SER A 351 37.50 -26.58 -36.63
CA SER A 351 36.88 -27.15 -37.84
C SER A 351 35.45 -27.65 -37.65
N ASP A 352 35.08 -28.05 -36.42
CA ASP A 352 33.77 -28.62 -36.10
C ASP A 352 32.81 -27.61 -35.44
N LEU A 353 33.28 -26.40 -35.13
CA LEU A 353 32.47 -25.34 -34.50
C LEU A 353 31.20 -25.01 -35.29
N THR A 354 31.27 -24.99 -36.63
CA THR A 354 30.08 -24.76 -37.48
C THR A 354 29.04 -25.86 -37.29
N SER A 355 29.45 -27.13 -37.33
CA SER A 355 28.53 -28.26 -37.07
C SER A 355 28.00 -28.28 -35.64
N LEU A 356 28.77 -27.76 -34.67
CA LEU A 356 28.30 -27.61 -33.29
C LEU A 356 27.16 -26.57 -33.21
N LYS A 357 27.32 -25.41 -33.86
CA LYS A 357 26.30 -24.35 -33.94
C LYS A 357 25.02 -24.77 -34.69
N GLU A 358 25.12 -25.72 -35.63
CA GLU A 358 23.96 -26.31 -36.32
C GLU A 358 23.11 -27.21 -35.42
N LYS A 359 23.66 -27.70 -34.31
CA LYS A 359 22.99 -28.65 -33.39
C LYS A 359 22.67 -28.07 -32.03
N TYR A 360 23.49 -27.13 -31.53
CA TYR A 360 23.41 -26.60 -30.19
C TYR A 360 23.33 -25.08 -30.18
N THR A 361 22.64 -24.53 -29.19
CA THR A 361 22.80 -23.12 -28.83
C THR A 361 24.23 -22.93 -28.33
N VAL A 362 25.01 -22.12 -29.04
CA VAL A 362 26.40 -21.78 -28.70
C VAL A 362 26.47 -20.30 -28.37
N VAL A 363 27.22 -19.94 -27.33
CA VAL A 363 27.57 -18.54 -27.01
C VAL A 363 29.08 -18.39 -27.10
N GLU A 364 29.53 -17.51 -27.99
CA GLU A 364 30.94 -17.24 -28.28
C GLU A 364 31.51 -16.15 -27.36
N ASN A 365 32.83 -16.12 -27.22
CA ASN A 365 33.50 -15.15 -26.36
C ASN A 365 33.20 -13.70 -26.79
N GLY A 366 32.74 -12.89 -25.84
CA GLY A 366 32.30 -11.51 -26.05
C GLY A 366 30.79 -11.31 -26.25
N GLU A 367 30.05 -12.38 -26.54
CA GLU A 367 28.59 -12.40 -26.59
C GLU A 367 27.97 -12.37 -25.18
N THR A 368 26.71 -11.94 -25.11
CA THR A 368 25.99 -11.70 -23.85
C THR A 368 25.37 -12.98 -23.30
N MET A 369 25.57 -13.22 -22.01
CA MET A 369 24.92 -14.27 -21.22
C MET A 369 23.93 -13.65 -20.25
N PHE A 370 22.78 -14.28 -20.07
CA PHE A 370 21.73 -13.86 -19.14
C PHE A 370 21.42 -14.99 -18.18
N GLY A 371 21.12 -14.68 -16.92
CA GLY A 371 20.65 -15.68 -15.99
C GLY A 371 20.31 -15.14 -14.62
N GLY A 372 20.03 -16.05 -13.70
CA GLY A 372 19.67 -15.73 -12.32
C GLY A 372 18.28 -15.11 -12.19
N PHE A 373 17.93 -14.74 -10.97
CA PHE A 373 16.62 -14.22 -10.62
C PHE A 373 16.79 -13.16 -9.53
N GLY A 374 16.16 -11.99 -9.67
CA GLY A 374 16.28 -10.90 -8.69
C GLY A 374 15.18 -10.94 -7.64
N GLU A 375 15.42 -11.62 -6.52
CA GLU A 375 14.52 -11.60 -5.35
C GLU A 375 15.31 -11.83 -4.06
N LEU A 376 15.11 -10.97 -3.07
CA LEU A 376 15.79 -10.96 -1.77
C LEU A 376 17.32 -11.02 -1.91
N LYS A 377 17.95 -12.19 -1.69
CA LYS A 377 19.40 -12.39 -1.81
C LYS A 377 19.84 -12.90 -3.19
N LEU A 378 18.92 -13.41 -4.02
CA LEU A 378 19.24 -13.85 -5.37
C LEU A 378 19.32 -12.63 -6.30
N SER A 379 20.23 -12.69 -7.27
CA SER A 379 20.41 -11.66 -8.30
C SER A 379 20.27 -12.25 -9.69
N SER A 380 19.68 -11.49 -10.62
CA SER A 380 19.83 -11.72 -12.06
C SER A 380 21.13 -11.08 -12.56
N TYR A 381 21.77 -11.69 -13.54
CA TYR A 381 23.01 -11.18 -14.16
C TYR A 381 22.86 -11.01 -15.68
N THR A 382 23.68 -10.13 -16.23
CA THR A 382 23.89 -9.95 -17.67
C THR A 382 25.37 -9.74 -17.90
N GLU A 383 26.04 -10.78 -18.40
CA GLU A 383 27.50 -10.91 -18.43
C GLU A 383 28.02 -11.18 -19.84
N LYS A 384 29.34 -11.27 -20.03
CA LYS A 384 29.94 -11.67 -21.31
C LYS A 384 30.75 -12.94 -21.20
N ALA A 385 30.64 -13.81 -22.21
CA ALA A 385 31.40 -15.05 -22.27
C ALA A 385 32.90 -14.79 -22.50
N ASN A 386 33.76 -15.60 -21.86
CA ASN A 386 35.21 -15.63 -22.04
C ASN A 386 35.77 -17.01 -21.66
N VAL A 387 35.32 -18.06 -22.36
CA VAL A 387 35.80 -19.43 -22.18
C VAL A 387 37.20 -19.59 -22.77
N THR A 388 38.10 -20.26 -22.06
CA THR A 388 39.49 -20.49 -22.46
C THR A 388 39.92 -21.92 -22.15
N ALA A 389 41.18 -22.27 -22.46
CA ALA A 389 41.78 -23.53 -22.05
C ALA A 389 41.85 -23.72 -20.52
N ASN A 390 41.80 -22.62 -19.75
CA ASN A 390 41.90 -22.61 -18.29
C ASN A 390 40.55 -22.38 -17.61
N THR A 391 39.42 -22.40 -18.33
CA THR A 391 38.10 -22.24 -17.70
C THR A 391 37.78 -23.43 -16.79
N TYR A 392 37.36 -23.15 -15.57
CA TYR A 392 36.97 -24.20 -14.62
C TYR A 392 35.71 -24.95 -15.10
N GLY A 393 35.73 -26.28 -15.03
CA GLY A 393 34.62 -27.13 -15.47
C GLY A 393 34.55 -27.41 -16.98
N LEU A 394 35.60 -27.08 -17.75
CA LEU A 394 35.65 -27.25 -19.20
C LEU A 394 35.40 -28.71 -19.65
N LYS A 395 34.47 -28.92 -20.58
CA LYS A 395 34.25 -30.19 -21.31
C LYS A 395 34.88 -30.14 -22.70
N GLU A 396 35.09 -31.30 -23.33
CA GLU A 396 35.46 -31.41 -24.75
C GLU A 396 34.27 -31.95 -25.57
N ALA A 397 33.95 -31.26 -26.67
CA ALA A 397 32.99 -31.72 -27.67
C ALA A 397 33.72 -32.51 -28.75
N VAL A 398 33.39 -33.80 -28.88
CA VAL A 398 33.93 -34.71 -29.89
C VAL A 398 32.82 -35.02 -30.88
N LYS A 399 33.03 -34.65 -32.15
CA LYS A 399 32.06 -34.95 -33.22
C LYS A 399 31.96 -36.44 -33.45
N SER A 400 30.74 -36.97 -33.51
CA SER A 400 30.42 -38.39 -33.64
C SER A 400 29.24 -38.56 -34.59
N GLY A 401 29.53 -38.95 -35.83
CA GLY A 401 28.54 -38.94 -36.92
C GLY A 401 27.98 -37.53 -37.16
N ASP A 402 26.65 -37.42 -37.20
CA ASP A 402 25.93 -36.15 -37.34
C ASP A 402 25.73 -35.40 -36.01
N GLY A 403 26.26 -35.92 -34.88
CA GLY A 403 26.12 -35.34 -33.54
C GLY A 403 27.45 -35.09 -32.84
N PHE A 404 27.38 -34.80 -31.54
CA PHE A 404 28.54 -34.62 -30.68
C PHE A 404 28.38 -35.45 -29.41
N THR A 405 29.50 -35.93 -28.86
CA THR A 405 29.58 -36.43 -27.49
C THR A 405 30.44 -35.48 -26.67
N PHE A 406 30.07 -35.30 -25.40
CA PHE A 406 30.79 -34.40 -24.49
C PHE A 406 31.48 -35.20 -23.39
N THR A 407 32.75 -34.90 -23.13
CA THR A 407 33.53 -35.60 -22.08
C THR A 407 33.02 -35.30 -20.67
N GLU A 408 33.62 -35.97 -19.69
CA GLU A 408 33.64 -35.45 -18.31
C GLU A 408 34.18 -34.00 -18.30
N ARG A 409 33.67 -33.20 -17.36
CA ARG A 409 34.20 -31.87 -17.07
C ARG A 409 35.58 -31.94 -16.41
N LYS A 410 36.41 -30.91 -16.64
CA LYS A 410 37.72 -30.77 -15.99
C LYS A 410 37.75 -29.63 -14.99
N ASN A 411 38.07 -29.96 -13.74
CA ASN A 411 38.13 -29.04 -12.61
C ASN A 411 39.57 -28.57 -12.31
N GLU A 412 40.37 -28.40 -13.36
CA GLU A 412 41.81 -28.07 -13.31
C GLU A 412 42.09 -26.60 -13.70
N GLY A 413 41.06 -25.88 -14.16
CA GLY A 413 41.14 -24.50 -14.59
C GLY A 413 41.30 -23.49 -13.45
N THR A 414 41.63 -22.25 -13.80
CA THR A 414 41.79 -21.11 -12.87
C THR A 414 40.98 -19.88 -13.29
N GLU A 415 40.26 -19.95 -14.41
CA GLU A 415 39.47 -18.86 -14.98
C GLU A 415 37.97 -19.14 -14.88
N SER A 416 37.16 -18.11 -14.65
CA SER A 416 35.70 -18.21 -14.47
C SER A 416 34.94 -18.63 -15.73
N GLY A 417 35.51 -18.36 -16.91
CA GLY A 417 34.79 -18.40 -18.19
C GLY A 417 33.92 -17.16 -18.45
N ILE A 418 33.86 -16.22 -17.51
CA ILE A 418 33.15 -14.94 -17.61
C ILE A 418 34.17 -13.83 -17.85
N LYS A 419 33.86 -12.91 -18.76
CA LYS A 419 34.77 -11.81 -19.11
C LYS A 419 34.97 -10.88 -17.91
N ASP A 420 36.21 -10.48 -17.67
CA ASP A 420 36.62 -9.51 -16.64
C ASP A 420 36.26 -9.93 -15.19
N GLN A 421 35.88 -11.20 -14.94
CA GLN A 421 35.64 -11.77 -13.61
C GLN A 421 36.64 -12.88 -13.26
N ALA A 422 37.22 -12.82 -12.06
CA ALA A 422 38.01 -13.92 -11.51
C ALA A 422 37.13 -15.14 -11.15
N LEU A 423 37.74 -16.33 -11.13
CA LEU A 423 37.09 -17.54 -10.62
C LEU A 423 36.78 -17.35 -9.12
N LYS A 424 35.51 -17.50 -8.75
CA LYS A 424 35.01 -17.26 -7.39
C LYS A 424 35.07 -18.53 -6.53
N THR A 425 35.26 -18.36 -5.23
CA THR A 425 34.99 -19.40 -4.22
C THR A 425 33.83 -18.96 -3.33
N ALA A 426 32.95 -19.90 -2.98
CA ALA A 426 31.79 -19.59 -2.14
C ALA A 426 32.19 -19.53 -0.65
N THR A 427 31.92 -18.38 -0.02
CA THR A 427 32.29 -18.10 1.38
C THR A 427 31.09 -17.57 2.17
N GLY A 428 31.01 -17.89 3.47
CA GLY A 428 29.88 -17.53 4.32
C GLY A 428 28.57 -18.25 3.98
N VAL A 429 28.64 -19.37 3.27
CA VAL A 429 27.50 -20.23 2.95
C VAL A 429 27.32 -21.26 4.06
N GLU A 430 26.08 -21.38 4.56
CA GLU A 430 25.74 -22.15 5.77
C GLU A 430 24.73 -23.27 5.44
N PRO A 431 25.19 -24.40 4.88
CA PRO A 431 24.31 -25.51 4.54
C PRO A 431 23.86 -26.28 5.78
N THR A 432 22.58 -26.63 5.82
CA THR A 432 21.94 -27.42 6.88
C THR A 432 21.21 -28.60 6.29
N VAL A 433 21.60 -29.82 6.68
CA VAL A 433 20.79 -31.03 6.48
C VAL A 433 19.51 -30.89 7.27
N LYS A 434 18.40 -31.29 6.68
CA LYS A 434 17.08 -31.19 7.31
C LYS A 434 16.56 -32.55 7.70
N ASP A 435 15.65 -32.55 8.66
CA ASP A 435 14.84 -33.73 8.92
C ASP A 435 13.93 -33.98 7.70
N ALA A 436 13.88 -35.22 7.27
CA ALA A 436 13.21 -35.65 6.07
C ALA A 436 11.71 -35.64 6.28
N SER A 437 11.11 -34.54 5.85
CA SER A 437 9.68 -34.34 5.98
C SER A 437 8.87 -35.11 4.94
N GLY A 438 9.46 -35.47 3.79
CA GLY A 438 8.72 -36.04 2.63
C GLY A 438 7.98 -34.97 1.81
N SER A 439 8.17 -33.70 2.16
CA SER A 439 7.66 -32.53 1.46
C SER A 439 8.24 -32.44 0.04
N TYR A 440 7.47 -31.90 -0.90
CA TYR A 440 7.92 -31.66 -2.29
C TYR A 440 8.52 -32.87 -3.04
N GLY A 441 8.28 -34.11 -2.60
CA GLY A 441 8.84 -35.31 -3.22
C GLY A 441 10.32 -35.56 -2.92
N GLU A 442 10.88 -34.89 -1.91
CA GLU A 442 12.26 -35.12 -1.44
C GLU A 442 12.42 -36.52 -0.80
N PHE A 443 13.65 -37.04 -0.83
CA PHE A 443 14.11 -38.25 -0.12
C PHE A 443 15.13 -37.89 0.98
N LEU A 444 15.99 -36.93 0.69
CA LEU A 444 17.04 -36.37 1.56
C LEU A 444 17.23 -34.91 1.15
N ARG A 445 17.29 -33.99 2.11
CA ARG A 445 17.26 -32.53 1.85
C ARG A 445 18.39 -31.77 2.55
N VAL A 446 18.99 -30.82 1.83
CA VAL A 446 19.91 -29.80 2.35
C VAL A 446 19.45 -28.41 1.95
N ASP A 447 19.25 -27.52 2.93
CA ASP A 447 19.00 -26.09 2.72
C ASP A 447 20.34 -25.33 2.72
N ILE A 448 20.57 -24.45 1.74
CA ILE A 448 21.79 -23.63 1.65
C ILE A 448 21.54 -22.21 2.16
N ASN A 449 21.86 -21.95 3.44
CA ASN A 449 21.64 -20.66 4.11
C ASN A 449 22.90 -19.74 4.08
N GLY A 450 22.89 -18.68 4.88
CA GLY A 450 23.99 -17.71 4.98
C GLY A 450 24.05 -16.72 3.80
N ASN A 451 25.23 -16.55 3.24
CA ASN A 451 25.53 -15.71 2.07
C ASN A 451 25.43 -16.49 0.74
N TYR A 452 24.34 -17.25 0.57
CA TYR A 452 24.14 -18.12 -0.60
C TYR A 452 23.90 -17.36 -1.92
N GLY A 453 23.56 -16.06 -1.87
CA GLY A 453 22.88 -15.32 -2.95
C GLY A 453 23.53 -15.44 -4.33
N ASP A 454 24.80 -15.06 -4.43
CA ASP A 454 25.57 -15.05 -5.69
C ASP A 454 25.91 -16.48 -6.18
N LEU A 455 26.27 -17.39 -5.26
CA LEU A 455 26.47 -18.82 -5.59
C LEU A 455 25.18 -19.42 -6.17
N GLY A 456 24.05 -19.15 -5.52
CA GLY A 456 22.77 -19.70 -5.89
C GLY A 456 22.25 -19.12 -7.19
N ALA A 457 22.35 -17.81 -7.37
CA ALA A 457 22.04 -17.11 -8.61
C ALA A 457 22.79 -17.70 -9.83
N ASN A 458 24.04 -18.16 -9.63
CA ASN A 458 24.89 -18.75 -10.67
C ASN A 458 24.84 -20.29 -10.73
N MET A 459 24.08 -20.98 -9.86
CA MET A 459 24.09 -22.44 -9.78
C MET A 459 23.60 -23.09 -11.08
N GLN A 460 24.31 -24.11 -11.54
CA GLN A 460 23.99 -24.86 -12.76
C GLN A 460 23.58 -26.30 -12.45
N ALA A 461 24.40 -27.03 -11.68
CA ALA A 461 24.19 -28.46 -11.47
C ALA A 461 24.70 -28.90 -10.09
N VAL A 462 24.14 -29.98 -9.55
CA VAL A 462 24.52 -30.54 -8.25
C VAL A 462 24.74 -32.04 -8.38
N THR A 463 25.76 -32.56 -7.69
CA THR A 463 25.90 -34.01 -7.47
C THR A 463 25.80 -34.35 -6.00
N TRP A 464 25.11 -35.47 -5.71
CA TRP A 464 25.09 -36.10 -4.40
C TRP A 464 25.90 -37.40 -4.47
N THR A 465 27.01 -37.49 -3.76
CA THR A 465 27.79 -38.73 -3.65
C THR A 465 27.54 -39.40 -2.31
N TYR A 466 27.00 -40.61 -2.32
CA TYR A 466 26.79 -41.45 -1.15
C TYR A 466 27.99 -42.37 -0.90
N TYR A 467 28.43 -42.44 0.36
CA TYR A 467 29.57 -43.22 0.82
C TYR A 467 29.17 -44.34 1.80
N GLY A 468 27.88 -44.51 2.09
CA GLY A 468 27.42 -45.45 3.12
C GLY A 468 28.06 -45.12 4.47
N ASN A 469 28.66 -46.12 5.10
CA ASN A 469 29.31 -45.95 6.41
C ASN A 469 30.77 -45.44 6.34
N ASP A 470 31.29 -45.03 5.16
CA ASP A 470 32.66 -44.48 5.04
C ASP A 470 32.73 -42.99 5.42
N SER A 471 32.99 -42.73 6.71
CA SER A 471 33.21 -41.39 7.27
C SER A 471 34.45 -40.65 6.72
N THR A 472 35.32 -41.34 5.98
CA THR A 472 36.50 -40.71 5.35
C THR A 472 36.18 -40.11 3.97
N TYR A 473 35.02 -40.42 3.39
CA TYR A 473 34.61 -40.01 2.05
C TYR A 473 35.60 -40.46 0.96
N SER A 474 36.21 -41.63 1.13
CA SER A 474 37.23 -42.19 0.25
C SER A 474 36.64 -43.02 -0.89
N THR A 475 35.61 -43.82 -0.59
CA THR A 475 35.09 -44.85 -1.51
C THR A 475 33.62 -44.61 -1.80
N PRO A 476 33.27 -43.92 -2.91
CA PRO A 476 31.87 -43.63 -3.23
C PRO A 476 31.11 -44.90 -3.64
N LEU A 477 29.93 -45.11 -3.07
CA LEU A 477 29.03 -46.21 -3.45
C LEU A 477 28.18 -45.86 -4.67
N ARG A 478 27.72 -44.61 -4.75
CA ARG A 478 26.94 -44.07 -5.87
C ARG A 478 27.02 -42.54 -5.90
N THR A 479 27.02 -41.96 -7.09
CA THR A 479 26.83 -40.52 -7.29
C THR A 479 25.56 -40.29 -8.08
N PHE A 480 24.78 -39.30 -7.71
CA PHE A 480 23.53 -38.90 -8.36
C PHE A 480 23.70 -37.51 -8.96
N GLY A 481 23.24 -37.33 -10.20
CA GLY A 481 23.12 -36.02 -10.84
C GLY A 481 21.69 -35.49 -10.68
N THR A 482 21.54 -34.18 -10.67
CA THR A 482 20.24 -33.52 -10.46
C THR A 482 19.72 -32.78 -11.69
N LYS A 483 18.40 -32.56 -11.73
CA LYS A 483 17.72 -31.63 -12.63
C LYS A 483 17.16 -30.44 -11.85
N PHE A 484 17.29 -29.23 -12.40
CA PHE A 484 16.65 -28.04 -11.82
C PHE A 484 15.13 -28.09 -11.98
N ALA A 485 14.40 -27.51 -11.02
CA ALA A 485 12.95 -27.63 -10.93
C ALA A 485 12.46 -29.08 -10.79
N SER A 486 13.33 -29.99 -10.35
CA SER A 486 13.05 -31.41 -10.10
C SER A 486 13.64 -31.88 -8.78
N ASP A 487 14.94 -31.63 -8.60
CA ASP A 487 15.75 -31.99 -7.42
C ASP A 487 16.34 -30.73 -6.75
N ASN A 488 16.46 -29.64 -7.52
CA ASN A 488 17.04 -28.38 -7.06
C ASN A 488 15.99 -27.27 -7.12
N TRP A 489 15.64 -26.70 -5.97
CA TRP A 489 14.69 -25.61 -5.84
C TRP A 489 15.31 -24.34 -5.26
N MET A 490 15.05 -23.19 -5.88
CA MET A 490 15.50 -21.88 -5.42
C MET A 490 14.38 -21.22 -4.58
N HIS A 491 14.62 -21.10 -3.28
CA HIS A 491 13.71 -20.49 -2.32
C HIS A 491 14.10 -19.05 -1.98
N LYS A 492 13.11 -18.23 -1.64
CA LYS A 492 13.29 -16.80 -1.37
C LYS A 492 13.93 -16.52 0.00
N SER A 493 13.49 -17.21 1.06
CA SER A 493 13.92 -16.93 2.44
C SER A 493 15.22 -17.62 2.86
N MET A 494 15.51 -18.81 2.32
CA MET A 494 16.47 -19.79 2.89
C MET A 494 17.40 -20.38 1.82
N GLY A 495 17.54 -19.68 0.70
CA GLY A 495 18.42 -20.06 -0.40
C GLY A 495 17.95 -21.26 -1.18
N ILE A 496 18.86 -22.19 -1.46
CA ILE A 496 18.55 -23.31 -2.32
C ILE A 496 18.21 -24.52 -1.46
N GLN A 497 17.04 -25.08 -1.71
CA GLN A 497 16.63 -26.38 -1.21
C GLN A 497 17.11 -27.41 -2.25
N LEU A 498 18.02 -28.27 -1.84
CA LEU A 498 18.51 -29.37 -2.67
C LEU A 498 17.95 -30.65 -2.09
N GLY A 499 17.20 -31.39 -2.89
CA GLY A 499 16.69 -32.71 -2.55
C GLY A 499 17.21 -33.77 -3.51
N LEU A 500 17.45 -34.97 -3.01
CA LEU A 500 17.35 -36.17 -3.86
C LEU A 500 15.86 -36.51 -3.99
N THR A 501 15.38 -36.94 -5.16
CA THR A 501 13.98 -37.38 -5.36
C THR A 501 13.88 -38.91 -5.53
N ASP A 502 12.73 -39.54 -5.27
CA ASP A 502 12.52 -40.93 -5.67
C ASP A 502 12.19 -41.03 -7.18
N SER A 503 13.23 -40.87 -7.99
CA SER A 503 13.20 -40.88 -9.45
C SER A 503 14.12 -41.97 -10.02
N LEU A 504 13.97 -42.31 -11.31
CA LEU A 504 14.79 -43.35 -11.96
C LEU A 504 16.29 -43.07 -11.85
N ARG A 505 16.69 -41.80 -11.91
CA ARG A 505 18.08 -41.32 -11.75
C ARG A 505 18.61 -41.33 -10.30
N CYS A 506 17.77 -41.61 -9.30
CA CYS A 506 18.06 -41.41 -7.89
C CYS A 506 17.87 -42.66 -7.01
N GLN A 507 17.94 -43.86 -7.60
CA GLN A 507 17.81 -45.13 -6.86
C GLN A 507 19.06 -45.46 -6.04
N LEU A 508 18.91 -45.80 -4.76
CA LEU A 508 20.00 -46.15 -3.86
C LEU A 508 20.72 -47.47 -4.22
N PRO A 509 21.95 -47.71 -3.74
CA PRO A 509 22.55 -49.04 -3.74
C PRO A 509 21.68 -50.08 -3.01
N GLU A 510 21.65 -51.30 -3.54
CA GLU A 510 20.91 -52.41 -2.93
C GLU A 510 21.38 -52.67 -1.49
N GLY A 511 20.44 -52.88 -0.57
CA GLY A 511 20.73 -53.09 0.85
C GLY A 511 21.10 -51.83 1.64
N THR A 512 20.91 -50.63 1.06
CA THR A 512 21.08 -49.35 1.77
C THR A 512 19.77 -48.58 1.83
N ASP A 513 19.54 -47.87 2.94
CA ASP A 513 18.41 -46.97 3.17
C ASP A 513 18.77 -45.49 2.94
N GLY A 514 20.05 -45.19 2.67
CA GLY A 514 20.56 -43.83 2.48
C GLY A 514 21.05 -43.16 3.76
N THR A 515 20.95 -43.80 4.93
CA THR A 515 21.66 -43.33 6.13
C THR A 515 23.18 -43.48 5.96
N GLY A 516 23.96 -42.62 6.62
CA GLY A 516 25.42 -42.57 6.52
C GLY A 516 25.94 -41.30 5.83
N TYR A 517 27.14 -41.38 5.25
CA TYR A 517 27.92 -40.22 4.82
C TYR A 517 27.64 -39.81 3.37
N TRP A 518 27.39 -38.51 3.18
CA TRP A 518 27.05 -37.89 1.90
C TRP A 518 27.90 -36.66 1.62
N LYS A 519 28.30 -36.51 0.37
CA LYS A 519 29.00 -35.34 -0.15
C LYS A 519 28.13 -34.68 -1.23
N LEU A 520 27.62 -33.51 -0.91
CA LEU A 520 27.02 -32.58 -1.85
C LEU A 520 28.13 -31.85 -2.61
N THR A 521 27.96 -31.62 -3.90
CA THR A 521 28.85 -30.76 -4.69
C THR A 521 28.03 -29.89 -5.63
N VAL A 522 28.05 -28.59 -5.37
CA VAL A 522 27.33 -27.55 -6.12
C VAL A 522 28.27 -26.94 -7.14
N ARG A 523 27.81 -26.89 -8.40
CA ARG A 523 28.54 -26.38 -9.56
C ARG A 523 27.82 -25.11 -10.03
N ALA A 524 28.53 -23.99 -10.11
CA ALA A 524 27.97 -22.70 -10.49
C ALA A 524 28.84 -22.00 -11.53
N LEU A 525 28.21 -21.19 -12.39
CA LEU A 525 28.90 -20.43 -13.44
C LEU A 525 29.90 -19.45 -12.81
N GLY A 526 31.18 -19.53 -13.20
CA GLY A 526 32.24 -18.68 -12.66
C GLY A 526 32.74 -19.05 -11.27
N TYR A 527 32.37 -20.21 -10.72
CA TYR A 527 32.81 -20.68 -9.39
C TYR A 527 33.64 -21.97 -9.45
N GLU A 528 34.53 -22.14 -8.46
CA GLU A 528 35.00 -23.46 -8.04
C GLU A 528 33.85 -24.29 -7.43
N ASP A 529 33.96 -25.62 -7.47
CA ASP A 529 32.95 -26.51 -6.89
C ASP A 529 32.80 -26.29 -5.38
N TYR A 530 31.60 -25.88 -4.93
CA TYR A 530 31.31 -25.80 -3.51
C TYR A 530 30.93 -27.19 -2.97
N VAL A 531 31.69 -27.68 -2.00
CA VAL A 531 31.53 -29.04 -1.44
C VAL A 531 31.04 -28.96 0.00
N TYR A 532 29.94 -29.67 0.29
CA TYR A 532 29.45 -29.87 1.65
C TYR A 532 29.42 -31.38 1.97
N LYS A 533 29.90 -31.74 3.17
CA LYS A 533 30.02 -33.12 3.65
C LYS A 533 29.25 -33.26 4.94
N PHE A 534 28.38 -34.26 5.02
CA PHE A 534 27.51 -34.48 6.17
C PHE A 534 27.16 -35.97 6.36
N GLU A 535 26.66 -36.31 7.53
CA GLU A 535 26.11 -37.62 7.87
C GLU A 535 24.58 -37.47 7.91
N ALA A 536 23.87 -38.19 7.04
CA ALA A 536 22.42 -38.32 7.06
C ALA A 536 22.04 -39.45 8.02
N LYS A 537 21.14 -39.17 8.96
CA LYS A 537 20.60 -40.17 9.88
C LYS A 537 19.18 -40.57 9.48
N ALA A 538 18.55 -41.45 10.26
CA ALA A 538 17.19 -41.90 10.00
C ALA A 538 16.20 -40.72 9.99
N GLU A 539 16.39 -39.73 10.86
CA GLU A 539 15.59 -38.50 10.87
C GLU A 539 15.78 -37.64 9.60
N ASN A 540 16.86 -37.81 8.84
CA ASN A 540 17.16 -37.06 7.60
C ASN A 540 16.80 -37.81 6.31
N ILE A 541 16.19 -39.00 6.42
CA ILE A 541 15.80 -39.83 5.28
C ILE A 541 14.29 -40.09 5.31
N VAL A 542 13.62 -39.90 4.17
CA VAL A 542 12.16 -40.08 4.09
C VAL A 542 11.81 -41.56 4.26
N ALA A 543 11.21 -41.88 5.40
CA ALA A 543 10.58 -43.17 5.62
C ALA A 543 9.42 -43.37 4.62
N LYS A 544 9.15 -44.63 4.23
CA LYS A 544 8.07 -44.95 3.27
C LYS A 544 6.78 -44.22 3.63
N GLU A 545 6.25 -43.49 2.66
CA GLU A 545 5.07 -42.64 2.73
C GLU A 545 3.93 -43.25 3.56
N GLN A 546 3.62 -42.63 4.69
CA GLN A 546 2.52 -43.02 5.58
C GLN A 546 1.37 -42.01 5.46
N THR A 547 0.14 -42.49 5.62
CA THR A 547 -1.04 -41.62 5.76
C THR A 547 -0.97 -40.85 7.08
N ALA A 548 -1.28 -39.56 7.06
CA ALA A 548 -1.29 -38.74 8.28
C ALA A 548 -2.20 -39.34 9.35
N THR A 549 -1.75 -39.25 10.60
CA THR A 549 -2.57 -39.61 11.76
C THR A 549 -3.71 -38.60 11.94
N ALA A 550 -4.77 -39.02 12.63
CA ALA A 550 -5.87 -38.13 12.97
C ALA A 550 -5.42 -36.93 13.85
N GLU A 551 -4.34 -37.11 14.62
CA GLU A 551 -3.77 -36.10 15.51
C GLU A 551 -3.01 -35.02 14.72
N GLU A 552 -2.26 -35.40 13.68
CA GLU A 552 -1.60 -34.47 12.76
C GLU A 552 -2.62 -33.67 11.93
N ILE A 553 -3.67 -34.35 11.44
CA ILE A 553 -4.79 -33.69 10.72
C ILE A 553 -5.50 -32.69 11.66
N ALA A 554 -5.66 -33.02 12.95
CA ALA A 554 -6.22 -32.11 13.94
C ALA A 554 -5.31 -30.90 14.23
N ALA A 555 -3.99 -31.09 14.25
CA ALA A 555 -3.03 -30.00 14.41
C ALA A 555 -3.11 -28.99 13.24
N LEU A 556 -3.17 -29.48 11.99
CA LEU A 556 -3.36 -28.62 10.81
C LEU A 556 -4.71 -27.88 10.87
N ARG A 557 -5.80 -28.57 11.24
CA ARG A 557 -7.11 -27.93 11.43
C ARG A 557 -7.08 -26.81 12.46
N SER A 558 -6.41 -27.01 13.59
CA SER A 558 -6.24 -25.97 14.62
C SER A 558 -5.55 -24.72 14.06
N LYS A 559 -4.52 -24.89 13.23
CA LYS A 559 -3.84 -23.77 12.56
C LYS A 559 -4.68 -23.10 11.47
N VAL A 560 -5.53 -23.85 10.76
CA VAL A 560 -6.53 -23.30 9.84
C VAL A 560 -7.53 -22.42 10.60
N THR A 561 -8.08 -22.89 11.72
CA THR A 561 -8.97 -22.08 12.57
C THR A 561 -8.28 -20.83 13.13
N GLU A 562 -7.01 -20.95 13.57
CA GLU A 562 -6.20 -19.81 14.03
C GLU A 562 -6.05 -18.75 12.92
N ALA A 563 -5.72 -19.15 11.70
CA ALA A 563 -5.60 -18.26 10.55
C ALA A 563 -6.94 -17.66 10.09
N GLU A 564 -8.05 -18.42 10.16
CA GLU A 564 -9.40 -17.93 9.82
C GLU A 564 -9.95 -16.91 10.82
N ALA A 565 -9.48 -16.93 12.07
CA ALA A 565 -9.87 -15.97 13.10
C ALA A 565 -9.20 -14.59 12.94
N LEU A 566 -8.19 -14.46 12.07
CA LEU A 566 -7.45 -13.23 11.84
C LEU A 566 -8.17 -12.33 10.83
N ASN A 567 -7.97 -11.02 10.94
CA ASN A 567 -8.59 -10.03 10.06
C ASN A 567 -7.55 -9.33 9.18
N GLY A 568 -7.73 -9.39 7.85
CA GLY A 568 -6.79 -8.83 6.89
C GLY A 568 -6.61 -7.32 6.92
N SER A 569 -7.53 -6.57 7.53
CA SER A 569 -7.34 -5.12 7.74
C SER A 569 -6.28 -4.77 8.78
N ASP A 570 -5.80 -5.74 9.56
CA ASP A 570 -4.86 -5.50 10.66
C ASP A 570 -3.40 -5.68 10.24
N TYR A 571 -3.17 -6.17 9.00
CA TYR A 571 -1.88 -6.60 8.50
C TYR A 571 -1.56 -5.98 7.13
N THR A 572 -0.28 -5.94 6.77
CA THR A 572 0.12 -5.45 5.44
C THR A 572 -0.44 -6.34 4.35
N ALA A 573 -0.84 -5.74 3.22
CA ALA A 573 -1.41 -6.47 2.09
C ALA A 573 -0.47 -7.53 1.48
N GLU A 574 0.83 -7.47 1.78
CA GLU A 574 1.82 -8.49 1.41
C GLU A 574 1.79 -9.68 2.37
N SER A 575 1.97 -9.44 3.68
CA SER A 575 2.01 -10.53 4.67
C SER A 575 0.65 -11.24 4.77
N TRP A 576 -0.46 -10.50 4.65
CA TRP A 576 -1.80 -11.08 4.60
C TRP A 576 -2.00 -12.01 3.40
N ARG A 577 -1.48 -11.64 2.23
CA ARG A 577 -1.61 -12.47 1.01
C ARG A 577 -0.87 -13.79 1.16
N ASN A 578 0.31 -13.78 1.79
CA ASN A 578 1.06 -15.01 2.09
C ASN A 578 0.23 -15.94 2.99
N LEU A 579 -0.39 -15.42 4.06
CA LEU A 579 -1.31 -16.20 4.91
C LEU A 579 -2.48 -16.78 4.11
N GLN A 580 -3.13 -15.99 3.24
CA GLN A 580 -4.26 -16.44 2.44
C GLN A 580 -3.90 -17.57 1.47
N THR A 581 -2.68 -17.58 0.93
CA THR A 581 -2.15 -18.67 0.10
C THR A 581 -2.03 -19.94 0.93
N GLU A 582 -1.25 -19.91 2.02
CA GLU A 582 -1.03 -21.09 2.86
C GLU A 582 -2.34 -21.63 3.46
N LEU A 583 -3.27 -20.75 3.84
CA LEU A 583 -4.59 -21.12 4.35
C LEU A 583 -5.44 -21.85 3.30
N THR A 584 -5.28 -21.51 2.02
CA THR A 584 -5.99 -22.19 0.93
C THR A 584 -5.38 -23.58 0.70
N GLU A 585 -4.04 -23.68 0.62
CA GLU A 585 -3.34 -24.97 0.48
C GLU A 585 -3.62 -25.91 1.67
N SER A 586 -3.71 -25.38 2.90
CA SER A 586 -4.14 -26.13 4.08
C SER A 586 -5.56 -26.69 3.97
N LYS A 587 -6.51 -25.93 3.43
CA LYS A 587 -7.91 -26.37 3.26
C LYS A 587 -8.05 -27.44 2.19
N ASP A 588 -7.35 -27.28 1.08
CA ASP A 588 -7.35 -28.26 -0.01
C ASP A 588 -6.72 -29.59 0.44
N LEU A 589 -5.63 -29.54 1.21
CA LEU A 589 -5.02 -30.73 1.80
C LEU A 589 -5.96 -31.43 2.80
N LEU A 590 -6.67 -30.67 3.64
CA LEU A 590 -7.66 -31.21 4.58
C LEU A 590 -8.91 -31.81 3.91
N ALA A 591 -9.15 -31.52 2.63
CA ALA A 591 -10.21 -32.11 1.81
C ALA A 591 -9.79 -33.41 1.10
N LYS A 592 -8.50 -33.78 1.12
CA LYS A 592 -7.97 -35.02 0.54
C LYS A 592 -8.43 -36.24 1.37
N ASP A 593 -8.83 -37.33 0.73
CA ASP A 593 -9.29 -38.57 1.40
C ASP A 593 -8.22 -39.17 2.32
N LYS A 594 -6.96 -39.12 1.87
CA LYS A 594 -5.77 -39.65 2.56
C LYS A 594 -4.58 -38.72 2.33
N PRO A 595 -4.46 -37.62 3.08
CA PRO A 595 -3.24 -36.83 3.08
C PRO A 595 -2.13 -37.64 3.76
N THR A 596 -0.89 -37.43 3.33
CA THR A 596 0.26 -38.11 3.92
C THR A 596 0.74 -37.37 5.17
N GLU A 597 1.42 -38.09 6.06
CA GLU A 597 2.06 -37.52 7.25
C GLU A 597 2.98 -36.34 6.88
N SER A 598 3.69 -36.49 5.76
CA SER A 598 4.57 -35.48 5.17
C SER A 598 3.82 -34.19 4.81
N GLU A 599 2.79 -34.28 3.96
CA GLU A 599 2.00 -33.14 3.52
C GLU A 599 1.40 -32.37 4.71
N VAL A 600 0.87 -33.09 5.71
CA VAL A 600 0.21 -32.46 6.85
C VAL A 600 1.20 -31.74 7.77
N LYS A 601 2.38 -32.32 8.03
CA LYS A 601 3.45 -31.67 8.81
C LYS A 601 4.03 -30.47 8.10
N GLU A 602 4.26 -30.61 6.79
CA GLU A 602 4.70 -29.52 5.91
C GLU A 602 3.73 -28.33 6.02
N GLN A 603 2.45 -28.56 5.71
CA GLN A 603 1.47 -27.50 5.62
C GLN A 603 1.12 -26.90 6.99
N THR A 604 1.24 -27.67 8.08
CA THR A 604 1.14 -27.14 9.45
C THR A 604 2.29 -26.17 9.74
N THR A 605 3.49 -26.46 9.23
CA THR A 605 4.67 -25.60 9.41
C THR A 605 4.54 -24.33 8.59
N HIS A 606 4.23 -24.41 7.29
CA HIS A 606 4.07 -23.23 6.43
C HIS A 606 2.95 -22.30 6.90
N LEU A 607 1.79 -22.85 7.29
CA LEU A 607 0.70 -22.03 7.83
C LEU A 607 1.10 -21.38 9.17
N THR A 608 1.81 -22.10 10.04
CA THR A 608 2.34 -21.53 11.29
C THR A 608 3.34 -20.40 11.02
N ASP A 609 4.26 -20.59 10.07
CA ASP A 609 5.22 -19.56 9.69
C ASP A 609 4.54 -18.37 9.01
N ALA A 610 3.50 -18.58 8.20
CA ALA A 610 2.72 -17.50 7.60
C ALA A 610 1.95 -16.69 8.65
N ILE A 611 1.38 -17.33 9.69
CA ILE A 611 0.80 -16.65 10.85
C ILE A 611 1.88 -15.84 11.61
N ASN A 612 3.03 -16.45 11.91
CA ASN A 612 4.10 -15.82 12.66
C ASN A 612 4.75 -14.63 11.93
N ASN A 613 4.81 -14.68 10.59
CA ASN A 613 5.39 -13.63 9.74
C ASN A 613 4.38 -12.55 9.30
N LEU A 614 3.20 -12.49 9.94
CA LEU A 614 2.25 -11.41 9.72
C LEU A 614 2.81 -10.07 10.22
N VAL A 615 3.00 -9.13 9.30
CA VAL A 615 3.43 -7.77 9.59
C VAL A 615 2.18 -6.93 9.79
N LYS A 616 2.00 -6.32 10.96
CA LYS A 616 0.88 -5.40 11.20
C LYS A 616 0.94 -4.24 10.21
N ALA A 617 -0.21 -3.83 9.69
CA ALA A 617 -0.30 -2.56 8.99
C ALA A 617 0.01 -1.43 9.99
N GLU A 618 0.79 -0.44 9.57
CA GLU A 618 0.85 0.83 10.31
C GLU A 618 -0.55 1.44 10.27
N LYS A 619 -1.24 1.38 11.42
CA LYS A 619 -2.51 2.07 11.59
C LYS A 619 -2.20 3.48 12.07
N ASP A 620 -2.46 4.44 11.18
CA ASP A 620 -2.60 5.85 11.53
C ASP A 620 -3.37 5.99 12.85
N VAL A 621 -2.77 6.64 13.84
CA VAL A 621 -3.43 6.89 15.13
C VAL A 621 -4.28 8.15 14.97
N TYR A 622 -5.61 7.98 14.96
CA TYR A 622 -6.55 9.08 14.96
C TYR A 622 -7.04 9.37 16.39
N VAL A 623 -7.09 10.64 16.75
CA VAL A 623 -7.59 11.13 18.04
C VAL A 623 -8.51 12.34 17.83
N LEU A 624 -9.47 12.55 18.71
CA LEU A 624 -10.18 13.81 18.86
C LEU A 624 -9.40 14.65 19.89
N MET A 625 -8.95 15.86 19.55
CA MET A 625 -8.01 16.64 20.37
C MET A 625 -8.48 18.08 20.58
N ASN A 626 -8.21 18.63 21.77
CA ASN A 626 -8.37 20.05 22.07
C ASN A 626 -7.21 20.88 21.47
N ILE A 627 -7.49 21.80 20.57
CA ILE A 627 -6.52 22.61 19.84
C ILE A 627 -6.80 24.11 20.09
N PRO A 628 -5.86 24.91 20.64
CA PRO A 628 -6.04 26.35 20.82
C PRO A 628 -6.42 27.06 19.51
N TYR A 629 -7.22 28.13 19.57
CA TYR A 629 -7.67 28.84 18.36
C TYR A 629 -6.51 29.35 17.50
N ASP A 630 -5.45 29.91 18.10
CA ASP A 630 -4.30 30.47 17.37
C ASP A 630 -3.46 29.38 16.71
N VAL A 631 -3.51 28.15 17.23
CA VAL A 631 -2.85 26.96 16.67
C VAL A 631 -3.70 26.34 15.56
N PHE A 632 -5.02 26.23 15.74
CA PHE A 632 -5.92 25.68 14.72
C PHE A 632 -5.94 26.57 13.47
N TYR A 633 -6.21 27.87 13.65
CA TYR A 633 -6.40 28.79 12.53
C TYR A 633 -5.12 29.15 11.79
N LYS A 634 -3.93 28.96 12.39
CA LYS A 634 -2.62 29.24 11.76
C LYS A 634 -2.45 28.66 10.34
N ALA A 635 -3.09 27.53 10.06
CA ALA A 635 -3.06 26.90 8.75
C ALA A 635 -4.30 27.20 7.88
N GLU A 636 -5.42 27.65 8.46
CA GLU A 636 -6.66 27.96 7.71
C GLU A 636 -6.76 29.46 7.34
N THR A 637 -5.92 30.31 7.93
CA THR A 637 -5.83 31.75 7.61
C THR A 637 -4.71 32.03 6.61
N THR A 638 -5.06 32.70 5.51
CA THR A 638 -4.16 33.13 4.44
C THR A 638 -4.11 34.66 4.40
N ASN A 639 -2.93 35.24 4.12
CA ASN A 639 -2.68 36.69 4.08
C ASN A 639 -3.06 37.47 5.37
N ASN A 640 -3.14 36.78 6.51
CA ASN A 640 -3.48 37.37 7.81
C ASN A 640 -2.68 36.72 8.96
N ASP A 641 -1.57 37.35 9.35
CA ASP A 641 -0.67 36.86 10.41
C ASP A 641 -1.15 37.22 11.84
N VAL A 642 -2.28 37.92 11.99
CA VAL A 642 -2.80 38.30 13.32
C VAL A 642 -3.39 37.07 14.00
N LYS A 643 -2.94 36.76 15.21
CA LYS A 643 -3.40 35.57 15.95
C LYS A 643 -4.90 35.59 16.26
N VAL A 644 -5.50 34.40 16.20
CA VAL A 644 -6.87 34.16 16.70
C VAL A 644 -6.79 33.68 18.15
N ASP A 645 -6.54 34.58 19.11
CA ASP A 645 -6.38 34.23 20.53
C ASP A 645 -7.68 33.69 21.19
N ALA A 646 -7.61 33.24 22.46
CA ALA A 646 -8.77 32.79 23.23
C ALA A 646 -9.81 33.92 23.48
N PHE A 647 -11.11 33.59 23.47
CA PHE A 647 -12.18 34.58 23.71
C PHE A 647 -12.64 34.61 25.17
N THR A 648 -12.72 35.79 25.79
CA THR A 648 -13.13 35.95 27.20
C THR A 648 -14.61 36.31 27.37
N SER A 649 -15.27 35.78 28.41
CA SER A 649 -16.71 35.99 28.63
C SER A 649 -17.07 36.59 29.98
N ALA A 650 -17.68 37.79 29.96
CA ALA A 650 -18.20 38.46 31.14
C ALA A 650 -19.33 37.69 31.85
N THR A 651 -20.08 36.83 31.15
CA THR A 651 -21.20 36.07 31.74
C THR A 651 -20.78 34.74 32.34
N LYS A 652 -19.58 34.21 31.98
CA LYS A 652 -18.99 32.91 32.37
C LYS A 652 -19.80 31.63 32.09
N ASN A 653 -21.10 31.62 32.34
CA ASN A 653 -21.97 30.47 32.05
C ASN A 653 -22.12 30.17 30.55
N LYS A 654 -21.93 31.17 29.66
CA LYS A 654 -22.13 30.99 28.21
C LYS A 654 -21.08 30.07 27.59
N THR A 655 -19.80 30.24 27.94
CA THR A 655 -18.67 29.41 27.45
C THR A 655 -18.86 27.95 27.83
N ARG A 656 -19.41 27.72 29.03
CA ARG A 656 -19.74 26.40 29.60
C ARG A 656 -21.08 25.82 29.12
N THR A 657 -21.77 26.45 28.16
CA THR A 657 -23.05 25.98 27.64
C THR A 657 -22.87 25.36 26.25
N GLY A 658 -22.82 24.02 26.17
CA GLY A 658 -22.55 23.29 24.92
C GLY A 658 -23.54 23.53 23.77
N SER A 659 -24.74 24.06 24.02
CA SER A 659 -25.67 24.48 22.95
C SER A 659 -25.37 25.87 22.38
N LEU A 660 -24.35 26.57 22.89
CA LEU A 660 -23.91 27.89 22.45
C LEU A 660 -22.42 27.92 22.04
N ALA A 661 -21.65 26.95 22.52
CA ALA A 661 -20.20 26.82 22.35
C ALA A 661 -19.79 25.37 22.04
N GLY A 662 -20.72 24.55 21.54
CA GLY A 662 -20.43 23.16 21.14
C GLY A 662 -19.34 23.13 20.05
N GLY A 663 -18.53 22.08 20.02
CA GLY A 663 -17.34 22.01 19.15
C GLY A 663 -16.14 22.83 19.63
N SER A 664 -16.31 23.72 20.62
CA SER A 664 -15.23 24.43 21.33
C SER A 664 -14.88 23.75 22.66
N TYR A 665 -13.76 24.15 23.29
CA TYR A 665 -13.43 23.77 24.67
C TYR A 665 -12.92 24.95 25.51
N HIS A 666 -12.98 24.80 26.83
CA HIS A 666 -12.41 25.74 27.78
C HIS A 666 -11.58 25.04 28.86
N VAL A 667 -10.41 25.60 29.20
CA VAL A 667 -9.54 25.06 30.26
C VAL A 667 -10.02 25.50 31.64
N ASN A 668 -10.51 26.74 31.76
CA ASN A 668 -10.93 27.30 33.03
C ASN A 668 -12.33 26.81 33.43
N ALA A 669 -12.41 26.03 34.52
CA ALA A 669 -13.67 25.50 35.07
C ALA A 669 -14.64 26.59 35.60
N ASP A 670 -14.18 27.84 35.72
CA ASP A 670 -15.06 28.98 36.02
C ASP A 670 -15.77 29.55 34.77
N GLY A 671 -15.33 29.17 33.56
CA GLY A 671 -15.89 29.64 32.28
C GLY A 671 -15.40 31.02 31.84
N SER A 672 -14.28 31.51 32.37
CA SER A 672 -13.73 32.84 32.02
C SER A 672 -13.42 33.02 30.53
N ASP A 673 -13.03 31.97 29.81
CA ASP A 673 -12.71 31.99 28.38
C ASP A 673 -13.20 30.75 27.61
N ILE A 674 -13.15 30.81 26.28
CA ILE A 674 -13.07 29.66 25.37
C ILE A 674 -11.67 29.66 24.77
N THR A 675 -10.93 28.58 25.02
CA THR A 675 -9.50 28.49 24.73
C THR A 675 -9.23 28.07 23.29
N GLY A 676 -10.10 27.24 22.71
CA GLY A 676 -9.92 26.70 21.37
C GLY A 676 -11.05 25.77 20.95
N ILE A 677 -10.73 24.83 20.06
CA ILE A 677 -11.70 23.92 19.45
C ILE A 677 -11.31 22.46 19.64
N THR A 678 -12.29 21.56 19.66
CA THR A 678 -12.07 20.12 19.75
C THR A 678 -12.22 19.52 18.36
N TYR A 679 -11.14 19.05 17.73
CA TYR A 679 -11.15 18.62 16.32
C TYR A 679 -10.42 17.28 16.10
N PRO A 680 -10.78 16.47 15.08
CA PRO A 680 -10.07 15.22 14.79
C PRO A 680 -8.66 15.46 14.25
N VAL A 681 -7.73 14.60 14.65
CA VAL A 681 -6.30 14.70 14.40
C VAL A 681 -5.71 13.33 14.08
N LYS A 682 -4.95 13.24 12.98
CA LYS A 682 -4.04 12.14 12.67
C LYS A 682 -2.68 12.42 13.31
N VAL A 683 -2.19 11.49 14.12
CA VAL A 683 -0.97 11.65 14.91
C VAL A 683 0.21 10.99 14.21
N ASP A 684 1.20 11.78 13.84
CA ASP A 684 2.48 11.28 13.32
C ASP A 684 3.31 10.60 14.43
N SER A 685 4.16 9.66 14.01
CA SER A 685 5.14 8.92 14.82
C SER A 685 6.08 9.80 15.67
N SER A 686 6.32 11.06 15.30
CA SER A 686 7.10 12.03 16.09
C SER A 686 6.41 12.52 17.36
N VAL A 687 5.08 12.33 17.48
CA VAL A 687 4.29 12.89 18.59
C VAL A 687 4.09 11.88 19.71
N ASP A 688 4.75 12.15 20.83
CA ASP A 688 4.59 11.40 22.08
C ASP A 688 3.30 11.82 22.81
N LEU A 689 2.20 11.11 22.52
CA LEU A 689 0.90 11.33 23.16
C LEU A 689 0.90 11.15 24.68
N SER A 690 1.89 10.45 25.27
CA SER A 690 1.94 10.23 26.72
C SER A 690 2.17 11.51 27.53
N LYS A 691 2.59 12.59 26.86
CA LYS A 691 2.75 13.94 27.41
C LYS A 691 1.44 14.70 27.61
N TYR A 692 0.32 14.21 27.05
CA TYR A 692 -0.97 14.90 27.05
C TYR A 692 -2.05 14.05 27.74
N LYS A 693 -3.10 14.72 28.25
CA LYS A 693 -4.16 14.06 29.00
C LYS A 693 -5.07 13.23 28.07
N GLN A 694 -4.97 11.92 28.16
CA GLN A 694 -5.97 11.03 27.55
C GLN A 694 -7.29 11.07 28.32
N VAL A 695 -8.38 11.16 27.56
CA VAL A 695 -9.78 11.00 27.97
C VAL A 695 -10.29 9.67 27.41
N THR A 696 -11.06 8.95 28.21
CA THR A 696 -11.56 7.59 27.95
C THR A 696 -13.07 7.52 28.16
N ASP A 697 -13.73 6.46 27.69
CA ASP A 697 -15.18 6.25 27.88
C ASP A 697 -15.64 6.26 29.36
N SER A 698 -14.73 6.01 30.30
CA SER A 698 -15.00 6.09 31.74
C SER A 698 -14.88 7.49 32.34
N ASP A 699 -14.29 8.45 31.63
CA ASP A 699 -14.15 9.83 32.10
C ASP A 699 -15.46 10.63 31.89
N SER A 700 -15.76 11.55 32.80
CA SER A 700 -16.89 12.46 32.67
C SER A 700 -16.67 13.77 33.43
N VAL A 701 -17.36 14.83 33.00
CA VAL A 701 -17.41 16.13 33.68
C VAL A 701 -18.85 16.63 33.77
N SER A 702 -19.25 17.11 34.94
CA SER A 702 -20.60 17.63 35.20
C SER A 702 -20.56 19.15 35.35
N ILE A 703 -21.11 19.85 34.36
CA ILE A 703 -21.11 21.31 34.28
C ILE A 703 -22.49 21.84 34.65
N THR A 704 -22.54 22.79 35.59
CA THR A 704 -23.78 23.47 35.98
C THR A 704 -23.73 24.94 35.59
N VAL A 705 -24.72 25.38 34.81
CA VAL A 705 -24.85 26.76 34.33
C VAL A 705 -26.21 27.33 34.71
N THR A 706 -26.27 28.63 35.01
CA THR A 706 -27.51 29.37 35.25
C THR A 706 -27.70 30.42 34.17
N ASN A 707 -28.58 30.12 33.21
CA ASN A 707 -28.87 30.98 32.06
C ASN A 707 -30.30 31.52 32.18
N ARG A 708 -30.45 32.86 32.16
CA ARG A 708 -31.74 33.57 32.28
C ARG A 708 -32.59 33.12 33.49
N GLY A 709 -31.95 32.83 34.62
CA GLY A 709 -32.62 32.37 35.85
C GLY A 709 -32.96 30.88 35.90
N LYS A 710 -32.72 30.12 34.82
CA LYS A 710 -32.85 28.66 34.79
C LYS A 710 -31.48 28.02 35.00
N THR A 711 -31.35 27.18 36.03
CA THR A 711 -30.16 26.37 36.28
C THR A 711 -30.31 25.01 35.60
N THR A 712 -29.26 24.57 34.90
CA THR A 712 -29.18 23.27 34.22
C THR A 712 -27.81 22.64 34.47
N THR A 713 -27.79 21.36 34.79
CA THR A 713 -26.57 20.55 34.90
C THR A 713 -26.52 19.58 33.72
N THR A 714 -25.41 19.60 32.98
CA THR A 714 -25.13 18.70 31.86
C THR A 714 -23.93 17.83 32.22
N GLU A 715 -24.06 16.52 32.04
CA GLU A 715 -22.99 15.55 32.24
C GLU A 715 -22.42 15.14 30.87
N TYR A 716 -21.16 15.50 30.61
CA TYR A 716 -20.42 15.14 29.40
C TYR A 716 -19.58 13.90 29.67
N LYS A 717 -19.56 12.91 28.77
CA LYS A 717 -18.93 11.58 28.97
C LYS A 717 -18.06 11.17 27.81
N GLY A 718 -17.05 10.35 28.09
CA GLY A 718 -16.15 9.86 27.04
C GLY A 718 -15.51 11.02 26.30
N LYS A 719 -15.51 10.96 24.96
CA LYS A 719 -15.01 12.03 24.09
C LYS A 719 -15.58 13.43 24.41
N ASP A 720 -16.83 13.52 24.87
CA ASP A 720 -17.50 14.81 25.12
C ASP A 720 -16.94 15.49 26.38
N ALA A 721 -16.27 14.75 27.27
CA ALA A 721 -15.59 15.31 28.44
C ALA A 721 -14.32 16.13 28.10
N LEU A 722 -13.96 16.23 26.80
CA LEU A 722 -12.98 17.19 26.31
C LEU A 722 -13.46 18.66 26.40
N PHE A 723 -14.77 18.90 26.53
CA PHE A 723 -15.38 20.24 26.56
C PHE A 723 -14.85 21.14 27.70
N GLU A 724 -14.59 20.56 28.88
CA GLU A 724 -13.89 21.22 30.01
C GLU A 724 -12.62 20.42 30.33
N ASN A 725 -11.53 20.71 29.62
CA ASN A 725 -10.27 19.98 29.73
C ASN A 725 -9.07 20.84 29.28
N GLU A 726 -7.84 20.37 29.52
CA GLU A 726 -6.63 21.10 29.12
C GLU A 726 -6.39 21.10 27.60
N SER A 727 -5.58 22.04 27.11
CA SER A 727 -5.15 22.08 25.72
C SER A 727 -4.36 20.81 25.37
N TYR A 728 -4.61 20.27 24.18
CA TYR A 728 -4.07 18.98 23.68
C TYR A 728 -4.52 17.74 24.45
N ALA A 729 -5.45 17.84 25.42
CA ALA A 729 -6.19 16.69 25.88
C ALA A 729 -6.88 15.99 24.70
N TYR A 730 -6.90 14.65 24.71
CA TYR A 730 -7.32 13.87 23.55
C TYR A 730 -8.11 12.61 23.92
N TYR A 731 -8.96 12.17 23.00
CA TYR A 731 -9.71 10.91 23.06
C TYR A 731 -9.35 10.06 21.81
N THR A 732 -9.04 8.78 21.97
CA THR A 732 -8.60 7.93 20.85
C THR A 732 -9.78 7.48 19.99
N LEU A 733 -9.70 7.68 18.67
CA LEU A 733 -10.75 7.27 17.74
C LEU A 733 -10.50 5.84 17.22
N SER A 734 -11.56 5.04 17.16
CA SER A 734 -11.52 3.67 16.62
C SER A 734 -11.68 3.59 15.09
N GLU A 735 -12.12 4.69 14.48
CA GLU A 735 -12.41 4.83 13.05
C GLU A 735 -11.69 6.07 12.50
N THR A 736 -11.36 6.05 11.21
CA THR A 736 -10.81 7.22 10.52
C THR A 736 -11.89 8.30 10.40
N PRO A 737 -11.69 9.50 10.98
CA PRO A 737 -12.61 10.62 10.83
C PRO A 737 -12.65 11.11 9.37
N VAL A 738 -13.82 11.61 8.94
CA VAL A 738 -14.06 12.11 7.57
C VAL A 738 -13.13 13.27 7.22
N ASN A 739 -12.87 14.15 8.19
CA ASN A 739 -11.93 15.25 8.11
C ASN A 739 -11.06 15.30 9.37
N TYR A 740 -9.78 15.65 9.21
CA TYR A 740 -8.81 15.71 10.30
C TYR A 740 -7.64 16.65 9.98
N LYS A 741 -6.95 17.15 11.00
CA LYS A 741 -5.60 17.73 10.84
C LYS A 741 -4.53 16.66 11.03
N GLU A 742 -3.39 16.78 10.38
CA GLU A 742 -2.20 16.01 10.73
C GLU A 742 -1.39 16.78 11.77
N VAL A 743 -0.88 16.10 12.81
CA VAL A 743 -0.01 16.70 13.83
C VAL A 743 1.36 16.03 13.85
N SER A 744 2.40 16.85 13.92
CA SER A 744 3.81 16.43 14.06
C SER A 744 4.48 17.22 15.18
N ALA A 745 5.60 16.74 15.70
CA ALA A 745 6.43 17.47 16.66
C ALA A 745 7.55 18.24 15.94
N ASP A 746 7.69 19.54 16.21
CA ASP A 746 8.83 20.32 15.72
C ASP A 746 10.15 19.96 16.45
N ALA A 747 11.26 20.55 16.02
CA ALA A 747 12.59 20.32 16.62
C ALA A 747 12.70 20.76 18.10
N GLY A 748 11.75 21.56 18.61
CA GLY A 748 11.61 21.91 20.02
C GLY A 748 10.62 21.03 20.79
N GLY A 749 9.92 20.11 20.12
CA GLY A 749 8.88 19.26 20.69
C GLY A 749 7.50 19.92 20.78
N ASN A 750 7.27 21.05 20.11
CA ASN A 750 5.94 21.68 20.04
C ASN A 750 5.11 21.00 18.95
N LEU A 751 3.78 20.93 19.16
CA LEU A 751 2.86 20.39 18.15
C LEU A 751 2.68 21.38 17.01
N VAL A 752 2.87 20.90 15.78
CA VAL A 752 2.59 21.62 14.54
C VAL A 752 1.49 20.88 13.80
N PHE A 753 0.40 21.60 13.52
CA PHE A 753 -0.77 21.08 12.84
C PHE A 753 -0.82 21.55 11.39
N SER A 754 -1.25 20.66 10.49
CA SER A 754 -1.50 20.99 9.08
C SER A 754 -2.77 21.83 8.89
N GLU A 755 -3.03 22.23 7.64
CA GLU A 755 -4.40 22.48 7.14
C GLU A 755 -5.28 21.23 7.36
N VAL A 756 -6.60 21.37 7.41
CA VAL A 756 -7.48 20.20 7.43
C VAL A 756 -7.34 19.36 6.14
N LYS A 757 -7.38 18.04 6.30
CA LYS A 757 -7.33 16.99 5.27
C LYS A 757 -8.54 16.07 5.40
N GLY A 758 -8.67 15.09 4.49
CA GLY A 758 -9.78 14.14 4.45
C GLY A 758 -10.69 14.38 3.24
N GLN A 759 -12.01 14.31 3.44
CA GLN A 759 -12.99 14.53 2.38
C GLN A 759 -13.02 16.01 1.93
N GLU A 760 -13.15 16.23 0.62
CA GLU A 760 -13.39 17.56 0.03
C GLU A 760 -14.60 18.27 0.66
N ALA A 761 -14.51 19.58 0.83
CA ALA A 761 -15.57 20.39 1.42
C ALA A 761 -16.89 20.25 0.63
N THR A 762 -17.98 19.92 1.33
CA THR A 762 -19.29 19.80 0.71
C THR A 762 -19.86 21.18 0.42
N LYS A 763 -19.96 21.54 -0.86
CA LYS A 763 -20.56 22.81 -1.26
C LYS A 763 -22.06 22.85 -0.92
N LEU A 764 -22.49 23.95 -0.31
CA LEU A 764 -23.88 24.28 -0.04
C LEU A 764 -24.36 25.32 -1.07
N GLU A 765 -25.54 25.05 -1.64
CA GLU A 765 -26.15 25.85 -2.70
C GLU A 765 -27.44 26.50 -2.17
N GLY A 766 -27.74 27.71 -2.65
CA GLY A 766 -28.95 28.44 -2.25
C GLY A 766 -28.88 29.15 -0.88
N VAL A 767 -27.69 29.22 -0.27
CA VAL A 767 -27.43 30.07 0.91
C VAL A 767 -27.37 31.53 0.46
N THR A 768 -28.03 32.43 1.19
CA THR A 768 -27.95 33.88 0.94
C THR A 768 -27.36 34.60 2.15
N ALA A 769 -26.57 35.65 1.89
CA ALA A 769 -25.90 36.41 2.94
C ALA A 769 -26.27 37.90 2.90
N GLU A 770 -26.60 38.47 4.06
CA GLU A 770 -26.89 39.89 4.26
C GLU A 770 -25.85 40.51 5.20
N LEU A 771 -25.13 41.53 4.75
CA LEU A 771 -24.17 42.27 5.58
C LEU A 771 -24.83 43.51 6.19
N LEU A 772 -24.93 43.52 7.52
CA LEU A 772 -25.32 44.66 8.34
C LEU A 772 -24.08 45.43 8.80
N THR A 773 -24.05 46.74 8.54
CA THR A 773 -23.05 47.68 9.07
C THR A 773 -23.42 48.23 10.45
N GLU A 774 -24.55 47.80 11.02
CA GLU A 774 -24.99 48.13 12.38
C GLU A 774 -25.42 46.84 13.09
N SER A 775 -24.76 46.50 14.20
CA SER A 775 -25.05 45.29 14.96
C SER A 775 -24.87 45.52 16.46
N SER A 776 -25.56 44.72 17.27
CA SER A 776 -25.31 44.61 18.71
C SER A 776 -24.17 43.65 19.08
N TYR A 777 -23.60 42.96 18.08
CA TYR A 777 -22.60 41.90 18.22
C TYR A 777 -21.22 42.25 17.65
N GLY A 778 -21.06 43.43 17.03
CA GLY A 778 -19.77 43.91 16.50
C GLY A 778 -19.94 45.12 15.59
N ASP A 779 -18.86 45.48 14.90
CA ASP A 779 -18.87 46.52 13.87
C ASP A 779 -19.65 46.06 12.62
N TYR A 780 -19.62 44.77 12.30
CA TYR A 780 -20.38 44.18 11.20
C TYR A 780 -21.05 42.90 11.66
N GLN A 781 -22.15 42.55 11.01
CA GLN A 781 -22.82 41.26 11.16
C GLN A 781 -23.28 40.76 9.79
N LEU A 782 -22.98 39.50 9.51
CA LEU A 782 -23.34 38.77 8.32
C LEU A 782 -24.39 37.72 8.69
N ASN A 783 -25.62 37.91 8.24
CA ASN A 783 -26.71 36.95 8.43
C ASN A 783 -26.70 35.95 7.28
N LEU A 784 -26.69 34.66 7.59
CA LEU A 784 -26.78 33.57 6.62
C LEU A 784 -28.15 32.91 6.70
N ASP A 785 -28.89 32.95 5.60
CA ASP A 785 -30.18 32.30 5.41
C ASP A 785 -30.06 31.10 4.46
N GLY A 786 -30.84 30.05 4.70
CA GLY A 786 -30.83 28.83 3.89
C GLY A 786 -29.81 27.76 4.31
N LEU A 787 -29.14 27.92 5.46
CA LEU A 787 -28.26 26.88 6.00
C LEU A 787 -29.05 25.60 6.38
N PRO A 788 -28.58 24.40 5.99
CA PRO A 788 -29.24 23.14 6.32
C PRO A 788 -29.06 22.76 7.81
N GLU A 789 -30.17 22.74 8.56
CA GLU A 789 -30.21 22.42 10.00
C GLU A 789 -29.69 21.02 10.36
N ASP A 790 -29.68 20.08 9.41
CA ASP A 790 -29.13 18.73 9.60
C ASP A 790 -27.60 18.67 9.52
N LYS A 791 -26.94 19.76 9.12
CA LYS A 791 -25.49 19.83 8.87
C LYS A 791 -24.78 20.93 9.64
N ILE A 792 -25.41 22.09 9.82
CA ILE A 792 -24.83 23.25 10.51
C ILE A 792 -25.79 23.71 11.61
N THR A 793 -25.32 23.63 12.86
CA THR A 793 -26.04 24.03 14.07
C THR A 793 -25.09 24.73 15.05
N SER A 794 -25.61 25.57 15.95
CA SER A 794 -24.81 26.18 17.03
C SER A 794 -24.07 25.21 17.98
N SER A 795 -24.31 23.90 17.87
CA SER A 795 -23.73 22.86 18.72
C SER A 795 -22.71 21.94 18.01
N ASN A 796 -22.68 21.89 16.68
CA ASN A 796 -21.78 21.02 15.93
C ASN A 796 -20.69 21.78 15.12
N VAL A 797 -20.76 23.11 15.06
CA VAL A 797 -19.70 23.94 14.45
C VAL A 797 -18.45 23.95 15.34
N ASN A 798 -17.30 23.59 14.78
CA ASN A 798 -16.01 23.69 15.45
C ASN A 798 -15.30 25.00 15.10
N ALA A 799 -15.31 25.40 13.82
CA ALA A 799 -14.66 26.61 13.33
C ALA A 799 -15.38 27.17 12.10
N VAL A 800 -15.20 28.46 11.84
CA VAL A 800 -15.69 29.13 10.63
C VAL A 800 -14.59 30.05 10.09
N VAL A 801 -14.36 29.99 8.78
CA VAL A 801 -13.42 30.85 8.06
C VAL A 801 -14.19 31.65 7.01
N VAL A 802 -14.09 32.98 7.07
CA VAL A 802 -14.61 33.88 6.02
C VAL A 802 -13.45 34.24 5.10
N LYS A 803 -13.65 34.07 3.79
CA LYS A 803 -12.66 34.31 2.74
C LYS A 803 -13.09 35.52 1.90
N THR A 804 -12.11 36.16 1.27
CA THR A 804 -12.31 37.37 0.48
C THR A 804 -11.62 37.26 -0.88
N THR A 805 -12.12 38.00 -1.87
CA THR A 805 -11.69 37.94 -3.29
C THR A 805 -10.20 38.20 -3.54
N ASP A 806 -9.47 38.77 -2.58
CA ASP A 806 -8.02 38.96 -2.65
C ASP A 806 -7.20 37.79 -2.06
N GLY A 807 -7.88 36.69 -1.69
CA GLY A 807 -7.29 35.49 -1.11
C GLY A 807 -7.06 35.57 0.40
N THR A 808 -7.46 36.65 1.07
CA THR A 808 -7.33 36.75 2.54
C THR A 808 -8.45 36.00 3.24
N SER A 809 -8.12 35.24 4.28
CA SER A 809 -9.09 34.52 5.10
C SER A 809 -8.98 34.82 6.60
N TYR A 810 -10.12 34.75 7.27
CA TYR A 810 -10.34 35.24 8.64
C TYR A 810 -11.04 34.18 9.49
N GLY A 811 -10.39 33.75 10.58
CA GLY A 811 -10.90 32.70 11.47
C GLY A 811 -11.80 33.27 12.57
N MET A 812 -12.98 32.68 12.76
CA MET A 812 -14.04 33.19 13.65
C MET A 812 -14.09 32.44 14.99
N ARG A 813 -14.31 33.15 16.11
CA ARG A 813 -14.41 32.54 17.45
C ARG A 813 -15.85 32.33 17.90
N HIS A 814 -16.10 31.28 18.67
CA HIS A 814 -17.37 31.09 19.38
C HIS A 814 -17.65 32.24 20.37
N LEU A 815 -18.92 32.67 20.44
CA LEU A 815 -19.42 33.71 21.35
C LEU A 815 -18.81 35.12 21.21
N GLU A 816 -17.78 35.30 20.38
CA GLU A 816 -17.39 36.61 19.85
C GLU A 816 -18.01 36.81 18.47
N ASN A 817 -17.80 35.85 17.58
CA ASN A 817 -18.09 35.97 16.16
C ASN A 817 -19.20 35.03 15.70
N ILE A 818 -19.15 33.76 16.10
CA ILE A 818 -20.14 32.75 15.71
C ILE A 818 -21.33 32.83 16.67
N TRP A 819 -22.46 33.33 16.18
CA TRP A 819 -23.74 33.43 16.89
C TRP A 819 -24.77 32.51 16.21
N ARG A 820 -25.42 31.64 17.00
CA ARG A 820 -26.46 30.68 16.56
C ARG A 820 -26.07 29.69 15.44
N GLY A 821 -24.86 29.76 14.90
CA GLY A 821 -24.40 29.02 13.74
C GLY A 821 -24.62 29.76 12.41
N ASN A 822 -25.54 30.72 12.33
CA ASN A 822 -25.89 31.43 11.09
C ASN A 822 -25.77 32.97 11.14
N GLU A 823 -25.50 33.54 12.32
CA GLU A 823 -25.21 34.97 12.50
C GLU A 823 -23.68 35.10 12.74
N LEU A 824 -22.92 35.66 11.81
CA LEU A 824 -21.47 35.88 11.97
C LEU A 824 -21.17 37.36 12.21
N ALA A 825 -20.60 37.75 13.35
CA ALA A 825 -20.28 39.14 13.66
C ALA A 825 -18.79 39.37 13.87
N TRP A 826 -18.29 40.58 13.63
CA TRP A 826 -16.90 40.92 13.96
C TRP A 826 -16.73 42.41 14.24
N SER A 827 -15.69 42.72 15.02
CA SER A 827 -15.27 44.09 15.29
C SER A 827 -13.93 44.36 14.60
N THR A 828 -13.76 45.58 14.12
CA THR A 828 -12.63 46.06 13.32
C THR A 828 -11.88 47.24 13.96
N GLY A 829 -12.43 47.78 15.05
CA GLY A 829 -11.79 48.80 15.88
C GLY A 829 -12.70 49.96 16.31
N PHE A 830 -14.00 49.91 16.01
CA PHE A 830 -14.97 50.94 16.44
C PHE A 830 -15.81 50.49 17.64
N THR A 831 -16.02 49.18 17.77
CA THR A 831 -16.62 48.51 18.93
C THR A 831 -15.52 47.86 19.78
N ASP A 832 -15.21 48.44 20.94
CA ASP A 832 -14.21 47.92 21.88
C ASP A 832 -14.73 46.77 22.76
N ALA A 833 -16.05 46.68 22.95
CA ALA A 833 -16.68 45.66 23.77
C ALA A 833 -18.12 45.32 23.34
N VAL A 834 -18.46 44.03 23.38
CA VAL A 834 -19.78 43.47 23.08
C VAL A 834 -20.31 42.75 24.32
N HIS A 835 -21.48 43.15 24.82
CA HIS A 835 -22.07 42.60 26.06
C HIS A 835 -21.11 42.58 27.28
N ASN A 836 -20.26 43.60 27.41
CA ASN A 836 -19.19 43.75 28.41
C ASN A 836 -18.01 42.76 28.26
N CYS A 837 -17.92 42.00 27.17
CA CYS A 837 -16.70 41.29 26.77
C CYS A 837 -15.85 42.19 25.86
N PRO A 838 -14.52 42.29 26.03
CA PRO A 838 -13.66 42.98 25.07
C PRO A 838 -13.65 42.26 23.72
N THR A 839 -13.47 43.01 22.63
CA THR A 839 -13.39 42.47 21.26
C THR A 839 -11.95 42.37 20.77
N SER A 840 -11.65 41.33 20.00
CA SER A 840 -10.32 41.03 19.46
C SER A 840 -10.21 41.58 18.02
N SER A 841 -10.35 42.90 17.89
CA SER A 841 -10.67 43.56 16.61
C SER A 841 -9.54 43.57 15.56
N GLU A 842 -8.28 43.45 15.97
CA GLU A 842 -7.12 43.58 15.07
C GLU A 842 -7.11 42.49 13.97
N HIS A 843 -7.62 41.27 14.26
CA HIS A 843 -7.65 40.18 13.27
C HIS A 843 -8.57 40.48 12.07
N TYR A 844 -9.64 41.24 12.27
CA TYR A 844 -10.66 41.54 11.24
C TYR A 844 -10.51 42.94 10.62
N LYS A 845 -9.66 43.78 11.19
CA LYS A 845 -9.47 45.19 10.82
C LYS A 845 -9.16 45.41 9.34
N SER A 846 -8.39 44.49 8.73
CA SER A 846 -8.05 44.54 7.30
C SER A 846 -9.20 44.12 6.37
N MET A 847 -10.30 43.56 6.88
CA MET A 847 -11.45 43.12 6.07
C MET A 847 -12.26 44.31 5.51
N MET A 848 -12.16 45.50 6.13
CA MET A 848 -12.79 46.70 5.61
C MET A 848 -12.25 47.08 4.23
N GLY A 849 -13.15 47.31 3.27
CA GLY A 849 -12.80 47.59 1.89
C GLY A 849 -12.45 46.35 1.06
N LYS A 850 -12.63 45.14 1.60
CA LYS A 850 -12.55 43.88 0.86
C LYS A 850 -13.95 43.37 0.49
N THR A 851 -13.98 42.35 -0.35
CA THR A 851 -15.21 41.68 -0.80
C THR A 851 -15.20 40.23 -0.33
N ILE A 852 -16.25 39.79 0.35
CA ILE A 852 -16.43 38.40 0.80
C ILE A 852 -16.98 37.57 -0.37
N ASP A 853 -16.31 36.47 -0.69
CA ASP A 853 -16.66 35.57 -1.81
C ASP A 853 -17.03 34.14 -1.37
N SER A 854 -16.60 33.72 -0.19
CA SER A 854 -16.86 32.36 0.30
C SER A 854 -16.73 32.25 1.82
N ILE A 855 -17.46 31.30 2.39
CA ILE A 855 -17.42 30.96 3.82
C ILE A 855 -17.26 29.45 3.96
N GLU A 856 -16.42 29.03 4.89
CA GLU A 856 -16.11 27.64 5.17
C GLU A 856 -16.39 27.30 6.63
N TYR A 857 -17.22 26.29 6.83
CA TYR A 857 -17.66 25.78 8.13
C TYR A 857 -17.02 24.42 8.37
N TYR A 858 -16.31 24.29 9.48
CA TYR A 858 -15.78 23.03 9.98
C TYR A 858 -16.72 22.55 11.07
N THR A 859 -17.35 21.39 10.90
CA THR A 859 -18.26 20.80 11.88
C THR A 859 -17.80 19.39 12.29
N THR A 860 -18.46 18.81 13.29
CA THR A 860 -18.19 17.43 13.72
C THR A 860 -18.51 16.40 12.64
N ASP A 861 -19.30 16.78 11.64
CA ASP A 861 -19.89 15.90 10.64
C ASP A 861 -19.28 16.10 9.23
N GLY A 862 -18.41 17.11 9.07
CA GLY A 862 -17.67 17.38 7.84
C GLY A 862 -17.27 18.85 7.68
N ILE A 863 -16.73 19.18 6.50
CA ILE A 863 -16.48 20.57 6.09
C ILE A 863 -17.55 20.99 5.07
N TYR A 864 -18.10 22.18 5.23
CA TYR A 864 -19.06 22.78 4.32
C TYR A 864 -18.56 24.12 3.79
N THR A 865 -18.64 24.33 2.48
CA THR A 865 -18.28 25.61 1.84
C THR A 865 -19.49 26.20 1.15
N MET A 866 -19.59 27.53 1.09
CA MET A 866 -20.65 28.24 0.40
C MET A 866 -20.07 29.46 -0.31
N ASP A 867 -20.41 29.61 -1.60
CA ASP A 867 -20.06 30.80 -2.38
C ASP A 867 -21.00 31.94 -1.96
N ILE A 868 -20.44 33.11 -1.67
CA ILE A 868 -21.15 34.34 -1.40
C ILE A 868 -21.03 35.24 -2.63
N ALA A 869 -22.14 35.86 -3.04
CA ALA A 869 -22.16 36.74 -4.21
C ALA A 869 -21.44 38.08 -3.92
N ASP A 870 -20.11 38.09 -4.07
CA ASP A 870 -19.19 39.24 -4.04
C ASP A 870 -19.65 40.37 -3.09
N LEU A 871 -19.73 40.05 -1.80
CA LEU A 871 -20.32 40.91 -0.79
C LEU A 871 -19.28 41.87 -0.21
N TYR A 872 -19.26 43.09 -0.73
CA TYR A 872 -18.36 44.16 -0.30
C TYR A 872 -18.58 44.55 1.17
N VAL A 873 -17.50 44.66 1.94
CA VAL A 873 -17.48 45.13 3.34
C VAL A 873 -17.14 46.62 3.35
N PRO A 874 -18.11 47.52 3.58
CA PRO A 874 -17.88 48.96 3.45
C PRO A 874 -16.86 49.47 4.47
N VAL A 875 -16.07 50.47 4.09
CA VAL A 875 -15.10 51.08 5.00
C VAL A 875 -15.84 51.96 6.02
N LYS A 876 -15.47 51.84 7.30
CA LYS A 876 -15.97 52.71 8.39
C LYS A 876 -14.97 53.80 8.76
N PHE A 877 -15.51 54.94 9.20
CA PHE A 877 -14.77 56.02 9.82
C PHE A 877 -14.85 55.95 11.34
N ALA A 878 -14.00 56.74 12.01
CA ALA A 878 -14.11 56.97 13.45
C ALA A 878 -15.53 57.45 13.83
N LYS A 879 -15.90 57.26 15.10
CA LYS A 879 -17.23 57.56 15.72
C LYS A 879 -18.03 58.62 14.94
N ALA A 880 -19.23 58.26 14.48
CA ALA A 880 -20.03 59.04 13.51
C ALA A 880 -20.02 60.56 13.73
N ASP A 881 -20.17 61.01 14.98
CA ASP A 881 -20.05 62.41 15.45
C ASP A 881 -18.71 63.10 15.14
N SER A 882 -17.72 62.43 14.54
CA SER A 882 -16.42 62.97 14.14
C SER A 882 -16.32 63.18 12.62
N ALA A 883 -17.20 62.53 11.86
CA ALA A 883 -17.31 62.63 10.41
C ALA A 883 -18.47 63.55 10.00
N VAL A 884 -19.58 63.53 10.74
CA VAL A 884 -20.73 64.43 10.56
C VAL A 884 -21.24 64.88 11.92
N ARG A 885 -21.65 66.13 12.06
CA ARG A 885 -22.47 66.61 13.19
C ARG A 885 -23.64 67.40 12.68
N VAL A 886 -24.80 67.24 13.30
CA VAL A 886 -25.97 68.09 13.08
C VAL A 886 -26.29 68.76 14.41
N SER A 887 -26.52 70.07 14.39
CA SER A 887 -26.91 70.81 15.57
C SER A 887 -28.37 70.55 15.93
N ASP A 888 -28.69 70.55 17.22
CA ASP A 888 -30.07 70.66 17.67
C ASP A 888 -30.63 72.03 17.25
N ALA A 889 -31.92 72.09 16.92
CA ALA A 889 -32.58 73.30 16.42
C ALA A 889 -33.98 73.47 17.03
N ASP A 890 -34.55 74.67 16.92
CA ASP A 890 -35.98 74.87 17.19
C ASP A 890 -36.79 74.30 16.01
N VAL A 891 -37.88 73.59 16.30
CA VAL A 891 -38.73 72.98 15.28
C VAL A 891 -39.28 74.02 14.31
N SER A 892 -39.48 75.26 14.78
CA SER A 892 -39.98 76.39 13.99
C SER A 892 -38.94 77.03 13.05
N ASP A 893 -37.64 76.77 13.22
CA ASP A 893 -36.57 77.35 12.37
C ASP A 893 -36.60 76.83 10.92
N GLY A 894 -37.18 75.63 10.69
CA GLY A 894 -37.23 74.95 9.40
C GLY A 894 -35.86 74.51 8.83
N LYS A 895 -34.78 74.69 9.59
CA LYS A 895 -33.40 74.40 9.19
C LYS A 895 -32.49 74.24 10.40
N THR A 896 -31.40 73.51 10.21
CA THR A 896 -30.30 73.37 11.18
C THR A 896 -28.93 73.44 10.49
N THR A 897 -27.85 73.50 11.27
CA THR A 897 -26.47 73.48 10.79
C THR A 897 -25.88 72.08 10.80
N ILE A 898 -25.11 71.75 9.76
CA ILE A 898 -24.37 70.49 9.62
C ILE A 898 -22.87 70.76 9.41
N GLU A 899 -22.05 70.16 10.27
CA GLU A 899 -20.58 70.09 10.14
C GLU A 899 -20.21 68.77 9.47
N LYS A 900 -19.20 68.79 8.59
CA LYS A 900 -18.80 67.65 7.76
C LYS A 900 -17.27 67.55 7.74
N ASN A 901 -16.77 66.35 7.97
CA ASN A 901 -15.37 65.97 7.90
C ASN A 901 -15.28 64.60 7.21
N LEU A 902 -15.77 64.57 5.97
CA LEU A 902 -15.80 63.40 5.09
C LEU A 902 -14.54 63.39 4.20
N PRO A 903 -14.04 62.22 3.77
CA PRO A 903 -12.95 62.16 2.79
C PRO A 903 -13.31 62.78 1.44
N ASP A 904 -12.28 63.17 0.69
CA ASP A 904 -12.39 63.76 -0.65
C ASP A 904 -13.09 62.84 -1.69
N ASP A 905 -13.14 61.52 -1.44
CA ASP A 905 -13.70 60.50 -2.33
C ASP A 905 -15.04 59.90 -1.83
N PHE A 906 -15.66 60.48 -0.81
CA PHE A 906 -17.02 60.15 -0.36
C PHE A 906 -18.03 61.01 -1.14
N ASP A 907 -19.01 60.41 -1.86
CA ASP A 907 -20.07 61.16 -2.56
C ASP A 907 -21.38 61.14 -1.74
N PRO A 908 -21.69 62.18 -0.96
CA PRO A 908 -22.76 62.09 0.02
C PRO A 908 -24.16 62.25 -0.58
N GLU A 909 -25.06 61.38 -0.13
CA GLU A 909 -26.52 61.50 -0.18
C GLU A 909 -27.06 61.69 1.25
N TYR A 910 -27.97 62.63 1.43
CA TYR A 910 -28.48 63.03 2.76
C TYR A 910 -29.97 62.72 2.85
N SER A 911 -30.37 61.96 3.86
CA SER A 911 -31.78 61.68 4.17
C SER A 911 -32.05 61.74 5.67
N VAL A 912 -33.26 62.15 6.05
CA VAL A 912 -33.71 62.11 7.45
C VAL A 912 -35.05 61.37 7.48
N ASP A 913 -35.14 60.31 8.30
CA ASP A 913 -36.37 59.52 8.39
C ASP A 913 -37.56 60.39 8.78
N GLY A 914 -38.58 60.41 7.92
CA GLY A 914 -39.82 61.16 8.11
C GLY A 914 -39.78 62.65 7.76
N LEU A 915 -38.67 63.19 7.23
CA LEU A 915 -38.55 64.58 6.77
C LEU A 915 -37.98 64.66 5.34
N ASP A 916 -38.56 65.53 4.53
CA ASP A 916 -37.93 65.95 3.27
C ASP A 916 -36.79 66.92 3.62
N VAL A 917 -35.56 66.62 3.21
CA VAL A 917 -34.39 67.46 3.50
C VAL A 917 -33.70 67.96 2.24
N THR A 918 -33.12 69.16 2.35
CA THR A 918 -32.28 69.79 1.32
C THR A 918 -31.07 70.44 1.99
N LEU A 919 -29.92 70.43 1.31
CA LEU A 919 -28.65 70.86 1.90
C LEU A 919 -27.93 71.85 1.00
N GLU A 920 -27.82 73.09 1.48
CA GLU A 920 -27.06 74.15 0.82
C GLU A 920 -25.88 74.57 1.72
N GLY A 921 -24.66 74.26 1.28
CA GLY A 921 -23.44 74.48 2.06
C GLY A 921 -23.46 73.67 3.38
N SER A 922 -23.53 74.39 4.50
CA SER A 922 -23.65 73.86 5.86
C SER A 922 -25.05 73.98 6.47
N THR A 923 -26.07 74.38 5.69
CA THR A 923 -27.46 74.52 6.16
C THR A 923 -28.33 73.37 5.66
N LEU A 924 -28.81 72.54 6.58
CA LEU A 924 -29.76 71.46 6.33
C LEU A 924 -31.19 71.99 6.56
N THR A 925 -31.91 72.29 5.49
CA THR A 925 -33.31 72.69 5.53
C THR A 925 -34.20 71.45 5.56
N TYR A 926 -35.18 71.41 6.47
CA TYR A 926 -36.11 70.31 6.65
C TYR A 926 -37.56 70.77 6.51
N LYS A 927 -38.41 69.91 5.94
CA LYS A 927 -39.85 70.10 5.85
C LYS A 927 -40.57 68.75 5.94
N LYS A 928 -41.88 68.80 6.09
CA LYS A 928 -42.79 67.65 6.00
C LYS A 928 -44.07 68.12 5.30
N ALA A 929 -44.89 67.19 4.79
CA ALA A 929 -46.18 67.53 4.19
C ALA A 929 -47.16 68.13 5.23
N ASP A 930 -47.15 67.59 6.44
CA ASP A 930 -47.80 68.13 7.63
C ASP A 930 -46.79 68.94 8.48
N ALA A 931 -47.19 69.35 9.68
CA ALA A 931 -46.26 69.96 10.64
C ALA A 931 -45.08 69.03 11.01
N VAL A 932 -43.89 69.62 11.10
CA VAL A 932 -42.72 68.97 11.69
C VAL A 932 -42.93 68.93 13.21
N THR A 933 -42.87 67.74 13.80
CA THR A 933 -43.09 67.54 15.24
C THR A 933 -41.77 67.65 16.01
N PRO A 934 -41.74 68.19 17.24
CA PRO A 934 -40.57 68.08 18.11
C PRO A 934 -40.20 66.63 18.36
N GLY A 935 -38.92 66.34 18.56
CA GLY A 935 -38.43 64.98 18.84
C GLY A 935 -37.00 64.74 18.38
N LYS A 936 -36.58 63.47 18.48
CA LYS A 936 -35.27 62.99 18.01
C LYS A 936 -35.38 62.52 16.56
N TYR A 937 -34.54 63.07 15.70
CA TYR A 937 -34.39 62.69 14.30
C TYR A 937 -33.01 62.10 14.04
N THR A 938 -32.85 61.34 12.96
CA THR A 938 -31.58 60.76 12.53
C THR A 938 -31.31 61.15 11.09
N LEU A 939 -30.20 61.86 10.86
CA LEU A 939 -29.62 62.07 9.54
C LEU A 939 -28.81 60.83 9.17
N THR A 940 -29.15 60.22 8.04
CA THR A 940 -28.33 59.23 7.35
C THR A 940 -27.56 59.95 6.24
N VAL A 941 -26.23 59.80 6.25
CA VAL A 941 -25.36 60.25 5.17
C VAL A 941 -24.76 59.02 4.51
N LYS A 942 -25.27 58.72 3.32
CA LYS A 942 -24.88 57.56 2.52
C LYS A 942 -23.82 57.97 1.49
N ASP A 943 -22.86 57.09 1.24
CA ASP A 943 -21.97 57.22 0.08
C ASP A 943 -22.63 56.61 -1.16
N LYS A 944 -22.84 57.41 -2.22
CA LYS A 944 -23.43 56.93 -3.47
C LYS A 944 -22.56 55.91 -4.20
N ALA A 945 -21.24 55.94 -3.97
CA ALA A 945 -20.33 54.93 -4.50
C ALA A 945 -20.41 53.59 -3.73
N GLY A 946 -21.05 53.55 -2.55
CA GLY A 946 -21.17 52.37 -1.70
C GLY A 946 -19.84 51.89 -1.09
N LYS A 947 -18.77 52.69 -1.19
CA LYS A 947 -17.44 52.38 -0.66
C LYS A 947 -17.41 52.47 0.87
N TYR A 948 -18.18 53.40 1.42
CA TYR A 948 -18.22 53.69 2.85
C TYR A 948 -19.56 53.29 3.47
N ALA A 949 -19.52 52.86 4.74
CA ALA A 949 -20.73 52.57 5.50
C ALA A 949 -21.53 53.85 5.75
N ASP A 950 -22.86 53.74 5.72
CA ASP A 950 -23.79 54.84 6.04
C ASP A 950 -23.45 55.47 7.41
N ILE A 951 -23.30 56.79 7.43
CA ILE A 951 -23.04 57.56 8.64
C ILE A 951 -24.38 58.03 9.20
N LYS A 952 -24.82 57.48 10.33
CA LYS A 952 -26.04 57.91 11.01
C LYS A 952 -25.70 58.75 12.23
N VAL A 953 -26.25 59.96 12.27
CA VAL A 953 -26.11 60.90 13.41
C VAL A 953 -27.48 61.43 13.81
N SER A 954 -27.73 61.49 15.11
CA SER A 954 -29.01 61.99 15.64
C SER A 954 -28.91 63.44 16.09
N PHE A 955 -30.01 64.17 15.92
CA PHE A 955 -30.20 65.54 16.42
C PHE A 955 -31.62 65.70 16.97
N LEU A 956 -31.84 66.71 17.80
CA LEU A 956 -33.13 67.05 18.38
C LEU A 956 -33.71 68.26 17.65
N LEU A 957 -34.98 68.13 17.23
CA LEU A 957 -35.84 69.27 16.94
C LEU A 957 -36.63 69.57 18.21
N THR A 958 -36.52 70.80 18.69
CA THR A 958 -36.97 71.20 20.02
C THR A 958 -38.08 72.25 19.95
N THR A 959 -38.94 72.30 20.97
CA THR A 959 -39.82 73.45 21.21
C THR A 959 -39.86 73.80 22.70
N LYS A 960 -40.21 75.05 22.98
CA LYS A 960 -40.57 75.55 24.32
C LYS A 960 -42.07 75.44 24.59
N ASP A 961 -42.87 75.30 23.53
CA ASP A 961 -44.32 75.22 23.60
C ASP A 961 -44.74 73.93 24.33
N MET A 962 -45.69 74.07 25.26
CA MET A 962 -46.20 72.96 26.05
C MET A 962 -47.60 72.61 25.55
N PRO A 963 -47.78 71.52 24.78
CA PRO A 963 -49.08 71.15 24.21
C PRO A 963 -49.98 70.40 25.20
N ALA A 964 -49.45 70.06 26.38
CA ALA A 964 -50.13 69.25 27.39
C ALA A 964 -50.37 70.02 28.70
N ALA A 965 -51.61 69.95 29.21
CA ALA A 965 -51.98 70.35 30.55
C ALA A 965 -52.41 69.12 31.37
N TYR A 966 -52.28 69.15 32.69
CA TYR A 966 -52.78 68.07 33.54
C TYR A 966 -54.20 68.40 34.05
N ASP A 967 -55.18 67.65 33.57
CA ASP A 967 -56.52 67.61 34.13
C ASP A 967 -56.48 66.88 35.48
N THR A 968 -56.76 67.63 36.55
CA THR A 968 -56.73 67.12 37.92
C THR A 968 -57.96 66.28 38.28
N GLU A 969 -59.09 66.50 37.61
CA GLU A 969 -60.35 65.78 37.85
C GLU A 969 -60.31 64.41 37.14
N ASN A 970 -59.98 64.41 35.85
CA ASN A 970 -59.88 63.20 35.03
C ASN A 970 -58.51 62.50 35.15
N LYS A 971 -57.55 63.09 35.86
CA LYS A 971 -56.20 62.56 36.12
C LYS A 971 -55.45 62.23 34.82
N LYS A 972 -55.49 63.15 33.86
CA LYS A 972 -55.10 62.90 32.47
C LYS A 972 -54.38 64.09 31.85
N LEU A 973 -53.42 63.83 30.98
CA LEU A 973 -52.86 64.84 30.10
C LEU A 973 -53.86 65.18 28.99
N VAL A 974 -54.27 66.44 28.94
CA VAL A 974 -55.23 67.02 27.99
C VAL A 974 -54.57 68.15 27.19
N GLU A 975 -55.25 68.64 26.16
CA GLU A 975 -54.74 69.73 25.31
C GLU A 975 -54.55 71.01 26.13
N ALA A 976 -53.38 71.63 26.01
CA ALA A 976 -53.13 72.95 26.58
C ALA A 976 -53.81 74.06 25.77
N GLU A 977 -54.14 75.19 26.42
CA GLU A 977 -54.78 76.32 25.76
C GLU A 977 -53.92 76.86 24.60
N GLY A 978 -54.46 76.81 23.37
CA GLY A 978 -53.76 77.21 22.15
C GLY A 978 -52.97 76.09 21.44
N SER A 979 -53.00 74.87 21.95
CA SER A 979 -52.48 73.66 21.29
C SER A 979 -53.56 72.96 20.45
N ASP A 980 -53.15 71.93 19.70
CA ASP A 980 -54.03 70.94 19.07
C ASP A 980 -53.74 69.50 19.57
N ALA A 981 -54.63 68.58 19.17
CA ALA A 981 -54.58 67.16 19.50
C ALA A 981 -53.31 66.46 18.98
N ASP A 982 -52.79 66.85 17.81
CA ASP A 982 -51.63 66.20 17.20
C ASP A 982 -50.34 66.57 17.94
N ALA A 983 -50.23 67.82 18.40
CA ALA A 983 -49.15 68.28 19.26
C ALA A 983 -49.20 67.60 20.65
N LEU A 984 -50.38 67.40 21.24
CA LEU A 984 -50.55 66.62 22.48
C LEU A 984 -50.13 65.15 22.27
N ASN A 985 -50.59 64.52 21.20
CA ASN A 985 -50.24 63.13 20.87
C ASN A 985 -48.73 62.96 20.62
N ALA A 986 -48.09 63.93 19.96
CA ALA A 986 -46.63 63.96 19.77
C ALA A 986 -45.89 64.08 21.11
N TYR A 987 -46.38 64.92 22.03
CA TYR A 987 -45.82 65.06 23.38
C TYR A 987 -45.92 63.75 24.17
N ILE A 988 -47.12 63.15 24.25
CA ILE A 988 -47.35 61.89 24.99
C ILE A 988 -46.47 60.76 24.42
N LYS A 989 -46.38 60.66 23.09
CA LYS A 989 -45.52 59.67 22.42
C LYS A 989 -44.03 59.85 22.74
N ASN A 990 -43.58 61.08 22.95
CA ASN A 990 -42.18 61.42 23.19
C ASN A 990 -41.77 61.42 24.68
N ILE A 991 -42.68 61.15 25.62
CA ILE A 991 -42.36 61.05 27.06
C ILE A 991 -41.21 60.05 27.26
N SER A 992 -40.08 60.55 27.75
CA SER A 992 -38.87 59.76 28.00
C SER A 992 -38.76 59.32 29.45
N SER A 993 -39.13 60.19 30.39
CA SER A 993 -39.13 59.92 31.82
C SER A 993 -40.22 60.69 32.56
N VAL A 994 -40.66 60.10 33.66
CA VAL A 994 -41.55 60.75 34.62
C VAL A 994 -40.84 60.72 35.98
N ASN A 995 -40.53 61.90 36.51
CA ASN A 995 -40.03 62.05 37.87
C ASN A 995 -41.22 62.11 38.83
N VAL A 996 -41.13 61.39 39.94
CA VAL A 996 -42.12 61.43 41.03
C VAL A 996 -41.38 61.62 42.35
N ASP A 997 -41.68 62.70 43.08
CA ASP A 997 -41.05 63.08 44.37
C ASP A 997 -39.50 63.07 44.31
N GLY A 998 -38.91 63.51 43.19
CA GLY A 998 -37.46 63.56 42.99
C GLY A 998 -36.83 62.25 42.49
N LYS A 999 -37.62 61.19 42.26
CA LYS A 999 -37.15 59.93 41.69
C LYS A 999 -37.59 59.75 40.24
N ASP A 1000 -36.63 59.53 39.34
CA ASP A 1000 -36.89 59.28 37.93
C ASP A 1000 -37.38 57.85 37.66
N TYR A 1001 -38.37 57.75 36.79
CA TYR A 1001 -38.85 56.50 36.20
C TYR A 1001 -38.80 56.63 34.67
N ALA A 1002 -38.12 55.70 34.00
CA ALA A 1002 -38.12 55.65 32.53
C ALA A 1002 -39.53 55.26 32.03
N ALA A 1003 -40.04 56.01 31.05
CA ALA A 1003 -41.36 55.77 30.47
C ALA A 1003 -41.34 54.68 29.38
N SER A 1004 -40.17 54.37 28.82
CA SER A 1004 -39.96 53.33 27.81
C SER A 1004 -38.64 52.58 28.03
N GLY A 1005 -38.50 51.39 27.42
CA GLY A 1005 -37.34 50.52 27.55
C GLY A 1005 -37.47 49.41 28.61
N ARG A 1006 -36.40 48.63 28.79
CA ARG A 1006 -36.39 47.44 29.65
C ARG A 1006 -36.37 47.85 31.13
N GLY A 1007 -37.44 47.56 31.86
CA GLY A 1007 -37.62 47.96 33.26
C GLY A 1007 -38.31 49.32 33.43
N ALA A 1008 -38.87 49.88 32.37
CA ALA A 1008 -39.73 51.07 32.43
C ALA A 1008 -40.95 50.87 33.34
N VAL A 1009 -41.43 51.94 33.95
CA VAL A 1009 -42.66 51.98 34.75
C VAL A 1009 -43.59 53.00 34.11
N THR A 1010 -44.64 52.52 33.46
CA THR A 1010 -45.65 53.38 32.80
C THR A 1010 -46.45 54.12 33.87
N ILE A 1011 -46.13 55.39 34.07
CA ILE A 1011 -46.85 56.30 34.99
C ILE A 1011 -47.88 57.13 34.23
N ILE A 1012 -47.55 57.55 33.01
CA ILE A 1012 -48.50 58.13 32.05
C ILE A 1012 -48.72 57.08 30.95
N ASP A 1013 -49.97 56.75 30.67
CA ASP A 1013 -50.34 55.82 29.59
C ASP A 1013 -50.28 56.48 28.20
N LYS A 1014 -50.35 55.64 27.15
CA LYS A 1014 -50.25 56.10 25.74
C LYS A 1014 -51.36 57.06 25.30
N ASP A 1015 -52.44 57.15 26.07
CA ASP A 1015 -53.56 58.07 25.84
C ASP A 1015 -53.49 59.33 26.71
N GLY A 1016 -52.44 59.49 27.53
CA GLY A 1016 -52.23 60.59 28.47
C GLY A 1016 -52.71 60.33 29.91
N THR A 1017 -53.36 59.21 30.20
CA THR A 1017 -53.93 58.95 31.55
C THR A 1017 -52.86 58.66 32.60
N LEU A 1018 -52.98 59.23 33.81
CA LEU A 1018 -52.11 58.94 34.95
C LEU A 1018 -52.50 57.61 35.61
N LYS A 1019 -51.59 56.62 35.58
CA LYS A 1019 -51.75 55.33 36.24
C LYS A 1019 -51.58 55.46 37.75
N THR A 1020 -52.70 55.66 38.46
CA THR A 1020 -52.71 55.87 39.92
C THR A 1020 -52.34 54.63 40.73
N ASP A 1021 -52.30 53.45 40.11
CA ASP A 1021 -51.86 52.17 40.69
C ASP A 1021 -50.37 51.87 40.43
N ALA A 1022 -49.68 52.73 39.65
CA ALA A 1022 -48.26 52.55 39.34
C ALA A 1022 -47.39 52.52 40.60
N THR A 1023 -46.27 51.79 40.53
CA THR A 1023 -45.34 51.55 41.64
C THR A 1023 -44.95 52.77 42.51
N PRO A 1024 -44.73 54.01 42.00
CA PRO A 1024 -44.52 55.18 42.87
C PRO A 1024 -45.68 55.54 43.80
N PHE A 1025 -46.93 55.23 43.43
CA PHE A 1025 -48.14 55.57 44.19
C PHE A 1025 -48.70 54.38 44.98
N ALA A 1026 -48.29 53.15 44.64
CA ALA A 1026 -48.76 51.93 45.28
C ALA A 1026 -48.49 51.94 46.80
N GLY A 1027 -49.57 51.84 47.60
CA GLY A 1027 -49.49 51.87 49.06
C GLY A 1027 -49.30 53.25 49.69
N ALA A 1028 -49.45 54.34 48.91
CA ALA A 1028 -49.42 55.70 49.43
C ALA A 1028 -50.63 56.02 50.31
N GLU A 1029 -50.41 56.78 51.38
CA GLU A 1029 -51.48 57.20 52.29
C GLU A 1029 -52.46 58.19 51.64
N ALA A 1030 -53.71 58.08 52.07
CA ALA A 1030 -54.83 58.84 51.55
C ALA A 1030 -54.64 60.35 51.85
N GLY A 1031 -54.69 61.19 50.82
CA GLY A 1031 -54.39 62.63 50.91
C GLY A 1031 -52.94 63.01 50.63
N LYS A 1032 -52.02 62.04 50.45
CA LYS A 1032 -50.62 62.34 50.09
C LYS A 1032 -50.53 63.01 48.72
N GLU A 1033 -49.78 64.11 48.65
CA GLU A 1033 -49.42 64.78 47.41
C GLU A 1033 -48.07 64.28 46.87
N PHE A 1034 -48.01 64.14 45.55
CA PHE A 1034 -46.84 63.73 44.78
C PHE A 1034 -46.52 64.81 43.76
N GLN A 1035 -45.28 65.30 43.73
CA GLN A 1035 -44.82 66.18 42.67
C GLN A 1035 -44.42 65.32 41.47
N ILE A 1036 -45.13 65.48 40.36
CA ILE A 1036 -44.88 64.77 39.11
C ILE A 1036 -44.25 65.75 38.12
N THR A 1037 -43.15 65.34 37.48
CA THR A 1037 -42.54 66.09 36.37
C THR A 1037 -42.35 65.16 35.17
N VAL A 1038 -43.06 65.46 34.08
CA VAL A 1038 -43.04 64.70 32.82
C VAL A 1038 -42.03 65.35 31.88
N THR A 1039 -41.02 64.58 31.48
CA THR A 1039 -40.01 64.97 30.51
C THR A 1039 -40.27 64.27 29.18
N ALA A 1040 -40.38 65.02 28.09
CA ALA A 1040 -40.59 64.50 26.74
C ALA A 1040 -39.46 64.93 25.80
N THR A 1041 -39.02 64.00 24.95
CA THR A 1041 -37.95 64.23 23.98
C THR A 1041 -38.37 65.29 22.96
N GLY A 1042 -37.55 66.34 22.79
CA GLY A 1042 -37.88 67.49 21.94
C GLY A 1042 -38.66 68.62 22.65
N TYR A 1043 -38.99 68.48 23.93
CA TYR A 1043 -39.66 69.55 24.69
C TYR A 1043 -38.71 70.07 25.76
N THR A 1044 -38.25 71.33 25.65
CA THR A 1044 -37.23 71.89 26.55
C THR A 1044 -37.76 72.23 27.93
N THR A 1045 -39.08 72.37 28.06
CA THR A 1045 -39.78 72.69 29.29
C THR A 1045 -40.50 71.42 29.77
N PRO A 1046 -40.14 70.83 30.92
CA PRO A 1046 -40.91 69.73 31.50
C PRO A 1046 -42.30 70.17 31.96
N LEU A 1047 -43.29 69.27 31.91
CA LEU A 1047 -44.61 69.52 32.50
C LEU A 1047 -44.58 69.08 33.97
N THR A 1048 -44.69 70.03 34.89
CA THR A 1048 -44.78 69.74 36.34
C THR A 1048 -46.19 69.98 36.86
N PHE A 1049 -46.73 69.00 37.59
CA PHE A 1049 -48.03 69.09 38.27
C PHE A 1049 -48.03 68.29 39.57
N THR A 1050 -49.03 68.52 40.43
CA THR A 1050 -49.20 67.79 41.68
C THR A 1050 -50.33 66.77 41.53
N TYR A 1051 -50.04 65.50 41.78
CA TYR A 1051 -51.06 64.46 41.93
C TYR A 1051 -51.33 64.24 43.43
N LYS A 1052 -52.59 64.37 43.83
CA LYS A 1052 -53.03 64.07 45.20
C LYS A 1052 -53.72 62.71 45.23
N VAL A 1053 -53.15 61.77 45.98
CA VAL A 1053 -53.83 60.51 46.31
C VAL A 1053 -55.08 60.85 47.10
N ALA A 1054 -56.23 60.31 46.70
CA ALA A 1054 -57.51 60.63 47.33
C ALA A 1054 -57.53 60.23 48.82
N GLY A 1055 -58.10 61.08 49.66
CA GLY A 1055 -58.33 60.81 51.08
C GLY A 1055 -59.52 59.87 51.31
N GLU A 1056 -59.44 58.93 52.27
CA GLU A 1056 -60.62 58.17 52.70
C GLU A 1056 -61.52 59.04 53.59
N THR A 1057 -62.44 59.81 53.01
CA THR A 1057 -63.73 60.21 53.63
C THR A 1057 -64.62 60.95 52.62
N PRO A 1058 -65.96 60.87 52.70
CA PRO A 1058 -66.81 59.79 53.24
C PRO A 1058 -67.24 58.84 52.11
N ALA A 1059 -68.29 58.03 52.31
CA ALA A 1059 -68.91 57.29 51.21
C ALA A 1059 -69.35 58.26 50.09
N PRO A 1060 -69.11 57.93 48.80
CA PRO A 1060 -69.55 58.78 47.71
C PRO A 1060 -71.07 58.93 47.73
N SER A 1061 -71.55 60.14 47.46
CA SER A 1061 -72.95 60.36 47.14
C SER A 1061 -73.34 59.48 45.96
N GLN A 1062 -74.40 58.70 46.14
CA GLN A 1062 -75.02 57.88 45.12
C GLN A 1062 -75.16 58.68 43.81
N ILE A 1063 -74.57 58.20 42.72
CA ILE A 1063 -74.82 58.75 41.38
C ILE A 1063 -76.31 58.55 41.12
N ASP A 1064 -77.05 59.65 40.91
CA ASP A 1064 -78.48 59.59 40.68
C ASP A 1064 -78.74 59.20 39.23
N THR A 1065 -78.77 57.89 39.02
CA THR A 1065 -79.16 57.27 37.75
C THR A 1065 -80.65 57.33 37.51
N SER A 1066 -81.50 57.67 38.50
CA SER A 1066 -82.96 57.58 38.40
C SER A 1066 -83.53 58.37 37.22
N ALA A 1067 -82.92 59.53 36.90
CA ALA A 1067 -83.32 60.37 35.77
C ALA A 1067 -82.94 59.76 34.41
N LEU A 1068 -81.79 59.07 34.32
CA LEU A 1068 -81.34 58.36 33.12
C LEU A 1068 -82.06 57.01 32.95
N GLU A 1069 -82.29 56.27 34.04
CA GLU A 1069 -83.12 55.06 34.08
C GLU A 1069 -84.55 55.35 33.64
N ALA A 1070 -85.14 56.46 34.11
CA ALA A 1070 -86.45 56.91 33.65
C ALA A 1070 -86.45 57.27 32.15
N ALA A 1071 -85.44 58.02 31.67
CA ALA A 1071 -85.33 58.37 30.26
C ALA A 1071 -85.14 57.13 29.35
N ILE A 1072 -84.34 56.15 29.79
CA ILE A 1072 -84.12 54.87 29.10
C ILE A 1072 -85.38 54.02 29.12
N ALA A 1073 -86.10 53.91 30.24
CA ALA A 1073 -87.36 53.18 30.31
C ALA A 1073 -88.46 53.82 29.44
N GLU A 1074 -88.52 55.16 29.42
CA GLU A 1074 -89.42 55.91 28.53
C GLU A 1074 -88.94 55.90 27.07
N ALA A 1075 -87.71 55.46 26.80
CA ALA A 1075 -87.16 55.31 25.46
C ALA A 1075 -87.33 53.88 24.90
N ASP A 1076 -87.13 52.85 25.73
CA ASP A 1076 -87.46 51.45 25.45
C ASP A 1076 -88.97 51.22 25.24
N GLY A 1077 -89.81 52.15 25.70
CA GLY A 1077 -91.26 52.13 25.45
C GLY A 1077 -91.69 52.60 24.06
N LEU A 1078 -90.80 53.19 23.26
CA LEU A 1078 -91.10 53.60 21.87
C LEU A 1078 -90.89 52.43 20.90
N LYS A 1079 -91.58 52.46 19.75
CA LYS A 1079 -91.55 51.38 18.76
C LYS A 1079 -91.01 51.86 17.42
N GLU A 1080 -90.14 51.07 16.83
CA GLU A 1080 -89.52 51.28 15.51
C GLU A 1080 -90.55 51.55 14.40
N SER A 1081 -91.68 50.84 14.45
CA SER A 1081 -92.80 50.98 13.51
C SER A 1081 -93.44 52.36 13.45
N ASP A 1082 -93.30 53.16 14.50
CA ASP A 1082 -94.05 54.40 14.68
C ASP A 1082 -93.29 55.61 14.08
N TYR A 1083 -92.04 55.40 13.63
CA TYR A 1083 -91.08 56.42 13.23
C TYR A 1083 -90.32 56.06 11.95
N THR A 1084 -89.71 57.05 11.29
CA THR A 1084 -88.93 56.83 10.06
C THR A 1084 -87.56 56.24 10.39
N ALA A 1085 -87.09 55.30 9.55
CA ALA A 1085 -85.87 54.52 9.77
C ALA A 1085 -84.63 55.36 10.12
N ASP A 1086 -84.40 56.48 9.41
CA ASP A 1086 -83.24 57.35 9.67
C ASP A 1086 -83.31 58.02 11.05
N SER A 1087 -84.50 58.50 11.45
CA SER A 1087 -84.69 59.10 12.77
C SER A 1087 -84.61 58.06 13.89
N TRP A 1088 -85.06 56.83 13.60
CA TRP A 1088 -85.03 55.71 14.53
C TRP A 1088 -83.62 55.13 14.73
N ALA A 1089 -82.79 55.05 13.69
CA ALA A 1089 -81.40 54.58 13.79
C ALA A 1089 -80.53 55.52 14.64
N ALA A 1090 -80.69 56.84 14.46
CA ALA A 1090 -80.03 57.85 15.30
C ALA A 1090 -80.48 57.74 16.77
N TYR A 1091 -81.77 57.47 16.99
CA TYR A 1091 -82.37 57.27 18.30
C TYR A 1091 -81.92 55.97 18.99
N GLN A 1092 -81.88 54.83 18.29
CA GLN A 1092 -81.33 53.57 18.81
C GLN A 1092 -79.86 53.71 19.22
N THR A 1093 -79.07 54.46 18.44
CA THR A 1093 -77.66 54.75 18.76
C THR A 1093 -77.54 55.55 20.06
N ALA A 1094 -78.36 56.59 20.24
CA ALA A 1094 -78.39 57.36 21.48
C ALA A 1094 -78.87 56.53 22.69
N LEU A 1095 -79.86 55.65 22.49
CA LEU A 1095 -80.36 54.73 23.53
C LEU A 1095 -79.34 53.67 23.94
N ALA A 1096 -78.57 53.13 22.99
CA ALA A 1096 -77.46 52.21 23.27
C ALA A 1096 -76.36 52.91 24.09
N ASN A 1097 -75.96 54.12 23.70
CA ASN A 1097 -74.98 54.91 24.44
C ASN A 1097 -75.47 55.30 25.85
N ALA A 1098 -76.76 55.63 25.98
CA ALA A 1098 -77.38 55.91 27.27
C ALA A 1098 -77.39 54.69 28.20
N LYS A 1099 -77.71 53.49 27.67
CA LYS A 1099 -77.62 52.23 28.42
C LYS A 1099 -76.19 51.87 28.83
N ALA A 1100 -75.21 52.12 27.96
CA ALA A 1100 -73.80 51.92 28.28
C ALA A 1100 -73.34 52.86 29.41
N ALA A 1101 -73.71 54.14 29.37
CA ALA A 1101 -73.43 55.09 30.44
C ALA A 1101 -74.13 54.73 31.77
N LEU A 1102 -75.36 54.20 31.71
CA LEU A 1102 -76.09 53.71 32.87
C LEU A 1102 -75.46 52.45 33.48
N GLU A 1103 -74.94 51.53 32.68
CA GLU A 1103 -74.17 50.37 33.16
C GLU A 1103 -72.86 50.84 33.82
N ALA A 1104 -72.08 51.66 33.12
CA ALA A 1104 -70.73 52.06 33.52
C ALA A 1104 -70.69 53.02 34.72
N LYS A 1105 -71.67 53.93 34.86
CA LYS A 1105 -71.82 54.90 35.98
C LYS A 1105 -70.54 55.69 36.28
N GLU A 1106 -69.84 56.14 35.24
CA GLU A 1106 -68.48 56.70 35.35
C GLU A 1106 -68.46 58.05 36.10
N SER A 1107 -69.46 58.90 35.89
CA SER A 1107 -69.68 60.14 36.67
C SER A 1107 -71.14 60.62 36.55
N GLN A 1108 -71.58 61.51 37.44
CA GLN A 1108 -72.91 62.14 37.31
C GLN A 1108 -73.01 62.96 36.02
N GLU A 1109 -71.94 63.64 35.62
CA GLU A 1109 -71.93 64.44 34.40
C GLU A 1109 -72.00 63.55 33.14
N ALA A 1110 -71.38 62.37 33.14
CA ALA A 1110 -71.58 61.37 32.07
C ALA A 1110 -73.03 60.85 32.02
N VAL A 1111 -73.67 60.64 33.18
CA VAL A 1111 -75.08 60.25 33.29
C VAL A 1111 -76.02 61.34 32.77
N ASP A 1112 -75.76 62.61 33.12
CA ASP A 1112 -76.56 63.77 32.70
C ASP A 1112 -76.35 64.11 31.21
N GLN A 1113 -75.13 63.98 30.68
CA GLN A 1113 -74.83 64.13 29.25
C GLN A 1113 -75.47 63.00 28.42
N ALA A 1114 -75.39 61.74 28.90
CA ALA A 1114 -76.05 60.60 28.26
C ALA A 1114 -77.57 60.77 28.23
N LYS A 1115 -78.17 61.25 29.33
CA LYS A 1115 -79.59 61.59 29.39
C LYS A 1115 -79.94 62.70 28.40
N THR A 1116 -79.16 63.78 28.36
CA THR A 1116 -79.37 64.92 27.46
C THR A 1116 -79.26 64.52 25.98
N ALA A 1117 -78.33 63.63 25.64
CA ALA A 1117 -78.18 63.07 24.30
C ALA A 1117 -79.38 62.19 23.91
N LEU A 1118 -79.87 61.34 24.83
CA LEU A 1118 -81.06 60.52 24.62
C LEU A 1118 -82.32 61.37 24.45
N ASP A 1119 -82.56 62.36 25.32
CA ASP A 1119 -83.69 63.28 25.22
C ASP A 1119 -83.68 64.06 23.89
N LYS A 1120 -82.49 64.50 23.44
CA LYS A 1120 -82.31 65.20 22.16
C LYS A 1120 -82.59 64.29 20.96
N ALA A 1121 -82.14 63.04 21.00
CA ALA A 1121 -82.42 62.06 19.94
C ALA A 1121 -83.91 61.68 19.91
N LYS A 1122 -84.53 61.55 21.09
CA LYS A 1122 -85.97 61.29 21.25
C LYS A 1122 -86.83 62.45 20.71
N ALA A 1123 -86.40 63.69 20.90
CA ALA A 1123 -87.04 64.87 20.33
C ALA A 1123 -86.86 64.98 18.79
N ALA A 1124 -85.90 64.27 18.20
CA ALA A 1124 -85.63 64.24 16.76
C ALA A 1124 -86.36 63.10 16.01
N LEU A 1125 -87.14 62.27 16.70
CA LEU A 1125 -87.93 61.19 16.10
C LEU A 1125 -89.05 61.74 15.19
N ALA A 1126 -89.09 61.31 13.93
CA ALA A 1126 -90.10 61.70 12.95
C ALA A 1126 -91.06 60.54 12.68
N LYS A 1127 -92.38 60.76 12.74
CA LYS A 1127 -93.37 59.67 12.57
C LYS A 1127 -93.42 59.11 11.14
N ALA A 1128 -93.60 57.80 11.02
CA ALA A 1128 -93.86 57.10 9.76
C ALA A 1128 -95.36 56.82 9.56
N GLU A 1129 -95.80 56.64 8.31
CA GLU A 1129 -97.19 56.32 7.95
C GLU A 1129 -97.45 54.79 7.99
N GLU A 1130 -98.59 54.40 8.56
CA GLU A 1130 -99.04 53.02 8.82
C GLU A 1130 -99.82 52.38 7.64
N PRO A 1131 -100.07 51.03 7.62
CA PRO A 1131 -99.19 49.93 8.02
C PRO A 1131 -99.35 48.63 7.17
N THR A 1132 -98.39 47.70 7.21
CA THR A 1132 -98.67 46.24 7.09
C THR A 1132 -97.66 45.41 7.89
N LYS A 1133 -98.14 44.38 8.60
CA LYS A 1133 -97.35 43.52 9.51
C LYS A 1133 -96.73 42.32 8.80
N GLU A 1134 -95.52 41.92 9.20
CA GLU A 1134 -94.92 40.63 8.84
C GLU A 1134 -95.46 39.46 9.68
N VAL A 1135 -95.19 38.23 9.21
CA VAL A 1135 -95.66 36.95 9.78
C VAL A 1135 -94.46 36.17 10.35
N SER A 1136 -94.52 35.80 11.63
CA SER A 1136 -93.49 35.06 12.37
C SER A 1136 -93.63 33.55 12.17
N THR A 1137 -92.53 32.86 11.86
CA THR A 1137 -92.52 31.41 11.54
C THR A 1137 -91.74 30.51 12.50
N ASP A 1138 -91.09 31.07 13.53
CA ASP A 1138 -90.11 30.36 14.37
C ASP A 1138 -90.68 29.12 15.09
N ALA A 1139 -91.95 29.20 15.53
CA ALA A 1139 -92.63 28.09 16.20
C ALA A 1139 -92.91 26.92 15.23
N LEU A 1140 -93.23 27.23 13.97
CA LEU A 1140 -93.49 26.26 12.91
C LEU A 1140 -92.20 25.54 12.50
N GLU A 1141 -91.12 26.30 12.28
CA GLU A 1141 -89.80 25.76 11.96
C GLU A 1141 -89.29 24.82 13.06
N LYS A 1142 -89.51 25.18 14.34
CA LYS A 1142 -89.16 24.34 15.49
C LYS A 1142 -89.99 23.06 15.56
N ALA A 1143 -91.29 23.12 15.23
CA ALA A 1143 -92.16 21.95 15.17
C ALA A 1143 -91.79 20.98 14.03
N ILE A 1144 -91.48 21.51 12.83
CA ILE A 1144 -91.00 20.74 11.67
C ILE A 1144 -89.68 20.02 12.02
N LYS A 1145 -88.75 20.72 12.66
CA LYS A 1145 -87.46 20.16 13.09
C LYS A 1145 -87.62 19.07 14.16
N ALA A 1146 -88.62 19.19 15.05
CA ALA A 1146 -88.94 18.16 16.03
C ALA A 1146 -89.58 16.91 15.40
N ALA A 1147 -90.50 17.08 14.44
CA ALA A 1147 -91.09 15.97 13.70
C ALA A 1147 -90.05 15.21 12.85
N GLY A 1148 -89.16 15.93 12.17
CA GLY A 1148 -88.09 15.34 11.33
C GLY A 1148 -87.02 14.56 12.09
N ALA A 1149 -86.94 14.70 13.43
CA ALA A 1149 -86.03 13.93 14.28
C ALA A 1149 -86.58 12.53 14.65
N LEU A 1150 -87.86 12.27 14.38
CA LEU A 1150 -88.52 10.99 14.65
C LEU A 1150 -88.28 10.00 13.50
N LYS A 1151 -88.38 8.69 13.77
CA LYS A 1151 -88.09 7.63 12.79
C LYS A 1151 -89.32 6.78 12.50
N GLU A 1152 -89.67 6.67 11.23
CA GLU A 1152 -90.84 5.92 10.73
C GLU A 1152 -90.90 4.46 11.21
N SER A 1153 -89.74 3.83 11.38
CA SER A 1153 -89.60 2.45 11.88
C SER A 1153 -90.25 2.22 13.25
N ASP A 1154 -90.27 3.25 14.08
CA ASP A 1154 -90.55 3.12 15.52
C ASP A 1154 -92.06 3.23 15.82
N TYR A 1155 -92.86 3.59 14.81
CA TYR A 1155 -94.28 3.91 14.92
C TYR A 1155 -95.17 3.08 13.97
N THR A 1156 -96.47 3.07 14.22
CA THR A 1156 -97.46 2.44 13.34
C THR A 1156 -97.62 3.25 12.05
N ALA A 1157 -97.79 2.58 10.91
CA ALA A 1157 -97.87 3.26 9.62
C ALA A 1157 -99.04 4.26 9.55
N ASP A 1158 -100.17 3.95 10.19
CA ASP A 1158 -101.33 4.84 10.21
C ASP A 1158 -101.08 6.12 11.01
N SER A 1159 -100.46 6.03 12.19
CA SER A 1159 -100.13 7.23 12.99
C SER A 1159 -99.01 8.03 12.34
N TRP A 1160 -98.03 7.35 11.72
CA TRP A 1160 -96.94 8.01 10.98
C TRP A 1160 -97.43 8.75 9.73
N LYS A 1161 -98.40 8.20 8.99
CA LYS A 1161 -99.01 8.85 7.83
C LYS A 1161 -99.77 10.13 8.20
N VAL A 1162 -100.37 10.18 9.40
CA VAL A 1162 -100.96 11.41 9.95
C VAL A 1162 -99.87 12.47 10.22
N LEU A 1163 -98.72 12.07 10.78
CA LEU A 1163 -97.59 12.99 10.95
C LEU A 1163 -97.04 13.51 9.61
N GLN A 1164 -96.82 12.64 8.62
CA GLN A 1164 -96.36 13.06 7.29
C GLN A 1164 -97.32 14.04 6.60
N SER A 1165 -98.64 13.84 6.75
CA SER A 1165 -99.64 14.76 6.21
C SER A 1165 -99.59 16.14 6.89
N ALA A 1166 -99.44 16.16 8.22
CA ALA A 1166 -99.31 17.41 8.97
C ALA A 1166 -97.97 18.13 8.70
N LEU A 1167 -96.88 17.39 8.46
CA LEU A 1167 -95.60 17.94 8.02
C LEU A 1167 -95.71 18.65 6.66
N ALA A 1168 -96.36 18.03 5.68
CA ALA A 1168 -96.52 18.63 4.35
C ALA A 1168 -97.37 19.93 4.40
N GLU A 1169 -98.40 19.98 5.24
CA GLU A 1169 -99.16 21.21 5.49
C GLU A 1169 -98.31 22.27 6.22
N ALA A 1170 -97.48 21.86 7.18
CA ALA A 1170 -96.55 22.73 7.90
C ALA A 1170 -95.48 23.35 7.00
N ASP A 1171 -94.81 22.54 6.16
CA ASP A 1171 -93.83 23.03 5.18
C ASP A 1171 -94.47 23.99 4.16
N THR A 1172 -95.74 23.74 3.79
CA THR A 1172 -96.48 24.63 2.89
C THR A 1172 -96.78 25.98 3.57
N ALA A 1173 -97.33 25.97 4.79
CA ALA A 1173 -97.60 27.20 5.55
C ALA A 1173 -96.32 28.00 5.85
N LEU A 1174 -95.22 27.31 6.17
CA LEU A 1174 -93.91 27.91 6.38
C LEU A 1174 -93.35 28.59 5.11
N LYS A 1175 -93.59 27.98 3.95
CA LYS A 1175 -93.13 28.51 2.66
C LYS A 1175 -93.99 29.65 2.13
N GLU A 1176 -95.31 29.60 2.36
CA GLU A 1176 -96.23 30.63 1.88
C GLU A 1176 -96.31 31.85 2.79
N LYS A 1177 -96.09 31.70 4.11
CA LYS A 1177 -96.11 32.77 5.13
C LYS A 1177 -97.32 33.71 5.03
N LYS A 1178 -98.46 33.17 4.61
CA LYS A 1178 -99.62 33.91 4.12
C LYS A 1178 -100.23 34.86 5.14
N ASP A 1179 -100.38 34.38 6.37
CA ASP A 1179 -100.82 35.11 7.55
C ASP A 1179 -100.46 34.31 8.81
N GLN A 1180 -100.43 34.98 9.98
CA GLN A 1180 -100.02 34.35 11.24
C GLN A 1180 -100.95 33.21 11.68
N ASP A 1181 -102.25 33.36 11.46
CA ASP A 1181 -103.27 32.36 11.83
C ASP A 1181 -103.07 31.04 11.05
N THR A 1182 -102.67 31.12 9.77
CA THR A 1182 -102.30 29.96 8.95
C THR A 1182 -101.03 29.27 9.48
N VAL A 1183 -100.01 30.05 9.88
CA VAL A 1183 -98.73 29.52 10.43
C VAL A 1183 -98.93 28.89 11.81
N ASP A 1184 -99.69 29.53 12.69
CA ASP A 1184 -99.97 29.03 14.04
C ASP A 1184 -100.82 27.75 13.99
N LYS A 1185 -101.86 27.70 13.14
CA LYS A 1185 -102.68 26.49 12.94
C LYS A 1185 -101.89 25.32 12.38
N ALA A 1186 -100.97 25.57 11.45
CA ALA A 1186 -100.07 24.54 10.95
C ALA A 1186 -99.12 24.03 12.05
N THR A 1187 -98.64 24.94 12.91
CA THR A 1187 -97.79 24.62 14.07
C THR A 1187 -98.53 23.73 15.08
N GLU A 1188 -99.75 24.10 15.46
CA GLU A 1188 -100.59 23.29 16.35
C GLU A 1188 -100.92 21.93 15.75
N LYS A 1189 -101.32 21.88 14.47
CA LYS A 1189 -101.70 20.63 13.80
C LYS A 1189 -100.52 19.65 13.71
N LEU A 1190 -99.32 20.16 13.43
CA LEU A 1190 -98.10 19.36 13.43
C LEU A 1190 -97.73 18.87 14.83
N ASN A 1191 -97.68 19.75 15.83
CA ASN A 1191 -97.40 19.36 17.22
C ASN A 1191 -98.42 18.33 17.75
N LYS A 1192 -99.69 18.49 17.38
CA LYS A 1192 -100.75 17.52 17.71
C LYS A 1192 -100.52 16.17 17.01
N ALA A 1193 -100.13 16.14 15.73
CA ALA A 1193 -99.79 14.92 15.02
C ALA A 1193 -98.59 14.19 15.64
N ILE A 1194 -97.56 14.91 16.10
CA ILE A 1194 -96.43 14.34 16.87
C ILE A 1194 -96.94 13.70 18.17
N SER A 1195 -97.83 14.39 18.90
CA SER A 1195 -98.30 13.95 20.23
C SER A 1195 -99.17 12.67 20.21
N VAL A 1196 -99.78 12.33 19.06
CA VAL A 1196 -100.66 11.15 18.92
C VAL A 1196 -100.01 9.98 18.16
N LEU A 1197 -98.69 10.03 17.93
CA LEU A 1197 -97.94 8.92 17.36
C LEU A 1197 -97.98 7.67 18.24
N VAL A 1198 -98.30 6.52 17.65
CA VAL A 1198 -98.38 5.23 18.35
C VAL A 1198 -97.17 4.39 18.00
N LYS A 1199 -96.37 4.01 19.01
CA LYS A 1199 -95.18 3.17 18.79
C LYS A 1199 -95.56 1.75 18.35
N LYS A 1200 -94.72 1.13 17.53
CA LYS A 1200 -94.87 -0.28 17.13
C LYS A 1200 -94.39 -1.19 18.27
N ASP A 1201 -95.28 -2.03 18.79
CA ASP A 1201 -94.92 -2.97 19.86
C ASP A 1201 -93.97 -4.08 19.41
N ALA A 1202 -93.10 -4.48 20.32
CA ALA A 1202 -91.98 -5.38 20.04
C ALA A 1202 -92.42 -6.86 20.00
N GLY A 1203 -92.70 -7.40 18.81
CA GLY A 1203 -92.77 -8.85 18.64
C GLY A 1203 -93.50 -9.41 17.43
N GLN A 1204 -92.93 -9.30 16.24
CA GLN A 1204 -92.96 -10.32 15.15
C GLN A 1204 -92.14 -9.78 13.95
N LYS A 1205 -91.04 -10.40 13.52
CA LYS A 1205 -90.84 -11.69 12.79
C LYS A 1205 -90.71 -11.44 11.28
N VAL A 1206 -89.78 -12.18 10.66
CA VAL A 1206 -89.75 -12.51 9.22
C VAL A 1206 -89.36 -11.33 8.30
N SER A 1207 -88.15 -11.41 7.72
CA SER A 1207 -87.94 -11.63 6.27
C SER A 1207 -88.74 -10.65 5.40
N GLY A 1208 -88.11 -9.68 4.76
CA GLY A 1208 -87.13 -9.97 3.72
C GLY A 1208 -87.85 -10.31 2.43
N THR A 1209 -87.74 -9.45 1.42
CA THR A 1209 -87.55 -9.82 0.02
C THR A 1209 -87.38 -8.55 -0.81
N ASN A 1210 -86.49 -8.64 -1.81
CA ASN A 1210 -86.52 -7.87 -3.05
C ASN A 1210 -86.40 -6.33 -2.92
N GLY A 1211 -86.02 -5.62 -3.97
CA GLY A 1211 -85.66 -6.10 -5.30
C GLY A 1211 -85.24 -4.93 -6.16
N THR A 1212 -84.04 -5.06 -6.71
CA THR A 1212 -83.47 -4.26 -7.78
C THR A 1212 -84.43 -4.06 -8.96
N THR A 1213 -84.20 -2.98 -9.71
CA THR A 1213 -84.72 -2.70 -11.08
C THR A 1213 -86.21 -2.35 -11.22
N GLY A 1214 -86.63 -1.45 -12.11
CA GLY A 1214 -85.87 -0.61 -13.05
C GLY A 1214 -86.32 -0.76 -14.51
N THR A 1215 -86.76 0.34 -15.12
CA THR A 1215 -87.22 0.46 -16.52
C THR A 1215 -87.27 1.96 -16.87
N SER A 1216 -86.94 2.46 -18.06
CA SER A 1216 -86.21 1.96 -19.25
C SER A 1216 -85.96 3.15 -20.20
N GLY A 1217 -85.09 3.13 -21.21
CA GLY A 1217 -84.30 2.04 -21.80
C GLY A 1217 -83.26 2.60 -22.81
N LYS A 1218 -82.72 1.83 -23.77
CA LYS A 1218 -83.28 0.59 -24.33
C LYS A 1218 -82.24 -0.30 -25.07
N SER A 1219 -82.22 -1.59 -24.71
CA SER A 1219 -81.91 -2.78 -25.55
C SER A 1219 -80.45 -3.19 -25.91
N GLY A 1220 -80.02 -4.31 -25.31
CA GLY A 1220 -79.29 -5.42 -25.97
C GLY A 1220 -77.78 -5.55 -25.66
N LYS A 1221 -77.20 -6.74 -25.43
CA LYS A 1221 -77.75 -8.12 -25.23
C LYS A 1221 -76.63 -9.05 -24.68
N THR A 1222 -76.87 -9.83 -23.61
CA THR A 1222 -76.17 -11.08 -23.14
C THR A 1222 -74.63 -11.07 -22.91
N GLY A 1223 -74.05 -11.69 -21.86
CA GLY A 1223 -74.61 -12.39 -20.68
C GLY A 1223 -73.55 -13.08 -19.77
N SER A 1224 -73.97 -13.49 -18.55
CA SER A 1224 -73.48 -14.52 -17.59
C SER A 1224 -72.15 -15.29 -17.86
N THR A 1225 -71.27 -15.67 -16.90
CA THR A 1225 -71.45 -16.44 -15.63
C THR A 1225 -70.08 -16.47 -14.87
N SER A 1226 -69.88 -16.17 -13.57
CA SER A 1226 -70.16 -16.86 -12.28
C SER A 1226 -69.32 -18.12 -11.90
N ASN A 1227 -68.80 -18.13 -10.65
CA ASN A 1227 -68.40 -19.28 -9.77
C ASN A 1227 -67.05 -20.02 -10.02
N THR A 1228 -66.33 -20.61 -9.03
CA THR A 1228 -66.68 -20.98 -7.61
C THR A 1228 -65.46 -21.22 -6.67
N LYS A 1229 -65.66 -21.08 -5.33
CA LYS A 1229 -65.04 -21.83 -4.17
C LYS A 1229 -63.50 -21.83 -3.95
N SER A 1230 -62.91 -22.05 -2.76
CA SER A 1230 -63.26 -22.10 -1.30
C SER A 1230 -61.92 -22.17 -0.52
N GLY A 1231 -61.62 -21.58 0.65
CA GLY A 1231 -62.27 -21.71 1.98
C GLY A 1231 -61.76 -22.97 2.76
N LYS A 1232 -61.51 -23.01 4.09
CA LYS A 1232 -61.39 -22.01 5.19
C LYS A 1232 -60.96 -22.74 6.51
N ALA A 1233 -60.59 -21.97 7.56
CA ALA A 1233 -60.67 -22.29 9.02
C ALA A 1233 -59.46 -23.01 9.70
N ALA A 1234 -59.21 -22.89 11.03
CA ALA A 1234 -60.01 -22.33 12.14
C ALA A 1234 -59.17 -21.79 13.35
N LYS A 1235 -59.73 -20.76 14.07
CA LYS A 1235 -59.89 -20.52 15.56
C LYS A 1235 -58.70 -20.72 16.55
N THR A 1236 -58.57 -20.08 17.74
CA THR A 1236 -59.45 -19.37 18.73
C THR A 1236 -58.74 -18.12 19.35
N GLY A 1237 -59.41 -17.07 19.87
CA GLY A 1237 -59.85 -16.91 21.29
C GLY A 1237 -59.69 -15.44 21.79
N ASP A 1238 -60.26 -15.05 22.94
CA ASP A 1238 -60.59 -13.66 23.39
C ASP A 1238 -60.48 -13.55 24.95
N PRO A 1239 -60.58 -12.40 25.73
CA PRO A 1239 -60.89 -10.99 25.39
C PRO A 1239 -60.15 -9.84 26.19
N SER A 1240 -60.64 -8.59 26.10
CA SER A 1240 -60.72 -7.49 27.13
C SER A 1240 -59.81 -6.21 27.11
N SER A 1241 -60.43 -5.07 27.49
CA SER A 1241 -59.92 -3.82 28.11
C SER A 1241 -59.17 -2.70 27.32
N MET A 1242 -59.90 -1.61 27.05
CA MET A 1242 -59.60 -0.15 27.25
C MET A 1242 -58.35 0.60 26.70
N PHE A 1243 -58.61 1.88 26.36
CA PHE A 1243 -57.76 3.10 26.34
C PHE A 1243 -56.67 3.36 25.24
N ALA A 1244 -56.87 4.48 24.55
CA ALA A 1244 -55.96 5.57 24.15
C ALA A 1244 -54.54 5.31 23.54
N TRP A 1245 -54.34 5.97 22.38
CA TRP A 1245 -53.08 6.43 21.75
C TRP A 1245 -52.04 5.39 21.24
N LEU A 1246 -51.26 5.87 20.25
CA LEU A 1246 -50.17 5.22 19.50
C LEU A 1246 -50.52 4.11 18.48
N GLY A 1247 -49.91 4.23 17.28
CA GLY A 1247 -49.48 3.10 16.45
C GLY A 1247 -50.40 2.59 15.33
N LEU A 1248 -49.75 2.03 14.30
CA LEU A 1248 -50.30 1.21 13.19
C LEU A 1248 -51.14 1.98 12.14
N ALA A 1249 -50.75 2.13 10.85
CA ALA A 1249 -49.82 1.37 9.99
C ALA A 1249 -50.28 -0.11 9.81
N VAL A 1250 -50.36 -0.73 8.62
CA VAL A 1250 -49.57 -0.52 7.41
C VAL A 1250 -50.24 -1.28 6.22
N THR A 1251 -50.38 -0.63 5.05
CA THR A 1251 -50.37 -1.24 3.67
C THR A 1251 -51.45 -2.29 3.27
N SER A 1252 -51.60 -2.72 2.01
CA SER A 1252 -51.45 -2.17 0.64
C SER A 1252 -51.96 -3.21 -0.38
N LEU A 1253 -52.18 -2.85 -1.65
CA LEU A 1253 -52.08 -3.67 -2.88
C LEU A 1253 -52.64 -2.84 -4.07
N GLY A 1254 -52.04 -2.75 -5.27
CA GLY A 1254 -50.74 -3.25 -5.74
C GLY A 1254 -50.84 -4.09 -7.03
N ALA A 1255 -50.34 -3.56 -8.15
CA ALA A 1255 -49.98 -4.27 -9.41
C ALA A 1255 -49.23 -3.29 -10.32
N GLY A 1256 -48.17 -3.61 -11.08
CA GLY A 1256 -47.25 -4.77 -11.19
C GLY A 1256 -45.94 -4.23 -11.84
N ILE A 1257 -44.88 -4.96 -12.22
CA ILE A 1257 -44.57 -6.38 -12.48
C ILE A 1257 -43.05 -6.52 -12.15
N GLY A 1258 -42.56 -7.41 -11.26
CA GLY A 1258 -42.16 -8.81 -11.53
C GLY A 1258 -40.65 -8.92 -11.91
N GLY A 1259 -39.79 -9.82 -11.42
CA GLY A 1259 -39.87 -10.83 -10.35
C GLY A 1259 -39.29 -12.20 -10.76
N PHE A 1260 -38.31 -12.77 -10.01
CA PHE A 1260 -38.19 -14.21 -9.67
C PHE A 1260 -36.97 -14.60 -8.78
N SER A 1261 -37.23 -15.39 -7.71
CA SER A 1261 -36.36 -16.44 -7.12
C SER A 1261 -34.97 -16.11 -6.47
N LEU A 1262 -34.47 -16.74 -5.39
CA LEU A 1262 -34.90 -17.90 -4.55
C LEU A 1262 -34.27 -17.88 -3.12
N LYS A 1263 -35.05 -18.33 -2.10
CA LYS A 1263 -34.69 -19.02 -0.81
C LYS A 1263 -33.69 -18.46 0.25
N ARG A 1264 -34.26 -18.21 1.46
CA ARG A 1264 -33.85 -18.57 2.87
C ARG A 1264 -32.57 -19.45 3.05
N LYS A 1265 -31.81 -19.40 4.18
CA LYS A 1265 -32.23 -19.35 5.62
C LYS A 1265 -31.08 -19.04 6.63
N LYS A 1266 -31.45 -18.48 7.80
CA LYS A 1266 -30.77 -18.27 9.12
C LYS A 1266 -29.36 -18.84 9.49
N ARG A 1267 -28.68 -18.06 10.37
CA ARG A 1267 -27.55 -18.36 11.30
C ARG A 1267 -27.80 -19.49 12.33
N LYS A 1268 -26.68 -19.91 12.98
CA LYS A 1268 -26.46 -20.79 14.17
C LYS A 1268 -26.43 -22.30 13.88
N ASP A 1269 -25.51 -23.12 14.43
CA ASP A 1269 -24.53 -22.99 15.55
C ASP A 1269 -23.19 -23.74 15.27
N GLU A 1270 -22.17 -23.53 16.13
CA GLU A 1270 -21.00 -24.39 16.47
C GLU A 1270 -20.06 -24.94 15.34
N GLU A 1271 -18.91 -24.30 15.10
CA GLU A 1271 -17.57 -24.58 15.70
C GLU A 1271 -16.61 -23.41 15.38
#